data_AF-A0AAJ0A0Q7-F1
#
_entry.id   AF-A0AAJ0A0Q7-F1
#
_cell.length_a   1.000
_cell.length_b   1.000
_cell.length_c   1.000
_cell.angle_alpha   90.00
_cell.angle_beta   90.00
_cell.angle_gamma   90.00
#
_symmetry.space_group_name_H-M   'P 1'
#
loop_
_entity.id
_entity.type
_entity.pdbx_description
1 polymer ?
#
loop_
_entity_poly.entity_id
_entity_poly.type
_entity_poly.pdbx_seq_one_letter_code
_entity_poly.pdbx_strand_id
1 'polypeptide(L)'
;MFSDDDEEANDQRPYGRSNYRPQADEFEDFIEEDYPEDEDERARQQEDAEVARPRDRGVGGVVDTSGLDKDALEDMEAIFGNGEDYEWALQLEEEQEDREREEQVIELKDVFEPSQLKEKLLTDEDNQIRFTDEPERFQLDRKPFKHLQISAEQFKEEARWIAGLMWPKKLLQSELHGPFTKAIGKVLEFFVVDDVEVPYVFQHRKDYLIHAKKTKNPDRRDDPDAPEWIVSADKLLTQDDLWRILELDIKFRSLIEKRNALEKTLESLKSAASIKDDVLEDMIPQAATMEELQDLQDYLHFQYTTELKDLSFMNGNGNQMKRPGSKSNLVDRVRRSKAIGFVRAYGITPDRFAQNTLREGNKVWADDDSQLPDDLADSLTDEEFQTGDTVMYAARQMYAEELFVNPRMRKHFRVNFYQMGEISCRRTEKGLKKIDDSHPFYEVKYLINQTIADVARQPDLYLKMMKAEEEGLIEVKLTLENDEGFKRSLRQEFISDNYSELADRWNDERQKVLDLIVPRLSKIIAKGVKESLRTACQEEVLKACREEYSKRLDQAPYKPKGMILGTLPRIITLSNGMADPARDPTLWASVEEDGRVIEQGKLGNLARDERAREEFVEIVNRRRPDAIGISGWSADTQRLVRDLESLISEKGLMGPEFDDPELGEYRTEPLEVIVVNDEVARLYKDSPRAVAEHPTLSSLTRYCIALAHYMQNPLKEYAALGKDIASLAFHPCQNLLPQEKLLKHLESAMVDMVNLCGVNINEAVGDSYTANLLPYVAGLGPRKATSVIKAINANGGAVGSRDELVGDPDSGKLPVVGPRVWNNCASFLFIDYDATNPTSDPLDNTRVHPEDYELGRKMAADALELDEEDVKAETDHNGPGAIVRKLFKEDEQEKVNELILEEYAEQLERNYSQRKRATLETIRAELQAPYEELRRNFSSLGPNEIFTMFTGETKDTLAQGMIIPVNIRVVKDDFAIVKLDCGIEGRIESHDGPDGVRVRGILTTGQTVQAKVLEVNYKDFLAKLSAREAEVKRPYKRQLYHGHGQWDERLEAADKEELREKDKTTGRTQRVIKHPLFKPFNGLEAEQWLGTQAAGEVIIRPSSKGNDHLAITWKVADGVFQHVDVLELQKETEFSVGKLLRVGGKFTYKDLDELIHEHIEAMSRKVDEMMQHEKFEKRSKTDLEKWLTTYIDANPNRSAYAFCIDPKHPGYFWLCFKASRGSRVNSWPVRVIPGGFELLKQAYPDMRALCNGFKIRYQTEITKMQKGSGR
;
A
#
# COMPACT_ATOMS: atom_id res chain seq x y z
N MET A 1 -2.20 -56.18 -24.91
CA MET A 1 -2.98 -57.43 -24.92
C MET A 1 -4.42 -56.98 -24.97
N PHE A 2 -5.14 -57.17 -26.09
CA PHE A 2 -5.49 -58.46 -26.73
C PHE A 2 -6.34 -59.31 -25.78
N SER A 3 -7.55 -59.73 -26.14
CA SER A 3 -8.33 -59.44 -27.37
C SER A 3 -9.82 -59.71 -27.14
N ASP A 4 -10.65 -59.13 -28.01
CA ASP A 4 -11.75 -59.75 -28.78
C ASP A 4 -12.22 -61.15 -28.34
N ASP A 5 -13.54 -61.34 -28.16
CA ASP A 5 -14.36 -61.96 -29.24
C ASP A 5 -15.88 -61.85 -28.96
N ASP A 6 -16.66 -62.01 -30.04
CA ASP A 6 -18.10 -61.75 -30.18
C ASP A 6 -19.06 -62.93 -29.81
N GLU A 7 -20.37 -62.66 -29.99
CA GLU A 7 -21.35 -63.53 -30.69
C GLU A 7 -22.42 -64.42 -29.97
N GLU A 8 -23.53 -64.58 -30.71
CA GLU A 8 -24.64 -65.56 -30.71
C GLU A 8 -25.57 -65.84 -29.48
N ALA A 9 -26.68 -65.09 -29.44
CA ALA A 9 -28.04 -65.51 -29.86
C ALA A 9 -28.86 -66.70 -29.24
N ASN A 10 -30.19 -66.50 -29.30
CA ASN A 10 -31.29 -67.48 -29.53
C ASN A 10 -32.00 -68.25 -28.37
N ASP A 11 -33.05 -67.61 -27.83
CA ASP A 11 -34.47 -68.09 -27.68
C ASP A 11 -34.88 -69.42 -26.94
N GLN A 12 -36.15 -69.46 -26.53
CA GLN A 12 -37.01 -70.59 -26.10
C GLN A 12 -37.04 -71.03 -24.60
N ARG A 13 -38.03 -70.48 -23.88
CA ARG A 13 -39.15 -71.12 -23.11
C ARG A 13 -39.01 -72.63 -22.75
N PRO A 14 -39.51 -73.15 -21.58
CA PRO A 14 -40.90 -72.89 -21.09
C PRO A 14 -41.25 -73.09 -19.57
N TYR A 15 -42.52 -72.80 -19.22
CA TYR A 15 -43.28 -73.14 -17.98
C TYR A 15 -42.79 -72.64 -16.59
N GLY A 16 -43.66 -72.19 -15.66
CA GLY A 16 -45.09 -71.84 -15.78
C GLY A 16 -45.91 -71.87 -14.47
N ARG A 17 -47.06 -71.16 -14.47
CA ARG A 17 -48.13 -71.10 -13.43
C ARG A 17 -47.79 -70.35 -12.11
N SER A 18 -48.73 -69.81 -11.33
CA SER A 18 -50.14 -69.38 -11.47
C SER A 18 -50.59 -68.92 -10.05
N ASN A 19 -51.40 -67.88 -9.79
CA ASN A 19 -52.17 -66.90 -10.57
C ASN A 19 -52.28 -65.58 -9.71
N TYR A 20 -53.12 -64.55 -9.92
CA TYR A 20 -54.33 -64.38 -10.76
C TYR A 20 -54.31 -63.01 -11.50
N ARG A 21 -55.44 -62.31 -11.63
CA ARG A 21 -55.71 -61.12 -12.47
C ARG A 21 -57.10 -60.54 -12.10
N PRO A 22 -57.52 -59.35 -12.58
CA PRO A 22 -57.05 -58.02 -12.18
C PRO A 22 -58.23 -57.06 -11.80
N GLN A 23 -57.90 -55.80 -11.49
CA GLN A 23 -58.67 -54.65 -11.98
C GLN A 23 -57.71 -53.48 -12.25
N ALA A 24 -58.03 -52.60 -13.20
CA ALA A 24 -57.11 -51.57 -13.73
C ALA A 24 -57.41 -50.17 -13.15
N ASP A 25 -56.42 -49.27 -13.21
CA ASP A 25 -56.65 -47.81 -13.10
C ASP A 25 -55.52 -47.01 -13.80
N GLU A 26 -55.88 -46.42 -14.95
CA GLU A 26 -55.44 -45.12 -15.50
C GLU A 26 -53.95 -44.67 -15.34
N PHE A 27 -52.99 -45.50 -15.75
CA PHE A 27 -51.60 -45.08 -16.05
C PHE A 27 -51.04 -45.84 -17.27
N GLU A 28 -51.47 -45.47 -18.48
CA GLU A 28 -50.88 -45.95 -19.74
C GLU A 28 -51.20 -44.96 -20.89
N ASP A 29 -50.26 -44.04 -21.16
CA ASP A 29 -49.79 -43.67 -22.51
C ASP A 29 -48.69 -42.57 -22.43
N PHE A 30 -47.68 -42.44 -23.32
CA PHE A 30 -46.82 -43.41 -24.03
C PHE A 30 -45.73 -42.63 -24.84
N ILE A 31 -44.44 -42.70 -24.48
CA ILE A 31 -43.24 -42.33 -25.30
C ILE A 31 -43.17 -40.82 -25.73
N GLU A 32 -42.10 -40.15 -26.19
CA GLU A 32 -40.63 -40.37 -26.43
C GLU A 32 -39.80 -39.61 -25.34
N GLU A 33 -38.51 -39.79 -25.02
CA GLU A 33 -37.27 -40.31 -25.66
C GLU A 33 -36.56 -39.40 -26.70
N ASP A 34 -35.36 -38.88 -26.31
CA ASP A 34 -34.23 -38.38 -27.13
C ASP A 34 -34.46 -37.15 -28.08
N TYR A 35 -33.48 -36.27 -28.39
CA TYR A 35 -32.11 -36.01 -27.87
C TYR A 35 -31.81 -34.47 -27.97
N PRO A 36 -30.56 -33.89 -28.04
CA PRO A 36 -30.35 -32.47 -27.72
C PRO A 36 -30.34 -31.52 -28.94
N GLU A 37 -30.59 -30.23 -28.69
CA GLU A 37 -30.23 -29.11 -29.58
C GLU A 37 -29.46 -28.05 -28.77
N ASP A 38 -28.50 -27.41 -29.44
CA ASP A 38 -27.28 -26.79 -28.91
C ASP A 38 -27.42 -25.67 -27.85
N GLU A 39 -26.52 -25.65 -26.86
CA GLU A 39 -26.40 -24.52 -25.91
C GLU A 39 -25.79 -23.25 -26.55
N ASP A 40 -25.10 -23.38 -27.69
CA ASP A 40 -24.40 -22.28 -28.39
C ASP A 40 -25.33 -21.16 -28.88
N GLU A 41 -26.60 -21.44 -29.18
CA GLU A 41 -27.52 -20.41 -29.69
C GLU A 41 -28.02 -19.47 -28.58
N ARG A 42 -28.02 -19.92 -27.31
CA ARG A 42 -28.37 -19.05 -26.16
C ARG A 42 -27.27 -18.05 -25.82
N ALA A 43 -26.00 -18.41 -26.01
CA ALA A 43 -24.90 -17.48 -25.79
C ALA A 43 -25.03 -16.25 -26.70
N ARG A 44 -25.24 -16.48 -28.00
CA ARG A 44 -25.40 -15.41 -29.00
C ARG A 44 -26.62 -14.53 -28.74
N GLN A 45 -27.76 -15.12 -28.36
CA GLN A 45 -28.96 -14.36 -27.99
C GLN A 45 -28.81 -13.56 -26.69
N GLN A 46 -27.77 -13.78 -25.88
CA GLN A 46 -27.42 -12.90 -24.77
C GLN A 46 -26.42 -11.80 -25.18
N GLU A 47 -25.43 -12.10 -26.01
CA GLU A 47 -24.52 -11.07 -26.56
C GLU A 47 -25.27 -10.02 -27.41
N ASP A 48 -26.16 -10.44 -28.31
CA ASP A 48 -27.01 -9.54 -29.12
C ASP A 48 -28.00 -8.71 -28.27
N ALA A 49 -28.30 -9.15 -27.03
CA ALA A 49 -29.24 -8.47 -26.14
C ALA A 49 -28.60 -7.40 -25.24
N GLU A 50 -27.27 -7.37 -25.09
CA GLU A 50 -26.58 -6.34 -24.31
C GLU A 50 -26.16 -5.11 -25.15
N VAL A 51 -26.21 -5.19 -26.48
CA VAL A 51 -25.89 -4.07 -27.40
C VAL A 51 -27.15 -3.24 -27.74
N ALA A 52 -27.78 -2.65 -26.72
CA ALA A 52 -28.94 -1.76 -26.90
C ALA A 52 -28.87 -0.50 -26.01
N ARG A 53 -28.46 0.64 -26.58
CA ARG A 53 -28.44 1.94 -25.86
C ARG A 53 -29.87 2.43 -25.56
N PRO A 54 -30.13 3.06 -24.39
CA PRO A 54 -31.44 3.66 -24.10
C PRO A 54 -31.75 4.81 -25.06
N ARG A 55 -32.83 4.70 -25.83
CA ARG A 55 -33.30 5.77 -26.73
C ARG A 55 -34.10 6.80 -25.94
N ASP A 56 -33.63 8.04 -25.92
CA ASP A 56 -34.24 9.10 -25.12
C ASP A 56 -35.63 9.49 -25.62
N ARG A 57 -36.55 9.84 -24.71
CA ARG A 57 -37.98 10.04 -25.02
C ARG A 57 -38.32 11.50 -25.25
N GLY A 58 -38.14 11.94 -26.49
CA GLY A 58 -38.76 13.18 -27.01
C GLY A 58 -40.28 13.18 -26.80
N VAL A 59 -40.84 14.37 -26.50
CA VAL A 59 -42.25 14.52 -26.15
C VAL A 59 -43.10 14.74 -27.41
N GLY A 60 -43.86 13.72 -27.81
CA GLY A 60 -44.89 13.80 -28.86
C GLY A 60 -46.20 13.19 -28.39
N GLY A 61 -47.19 14.03 -28.05
CA GLY A 61 -48.49 13.57 -27.57
C GLY A 61 -49.48 13.35 -28.71
N VAL A 62 -49.76 12.08 -29.05
CA VAL A 62 -50.85 11.73 -29.97
C VAL A 62 -52.20 12.05 -29.31
N VAL A 63 -53.02 12.84 -30.00
CA VAL A 63 -54.38 13.19 -29.54
C VAL A 63 -55.35 12.10 -29.98
N ASP A 64 -56.14 11.58 -29.04
CA ASP A 64 -57.20 10.62 -29.32
C ASP A 64 -58.39 11.30 -30.00
N THR A 65 -58.63 10.98 -31.27
CA THR A 65 -59.65 11.61 -32.13
C THR A 65 -61.01 10.89 -32.11
N SER A 66 -61.24 9.95 -31.18
CA SER A 66 -62.47 9.15 -31.06
C SER A 66 -63.71 9.91 -30.56
N GLY A 67 -64.09 11.00 -31.24
CA GLY A 67 -65.30 11.75 -30.92
C GLY A 67 -65.69 12.91 -31.87
N LEU A 68 -65.00 13.10 -32.99
CA LEU A 68 -65.33 14.16 -33.96
C LEU A 68 -66.38 13.72 -34.98
N ASP A 69 -67.26 14.64 -35.37
CA ASP A 69 -68.24 14.43 -36.46
C ASP A 69 -67.53 14.51 -37.82
N LYS A 70 -68.11 13.89 -38.86
CA LYS A 70 -67.46 13.73 -40.17
C LYS A 70 -67.19 15.08 -40.84
N ASP A 71 -68.13 16.01 -40.75
CA ASP A 71 -67.99 17.36 -41.32
C ASP A 71 -66.83 18.13 -40.65
N ALA A 72 -66.55 17.86 -39.37
CA ALA A 72 -65.44 18.48 -38.62
C ALA A 72 -64.06 17.85 -38.92
N LEU A 73 -64.01 16.69 -39.60
CA LEU A 73 -62.78 16.11 -40.14
C LEU A 73 -62.48 16.67 -41.53
N GLU A 74 -63.50 16.80 -42.40
CA GLU A 74 -63.33 17.41 -43.74
C GLU A 74 -62.92 18.90 -43.65
N ASP A 75 -63.48 19.66 -42.69
CA ASP A 75 -63.02 21.04 -42.40
C ASP A 75 -61.57 21.08 -41.87
N MET A 76 -61.11 20.06 -41.14
CA MET A 76 -59.75 20.03 -40.57
C MET A 76 -58.70 19.74 -41.65
N GLU A 77 -58.98 18.78 -42.52
CA GLU A 77 -58.15 18.45 -43.70
C GLU A 77 -58.06 19.64 -44.67
N ALA A 78 -59.16 20.38 -44.86
CA ALA A 78 -59.21 21.59 -45.69
C ALA A 78 -58.45 22.81 -45.11
N ILE A 79 -58.16 22.83 -43.80
CA ILE A 79 -57.45 23.95 -43.13
C ILE A 79 -55.95 23.68 -42.96
N PHE A 80 -55.55 22.42 -42.75
CA PHE A 80 -54.17 22.06 -42.41
C PHE A 80 -53.42 21.26 -43.48
N GLY A 81 -54.10 20.73 -44.51
CA GLY A 81 -53.50 19.88 -45.54
C GLY A 81 -53.29 18.43 -45.10
N ASN A 82 -52.88 17.57 -46.04
CA ASN A 82 -52.76 16.12 -45.81
C ASN A 82 -51.40 15.68 -45.21
N GLY A 83 -50.45 16.60 -45.06
CA GLY A 83 -49.13 16.34 -44.48
C GLY A 83 -48.03 15.86 -45.44
N GLU A 84 -48.37 15.52 -46.69
CA GLU A 84 -47.41 15.00 -47.68
C GLU A 84 -46.38 16.06 -48.14
N ASP A 85 -46.71 17.36 -48.03
CA ASP A 85 -45.84 18.49 -48.45
C ASP A 85 -44.46 18.56 -47.74
N TYR A 86 -44.29 17.83 -46.63
CA TYR A 86 -43.04 17.79 -45.84
C TYR A 86 -42.25 16.48 -45.98
N GLU A 87 -42.78 15.46 -46.68
CA GLU A 87 -42.15 14.14 -46.76
C GLU A 87 -40.77 14.19 -47.42
N TRP A 88 -40.60 15.03 -48.46
CA TRP A 88 -39.31 15.27 -49.13
C TRP A 88 -38.27 15.96 -48.24
N ALA A 89 -38.71 16.74 -47.25
CA ALA A 89 -37.82 17.45 -46.32
C ALA A 89 -37.33 16.51 -45.22
N LEU A 90 -38.23 15.66 -44.69
CA LEU A 90 -37.87 14.58 -43.76
C LEU A 90 -36.93 13.56 -44.41
N GLN A 91 -37.11 13.23 -45.69
CA GLN A 91 -36.16 12.37 -46.42
C GLN A 91 -34.77 13.00 -46.58
N LEU A 92 -34.69 14.33 -46.74
CA LEU A 92 -33.42 15.06 -46.77
C LEU A 92 -32.76 15.14 -45.39
N GLU A 93 -33.56 15.19 -44.32
CA GLU A 93 -33.11 15.16 -42.93
C GLU A 93 -32.63 13.75 -42.54
N GLU A 94 -33.32 12.67 -42.96
CA GLU A 94 -32.83 11.27 -42.84
C GLU A 94 -31.57 11.03 -43.68
N GLU A 95 -31.52 11.47 -44.94
CA GLU A 95 -30.31 11.37 -45.78
C GLU A 95 -29.11 12.15 -45.22
N GLN A 96 -29.36 13.16 -44.38
CA GLN A 96 -28.31 13.90 -43.68
C GLN A 96 -27.94 13.23 -42.34
N GLU A 97 -28.91 12.79 -41.54
CA GLU A 97 -28.64 12.01 -40.32
C GLU A 97 -27.89 10.72 -40.62
N ASP A 98 -28.21 9.98 -41.69
CA ASP A 98 -27.47 8.77 -42.05
C ASP A 98 -26.05 9.05 -42.54
N ARG A 99 -25.79 10.20 -43.19
CA ARG A 99 -24.42 10.66 -43.47
C ARG A 99 -23.67 11.06 -42.19
N GLU A 100 -24.33 11.76 -41.28
CA GLU A 100 -23.75 12.11 -39.97
C GLU A 100 -23.54 10.88 -39.05
N ARG A 101 -24.25 9.77 -39.30
CA ARG A 101 -24.01 8.45 -38.68
C ARG A 101 -22.85 7.69 -39.33
N GLU A 102 -22.72 7.73 -40.66
CA GLU A 102 -21.57 7.13 -41.37
C GLU A 102 -20.23 7.84 -41.08
N GLU A 103 -20.26 9.15 -40.76
CA GLU A 103 -19.05 9.91 -40.37
C GLU A 103 -18.66 9.79 -38.89
N GLN A 104 -19.50 9.20 -38.02
CA GLN A 104 -19.18 9.03 -36.59
C GLN A 104 -18.21 7.87 -36.35
N VAL A 105 -16.91 8.19 -36.33
CA VAL A 105 -15.83 7.30 -35.90
C VAL A 105 -16.08 6.84 -34.46
N ILE A 106 -16.30 5.54 -34.26
CA ILE A 106 -16.56 4.92 -32.96
C ILE A 106 -15.37 5.17 -32.02
N GLU A 107 -15.58 5.92 -30.94
CA GLU A 107 -14.53 6.20 -29.96
C GLU A 107 -14.39 5.09 -28.91
N LEU A 108 -13.21 5.01 -28.27
CA LEU A 108 -12.93 4.02 -27.22
C LEU A 108 -13.91 4.09 -26.03
N LYS A 109 -14.47 5.28 -25.75
CA LYS A 109 -15.48 5.52 -24.70
C LYS A 109 -16.89 5.08 -25.05
N ASP A 110 -17.14 4.72 -26.30
CA ASP A 110 -18.40 4.14 -26.74
C ASP A 110 -18.44 2.61 -26.63
N VAL A 111 -17.27 1.97 -26.49
CA VAL A 111 -17.06 0.51 -26.51
C VAL A 111 -16.63 -0.06 -25.15
N PHE A 112 -15.84 0.68 -24.37
CA PHE A 112 -15.31 0.20 -23.08
C PHE A 112 -15.87 0.99 -21.88
N GLU A 113 -16.04 0.32 -20.74
CA GLU A 113 -16.42 1.00 -19.50
C GLU A 113 -15.37 2.06 -19.08
N PRO A 114 -15.79 3.20 -18.50
CA PRO A 114 -14.86 4.21 -17.96
C PRO A 114 -13.89 3.67 -16.89
N SER A 115 -14.28 2.61 -16.18
CA SER A 115 -13.44 1.82 -15.25
C SER A 115 -12.21 1.24 -15.97
N GLN A 116 -12.46 0.49 -17.04
CA GLN A 116 -11.46 -0.22 -17.85
C GLN A 116 -10.56 0.75 -18.62
N LEU A 117 -11.14 1.85 -19.13
CA LEU A 117 -10.37 2.91 -19.79
C LEU A 117 -9.43 3.61 -18.80
N LYS A 118 -9.88 3.89 -17.57
CA LYS A 118 -9.04 4.46 -16.52
C LYS A 118 -7.96 3.50 -16.04
N GLU A 119 -8.23 2.20 -15.98
CA GLU A 119 -7.22 1.19 -15.63
C GLU A 119 -6.14 1.05 -16.70
N LYS A 120 -6.52 1.08 -17.98
CA LYS A 120 -5.60 0.99 -19.13
C LYS A 120 -4.95 2.34 -19.51
N LEU A 121 -5.26 3.42 -18.79
CA LEU A 121 -4.81 4.79 -19.07
C LEU A 121 -5.20 5.25 -20.50
N LEU A 122 -6.43 4.99 -20.92
CA LEU A 122 -6.98 5.27 -22.26
C LEU A 122 -8.12 6.31 -22.26
N THR A 123 -8.29 7.09 -21.18
CA THR A 123 -9.31 8.14 -21.12
C THR A 123 -8.90 9.39 -21.93
N ASP A 124 -9.87 10.25 -22.24
CA ASP A 124 -9.65 11.53 -22.91
C ASP A 124 -8.63 12.42 -22.15
N GLU A 125 -8.62 12.35 -20.81
CA GLU A 125 -7.61 13.02 -19.97
C GLU A 125 -6.21 12.38 -20.14
N ASP A 126 -6.12 11.05 -20.19
CA ASP A 126 -4.84 10.36 -20.42
C ASP A 126 -4.27 10.67 -21.81
N ASN A 127 -5.14 10.85 -22.81
CA ASN A 127 -4.76 11.28 -24.16
C ASN A 127 -4.27 12.73 -24.17
N GLN A 128 -4.90 13.65 -23.44
CA GLN A 128 -4.36 15.01 -23.26
C GLN A 128 -2.94 14.97 -22.64
N ILE A 129 -2.69 14.09 -21.67
CA ILE A 129 -1.37 13.95 -21.03
C ILE A 129 -0.31 13.41 -22.01
N ARG A 130 -0.68 12.47 -22.90
CA ARG A 130 0.20 11.97 -23.97
C ARG A 130 0.69 13.10 -24.86
N PHE A 131 -0.22 13.87 -25.44
CA PHE A 131 0.08 14.86 -26.48
C PHE A 131 0.59 16.21 -25.97
N THR A 132 0.38 16.55 -24.70
CA THR A 132 0.95 17.78 -24.10
C THR A 132 2.47 17.65 -23.96
N ASP A 133 3.24 18.59 -24.52
CA ASP A 133 4.71 18.61 -24.44
C ASP A 133 5.21 19.18 -23.10
N GLU A 134 4.93 18.43 -22.03
CA GLU A 134 5.40 18.66 -20.65
C GLU A 134 5.71 17.29 -20.02
N PRO A 135 6.69 17.16 -19.10
CA PRO A 135 6.97 15.91 -18.40
C PRO A 135 5.73 15.31 -17.73
N GLU A 136 5.46 14.00 -17.90
CA GLU A 136 4.22 13.38 -17.42
C GLU A 136 4.05 13.52 -15.89
N ARG A 137 5.13 13.41 -15.11
CA ARG A 137 5.13 13.64 -13.65
C ARG A 137 4.78 15.09 -13.28
N PHE A 138 5.33 16.08 -13.99
CA PHE A 138 5.01 17.50 -13.76
C PHE A 138 3.54 17.81 -14.09
N GLN A 139 3.01 17.25 -15.19
CA GLN A 139 1.58 17.41 -15.54
C GLN A 139 0.66 16.88 -14.43
N LEU A 140 0.98 15.71 -13.85
CA LEU A 140 0.19 15.10 -12.77
C LEU A 140 0.26 15.91 -11.48
N ASP A 141 1.46 16.29 -11.03
CA ASP A 141 1.67 17.04 -9.78
C ASP A 141 1.12 18.48 -9.84
N ARG A 142 1.23 19.13 -11.01
CA ARG A 142 0.79 20.52 -11.20
C ARG A 142 -0.69 20.62 -11.63
N LYS A 143 -1.37 19.50 -11.90
CA LYS A 143 -2.79 19.47 -12.31
C LYS A 143 -3.73 20.35 -11.47
N PRO A 144 -3.63 20.40 -10.11
CA PRO A 144 -4.47 21.28 -9.31
C PRO A 144 -4.21 22.77 -9.57
N PHE A 145 -2.96 23.12 -9.88
CA PHE A 145 -2.46 24.50 -9.94
C PHE A 145 -2.33 25.05 -11.36
N LYS A 146 -2.96 24.39 -12.36
CA LYS A 146 -2.84 24.73 -13.80
C LYS A 146 -3.21 26.18 -14.16
N HIS A 147 -3.95 26.87 -13.30
CA HIS A 147 -4.35 28.28 -13.47
C HIS A 147 -3.63 29.26 -12.52
N LEU A 148 -2.74 28.78 -11.66
CA LEU A 148 -1.97 29.62 -10.73
C LEU A 148 -0.86 30.34 -11.49
N GLN A 149 -0.79 31.67 -11.32
CA GLN A 149 0.27 32.52 -11.86
C GLN A 149 1.13 33.00 -10.68
N ILE A 150 2.43 32.71 -10.72
CA ILE A 150 3.40 33.08 -9.67
C ILE A 150 4.15 34.33 -10.11
N SER A 151 4.22 35.34 -9.24
CA SER A 151 4.96 36.57 -9.55
C SER A 151 6.49 36.38 -9.40
N ALA A 152 7.27 37.22 -10.10
CA ALA A 152 8.74 37.24 -9.98
C ALA A 152 9.25 37.68 -8.59
N GLU A 153 8.35 38.10 -7.68
CA GLU A 153 8.65 38.33 -6.26
C GLU A 153 8.28 37.12 -5.40
N GLN A 154 7.14 36.47 -5.68
CA GLN A 154 6.75 35.20 -5.06
C GLN A 154 7.76 34.08 -5.36
N PHE A 155 8.29 33.99 -6.58
CA PHE A 155 9.39 33.06 -6.92
C PHE A 155 10.67 33.32 -6.12
N LYS A 156 10.93 34.58 -5.73
CA LYS A 156 12.04 34.95 -4.83
C LYS A 156 11.70 34.73 -3.36
N GLU A 157 10.41 34.71 -2.98
CA GLU A 157 9.94 34.26 -1.67
C GLU A 157 10.11 32.75 -1.53
N GLU A 158 9.69 31.99 -2.52
CA GLU A 158 9.82 30.53 -2.62
C GLU A 158 11.25 30.06 -2.37
N ALA A 159 12.22 30.56 -3.14
CA ALA A 159 13.64 30.18 -2.98
C ALA A 159 14.18 30.46 -1.56
N ARG A 160 13.66 31.48 -0.86
CA ARG A 160 14.01 31.79 0.54
C ARG A 160 13.27 30.90 1.54
N TRP A 161 11.99 30.61 1.29
CA TRP A 161 11.14 29.74 2.12
C TRP A 161 11.66 28.29 2.09
N ILE A 162 11.94 27.75 0.90
CA ILE A 162 12.56 26.43 0.71
C ILE A 162 13.94 26.38 1.37
N ALA A 163 14.79 27.39 1.16
CA ALA A 163 16.09 27.45 1.82
C ALA A 163 15.98 27.48 3.35
N GLY A 164 15.04 28.25 3.91
CA GLY A 164 14.79 28.33 5.36
C GLY A 164 14.29 27.02 5.97
N LEU A 165 13.53 26.20 5.23
CA LEU A 165 13.07 24.88 5.67
C LEU A 165 14.15 23.80 5.56
N MET A 166 15.04 23.89 4.57
CA MET A 166 16.10 22.89 4.34
C MET A 166 17.37 23.17 5.15
N TRP A 167 17.73 24.44 5.38
CA TRP A 167 18.97 24.82 6.04
C TRP A 167 19.18 24.21 7.45
N PRO A 168 18.17 24.10 8.34
CA PRO A 168 18.36 23.48 9.66
C PRO A 168 18.79 22.00 9.62
N LYS A 169 18.52 21.28 8.51
CA LYS A 169 18.99 19.90 8.28
C LYS A 169 20.34 19.84 7.56
N LYS A 170 20.87 20.97 7.07
CA LYS A 170 22.16 21.06 6.38
C LYS A 170 23.28 21.32 7.38
N LEU A 171 24.13 20.32 7.60
CA LEU A 171 25.35 20.42 8.42
C LEU A 171 26.48 21.19 7.69
N LEU A 172 26.14 22.31 7.04
CA LEU A 172 27.04 23.15 6.25
C LEU A 172 27.53 24.35 7.06
N GLN A 173 28.69 24.90 6.67
CA GLN A 173 29.23 26.11 7.30
C GLN A 173 28.34 27.34 7.01
N SER A 174 28.22 28.25 7.97
CA SER A 174 27.31 29.42 7.85
C SER A 174 27.65 30.36 6.68
N GLU A 175 28.87 30.36 6.16
CA GLU A 175 29.24 31.09 4.94
C GLU A 175 28.48 30.59 3.70
N LEU A 176 28.16 29.29 3.66
CA LEU A 176 27.54 28.62 2.51
C LEU A 176 26.03 28.89 2.40
N HIS A 177 25.39 29.54 3.38
CA HIS A 177 23.95 29.87 3.28
C HIS A 177 23.64 30.75 2.06
N GLY A 178 24.50 31.73 1.75
CA GLY A 178 24.33 32.58 0.56
C GLY A 178 24.40 31.80 -0.76
N PRO A 179 25.48 31.02 -1.00
CA PRO A 179 25.56 30.07 -2.12
C PRO A 179 24.40 29.07 -2.18
N PHE A 180 24.01 28.46 -1.06
CA PHE A 180 22.92 27.49 -0.96
C PHE A 180 21.56 28.06 -1.40
N THR A 181 21.19 29.26 -0.91
CA THR A 181 19.95 29.93 -1.34
C THR A 181 19.96 30.25 -2.84
N LYS A 182 21.13 30.58 -3.42
CA LYS A 182 21.27 30.81 -4.87
C LYS A 182 21.15 29.53 -5.69
N ALA A 183 21.70 28.41 -5.19
CA ALA A 183 21.58 27.10 -5.83
C ALA A 183 20.10 26.65 -5.88
N ILE A 184 19.36 26.77 -4.78
CA ILE A 184 17.91 26.51 -4.75
C ILE A 184 17.16 27.38 -5.77
N GLY A 185 17.47 28.69 -5.82
CA GLY A 185 16.87 29.59 -6.81
C GLY A 185 17.12 29.18 -8.27
N LYS A 186 18.29 28.60 -8.58
CA LYS A 186 18.57 28.07 -9.93
C LYS A 186 17.93 26.70 -10.19
N VAL A 187 17.81 25.84 -9.20
CA VAL A 187 17.05 24.57 -9.33
C VAL A 187 15.58 24.84 -9.60
N LEU A 188 14.96 25.81 -8.92
CA LEU A 188 13.60 26.25 -9.22
C LEU A 188 13.47 26.85 -10.64
N GLU A 189 14.50 27.55 -11.13
CA GLU A 189 14.52 28.08 -12.50
C GLU A 189 14.47 26.93 -13.53
N PHE A 190 15.30 25.90 -13.35
CA PHE A 190 15.28 24.70 -14.18
C PHE A 190 13.93 23.95 -14.11
N PHE A 191 13.35 23.80 -12.91
CA PHE A 191 12.07 23.09 -12.75
C PHE A 191 10.87 23.86 -13.32
N VAL A 192 10.85 25.19 -13.24
CA VAL A 192 9.62 26.00 -13.49
C VAL A 192 9.68 26.83 -14.77
N VAL A 193 10.87 27.11 -15.31
CA VAL A 193 11.05 27.85 -16.58
C VAL A 193 11.45 26.90 -17.70
N ASP A 194 12.45 26.05 -17.46
CA ASP A 194 12.97 25.12 -18.47
C ASP A 194 12.16 23.80 -18.52
N ASP A 195 11.29 23.56 -17.53
CA ASP A 195 10.47 22.35 -17.36
C ASP A 195 11.27 21.03 -17.45
N VAL A 196 12.44 21.00 -16.79
CA VAL A 196 13.30 19.81 -16.69
C VAL A 196 13.22 19.10 -15.34
N GLU A 197 13.27 17.77 -15.34
CA GLU A 197 13.15 16.92 -14.14
C GLU A 197 14.46 16.76 -13.35
N VAL A 198 14.34 16.17 -12.15
CA VAL A 198 15.43 15.93 -11.19
C VAL A 198 16.66 15.24 -11.80
N PRO A 199 16.54 14.14 -12.60
CA PRO A 199 17.72 13.47 -13.16
C PRO A 199 18.50 14.35 -14.14
N TYR A 200 17.80 15.11 -14.98
CA TYR A 200 18.41 16.05 -15.93
C TYR A 200 19.19 17.14 -15.19
N VAL A 201 18.60 17.74 -14.15
CA VAL A 201 19.28 18.76 -13.32
C VAL A 201 20.49 18.17 -12.57
N PHE A 202 20.39 16.93 -12.09
CA PHE A 202 21.48 16.27 -11.38
C PHE A 202 22.68 15.95 -12.29
N GLN A 203 22.43 15.47 -13.51
CA GLN A 203 23.47 15.10 -14.47
C GLN A 203 24.04 16.32 -15.20
N HIS A 204 23.19 17.10 -15.88
CA HIS A 204 23.61 18.12 -16.86
C HIS A 204 23.67 19.54 -16.31
N ARG A 205 23.22 19.77 -15.07
CA ARG A 205 23.31 21.07 -14.36
C ARG A 205 24.09 20.97 -13.03
N LYS A 206 24.89 19.91 -12.88
CA LYS A 206 25.74 19.54 -11.75
C LYS A 206 26.63 20.69 -11.23
N ASP A 207 27.15 21.54 -12.13
CA ASP A 207 27.94 22.74 -11.79
C ASP A 207 27.18 23.79 -10.95
N TYR A 208 25.84 23.81 -11.00
CA TYR A 208 25.00 24.72 -10.20
C TYR A 208 24.68 24.15 -8.81
N LEU A 209 25.00 22.87 -8.55
CA LEU A 209 24.76 22.16 -7.29
C LEU A 209 25.97 22.16 -6.35
N ILE A 210 27.11 22.67 -6.82
CA ILE A 210 28.40 22.74 -6.11
C ILE A 210 28.87 24.19 -5.92
N HIS A 211 29.73 24.42 -4.93
CA HIS A 211 30.37 25.71 -4.69
C HIS A 211 31.89 25.55 -4.63
N ALA A 212 32.58 26.01 -5.67
CA ALA A 212 34.04 26.08 -5.70
C ALA A 212 34.55 27.41 -5.11
N LYS A 213 35.44 27.32 -4.13
CA LYS A 213 36.11 28.44 -3.46
C LYS A 213 37.61 28.34 -3.72
N LYS A 214 38.16 29.28 -4.50
CA LYS A 214 39.61 29.39 -4.73
C LYS A 214 40.25 30.04 -3.50
N THR A 215 41.14 29.33 -2.83
CA THR A 215 41.90 29.79 -1.65
C THR A 215 43.39 29.83 -2.00
N LYS A 216 44.18 30.75 -1.44
CA LYS A 216 45.64 30.72 -1.69
C LYS A 216 46.25 29.50 -1.02
N ASN A 217 47.07 28.77 -1.76
CA ASN A 217 47.81 27.63 -1.24
C ASN A 217 48.77 28.11 -0.12
N PRO A 218 48.63 27.61 1.13
CA PRO A 218 49.53 27.99 2.21
C PRO A 218 50.95 27.44 1.99
N ASP A 219 51.05 26.25 1.39
CA ASP A 219 52.29 25.48 1.26
C ASP A 219 53.20 26.07 0.18
N ARG A 220 52.65 26.87 -0.74
CA ARG A 220 53.43 27.64 -1.74
C ARG A 220 54.38 28.68 -1.12
N ARG A 221 54.29 28.91 0.19
CA ARG A 221 55.29 29.68 0.92
C ARG A 221 56.62 28.94 1.08
N ASP A 222 56.56 27.61 1.20
CA ASP A 222 57.68 26.75 1.54
C ASP A 222 58.09 25.85 0.34
N ASP A 223 57.18 25.61 -0.62
CA ASP A 223 57.44 25.01 -1.93
C ASP A 223 57.10 25.99 -3.08
N PRO A 224 58.09 26.54 -3.81
CA PRO A 224 57.84 27.47 -4.92
C PRO A 224 57.04 26.90 -6.10
N ASP A 225 57.15 25.59 -6.34
CA ASP A 225 56.56 24.91 -7.51
C ASP A 225 55.11 24.45 -7.24
N ALA A 226 54.65 24.52 -5.98
CA ALA A 226 53.27 24.24 -5.61
C ALA A 226 52.28 25.24 -6.27
N PRO A 227 51.05 24.80 -6.63
CA PRO A 227 50.07 25.65 -7.32
C PRO A 227 49.62 26.84 -6.48
N GLU A 228 49.33 28.00 -7.09
CA GLU A 228 49.01 29.23 -6.33
C GLU A 228 47.70 29.15 -5.54
N TRP A 229 46.73 28.39 -6.05
CA TRP A 229 45.39 28.33 -5.48
C TRP A 229 44.96 26.87 -5.26
N ILE A 230 44.49 26.57 -4.05
CA ILE A 230 43.75 25.35 -3.75
C ILE A 230 42.27 25.64 -3.97
N VAL A 231 41.61 24.82 -4.80
CA VAL A 231 40.17 24.91 -5.05
C VAL A 231 39.46 23.92 -4.14
N SER A 232 38.76 24.42 -3.12
CA SER A 232 37.86 23.59 -2.30
C SER A 232 36.45 23.62 -2.91
N ALA A 233 35.85 22.45 -3.17
CA ALA A 233 34.51 22.34 -3.76
C ALA A 233 33.52 21.70 -2.78
N ASP A 234 32.56 22.48 -2.29
CA ASP A 234 31.50 22.04 -1.39
C ASP A 234 30.25 21.61 -2.18
N LYS A 235 29.70 20.42 -1.92
CA LYS A 235 28.43 19.97 -2.51
C LYS A 235 27.26 20.57 -1.72
N LEU A 236 26.53 21.52 -2.33
CA LEU A 236 25.40 22.20 -1.69
C LEU A 236 24.14 21.33 -1.70
N LEU A 237 23.87 20.70 -2.86
CA LEU A 237 22.65 19.93 -3.13
C LEU A 237 22.98 18.52 -3.62
N THR A 238 22.13 17.58 -3.22
CA THR A 238 22.12 16.16 -3.61
C THR A 238 20.82 15.86 -4.38
N GLN A 239 20.73 14.69 -5.00
CA GLN A 239 19.55 14.27 -5.76
C GLN A 239 18.28 14.21 -4.87
N ASP A 240 18.43 13.76 -3.62
CA ASP A 240 17.40 13.84 -2.57
C ASP A 240 16.93 15.29 -2.28
N ASP A 241 17.85 16.26 -2.30
CA ASP A 241 17.49 17.68 -2.13
C ASP A 241 16.69 18.19 -3.32
N LEU A 242 17.01 17.77 -4.55
CA LEU A 242 16.28 18.16 -5.76
C LEU A 242 14.83 17.68 -5.70
N TRP A 243 14.59 16.41 -5.31
CA TRP A 243 13.25 15.90 -5.06
C TRP A 243 12.52 16.66 -3.93
N ARG A 244 13.22 17.03 -2.85
CA ARG A 244 12.60 17.80 -1.76
C ARG A 244 12.32 19.25 -2.16
N ILE A 245 13.10 19.87 -3.06
CA ILE A 245 12.81 21.18 -3.63
C ILE A 245 11.53 21.11 -4.47
N LEU A 246 11.38 20.08 -5.32
CA LEU A 246 10.17 19.87 -6.13
C LEU A 246 8.93 19.63 -5.24
N GLU A 247 9.04 18.81 -4.20
CA GLU A 247 7.96 18.60 -3.23
C GLU A 247 7.57 19.89 -2.49
N LEU A 248 8.55 20.78 -2.26
CA LEU A 248 8.33 22.07 -1.61
C LEU A 248 7.78 23.14 -2.58
N ASP A 249 8.10 23.11 -3.88
CA ASP A 249 7.41 23.89 -4.94
C ASP A 249 5.91 23.60 -4.93
N ILE A 250 5.53 22.32 -4.98
CA ILE A 250 4.12 21.90 -4.93
C ILE A 250 3.43 22.33 -3.61
N LYS A 251 4.13 22.25 -2.47
CA LYS A 251 3.61 22.77 -1.19
C LYS A 251 3.51 24.31 -1.16
N PHE A 252 4.42 25.03 -1.80
CA PHE A 252 4.42 26.49 -1.90
C PHE A 252 3.31 26.99 -2.86
N ARG A 253 3.07 26.31 -3.99
CA ARG A 253 1.92 26.57 -4.89
C ARG A 253 0.59 26.53 -4.15
N SER A 254 0.36 25.48 -3.34
CA SER A 254 -0.85 25.36 -2.52
C SER A 254 -0.98 26.47 -1.46
N LEU A 255 0.15 26.89 -0.88
CA LEU A 255 0.19 28.02 0.06
C LEU A 255 -0.17 29.34 -0.63
N ILE A 256 0.43 29.63 -1.79
CA ILE A 256 0.19 30.87 -2.55
C ILE A 256 -1.22 30.90 -3.14
N GLU A 257 -1.75 29.78 -3.65
CA GLU A 257 -3.15 29.70 -4.10
C GLU A 257 -4.12 30.11 -2.98
N LYS A 258 -3.95 29.57 -1.76
CA LYS A 258 -4.77 29.91 -0.61
C LYS A 258 -4.55 31.34 -0.13
N ARG A 259 -3.31 31.85 -0.14
CA ARG A 259 -2.99 33.25 0.20
C ARG A 259 -3.71 34.20 -0.77
N ASN A 260 -3.52 34.02 -2.08
CA ASN A 260 -4.15 34.81 -3.14
C ASN A 260 -5.69 34.78 -3.04
N ALA A 261 -6.28 33.62 -2.70
CA ALA A 261 -7.73 33.49 -2.50
C ALA A 261 -8.25 34.30 -1.29
N LEU A 262 -7.49 34.35 -0.19
CA LEU A 262 -7.83 35.16 0.98
C LEU A 262 -7.64 36.67 0.71
N GLU A 263 -6.55 37.06 0.03
CA GLU A 263 -6.30 38.45 -0.38
C GLU A 263 -7.44 38.97 -1.28
N LYS A 264 -7.83 38.20 -2.31
CA LYS A 264 -8.95 38.52 -3.20
C LYS A 264 -10.28 38.62 -2.46
N THR A 265 -10.50 37.79 -1.44
CA THR A 265 -11.72 37.86 -0.60
C THR A 265 -11.72 39.11 0.29
N LEU A 266 -10.57 39.49 0.85
CA LEU A 266 -10.39 40.72 1.62
C LEU A 266 -10.57 41.98 0.74
N GLU A 267 -10.05 41.97 -0.49
CA GLU A 267 -10.27 43.05 -1.47
C GLU A 267 -11.74 43.16 -1.89
N SER A 268 -12.44 42.04 -2.01
CA SER A 268 -13.90 42.01 -2.24
C SER A 268 -14.68 42.62 -1.08
N LEU A 269 -14.30 42.35 0.17
CA LEU A 269 -14.89 42.98 1.36
C LEU A 269 -14.57 44.48 1.46
N LYS A 270 -13.34 44.88 1.15
CA LYS A 270 -12.92 46.29 1.09
C LYS A 270 -13.76 47.08 0.09
N SER A 271 -13.89 46.55 -1.13
CA SER A 271 -14.61 47.24 -2.22
C SER A 271 -16.12 47.25 -2.03
N ALA A 272 -16.74 46.18 -1.52
CA ALA A 272 -18.19 46.12 -1.33
C ALA A 272 -18.69 46.79 -0.03
N ALA A 273 -17.92 46.72 1.06
CA ALA A 273 -18.36 47.11 2.39
C ALA A 273 -17.49 48.20 3.06
N SER A 274 -16.42 48.67 2.42
CA SER A 274 -15.45 49.65 2.98
C SER A 274 -14.79 49.18 4.29
N ILE A 275 -14.69 47.87 4.50
CA ILE A 275 -14.11 47.26 5.70
C ILE A 275 -12.59 47.27 5.61
N LYS A 276 -11.92 47.75 6.65
CA LYS A 276 -10.48 47.62 6.87
C LYS A 276 -10.24 46.79 8.14
N ASP A 277 -9.42 45.75 8.04
CA ASP A 277 -8.97 44.94 9.17
C ASP A 277 -7.44 44.94 9.19
N ASP A 278 -6.86 45.59 10.19
CA ASP A 278 -5.40 45.74 10.33
C ASP A 278 -4.71 44.41 10.66
N VAL A 279 -5.42 43.42 11.24
CA VAL A 279 -4.86 42.10 11.58
C VAL A 279 -4.69 41.26 10.33
N LEU A 280 -5.71 41.23 9.46
CA LEU A 280 -5.65 40.52 8.18
C LEU A 280 -4.66 41.17 7.20
N GLU A 281 -4.59 42.50 7.16
CA GLU A 281 -3.60 43.22 6.34
C GLU A 281 -2.15 42.96 6.76
N ASP A 282 -1.87 42.88 8.07
CA ASP A 282 -0.53 42.59 8.57
C ASP A 282 -0.15 41.10 8.43
N MET A 283 -1.09 40.19 8.73
CA MET A 283 -0.76 38.76 8.88
C MET A 283 -0.84 37.93 7.60
N ILE A 284 -1.68 38.26 6.62
CA ILE A 284 -1.78 37.44 5.38
C ILE A 284 -0.44 37.38 4.62
N PRO A 285 0.31 38.49 4.43
CA PRO A 285 1.63 38.46 3.80
C PRO A 285 2.71 37.73 4.63
N GLN A 286 2.52 37.64 5.94
CA GLN A 286 3.47 37.00 6.87
C GLN A 286 3.22 35.49 7.07
N ALA A 287 2.06 34.98 6.65
CA ALA A 287 1.70 33.58 6.85
C ALA A 287 2.61 32.66 6.01
N ALA A 288 3.37 31.80 6.69
CA ALA A 288 4.38 30.94 6.10
C ALA A 288 3.99 29.45 6.12
N THR A 289 2.79 29.14 6.64
CA THR A 289 2.27 27.77 6.77
C THR A 289 0.79 27.67 6.39
N MET A 290 0.37 26.49 5.94
CA MET A 290 -1.03 26.17 5.63
C MET A 290 -1.95 26.28 6.86
N GLU A 291 -1.40 26.03 8.07
CA GLU A 291 -2.09 26.21 9.34
C GLU A 291 -2.38 27.69 9.63
N GLU A 292 -1.41 28.60 9.49
CA GLU A 292 -1.62 30.06 9.68
C GLU A 292 -2.63 30.62 8.68
N LEU A 293 -2.60 30.17 7.41
CA LEU A 293 -3.62 30.54 6.42
C LEU A 293 -5.00 29.97 6.74
N GLN A 294 -5.10 28.84 7.47
CA GLN A 294 -6.39 28.37 7.99
C GLN A 294 -6.87 29.22 9.17
N ASP A 295 -5.99 29.59 10.09
CA ASP A 295 -6.32 30.46 11.22
C ASP A 295 -6.85 31.83 10.73
N LEU A 296 -6.22 32.40 9.69
CA LEU A 296 -6.67 33.63 9.03
C LEU A 296 -8.00 33.47 8.29
N GLN A 297 -8.23 32.32 7.66
CA GLN A 297 -9.51 32.00 7.00
C GLN A 297 -10.65 31.85 8.02
N ASP A 298 -10.41 31.15 9.14
CA ASP A 298 -11.35 31.03 10.25
C ASP A 298 -11.73 32.41 10.81
N TYR A 299 -10.73 33.28 11.01
CA TYR A 299 -10.92 34.65 11.50
C TYR A 299 -11.72 35.52 10.53
N LEU A 300 -11.41 35.48 9.24
CA LEU A 300 -12.17 36.16 8.18
C LEU A 300 -13.65 35.73 8.20
N HIS A 301 -13.92 34.42 8.27
CA HIS A 301 -15.28 33.88 8.32
C HIS A 301 -16.02 34.21 9.63
N PHE A 302 -15.31 34.31 10.76
CA PHE A 302 -15.89 34.63 12.07
C PHE A 302 -16.22 36.12 12.24
N GLN A 303 -15.38 37.02 11.73
CA GLN A 303 -15.64 38.46 11.77
C GLN A 303 -16.73 38.85 10.78
N TYR A 304 -16.60 38.43 9.51
CA TYR A 304 -17.41 38.94 8.40
C TYR A 304 -18.48 37.95 7.92
N THR A 305 -19.09 37.22 8.85
CA THR A 305 -20.03 36.12 8.56
C THR A 305 -21.34 36.57 7.90
N THR A 306 -21.67 37.86 7.89
CA THR A 306 -22.88 38.40 7.23
C THR A 306 -22.51 38.91 5.84
N GLU A 307 -21.46 39.72 5.81
CA GLU A 307 -20.90 40.42 4.68
C GLU A 307 -20.38 39.45 3.61
N LEU A 308 -19.77 38.32 4.02
CA LEU A 308 -19.39 37.23 3.13
C LEU A 308 -20.59 36.48 2.54
N LYS A 309 -21.72 36.40 3.26
CA LYS A 309 -22.96 35.81 2.70
C LYS A 309 -23.56 36.76 1.68
N ASP A 310 -23.63 38.05 1.99
CA ASP A 310 -24.18 39.06 1.10
C ASP A 310 -23.34 39.18 -0.18
N LEU A 311 -22.00 39.16 -0.08
CA LEU A 311 -21.09 38.98 -1.22
C LEU A 311 -21.37 37.71 -2.04
N SER A 312 -21.61 36.56 -1.38
CA SER A 312 -21.91 35.31 -2.08
C SER A 312 -23.26 35.34 -2.83
N PHE A 313 -24.24 36.09 -2.32
CA PHE A 313 -25.51 36.35 -3.02
C PHE A 313 -25.34 37.33 -4.18
N MET A 314 -24.54 38.39 -4.01
CA MET A 314 -24.24 39.36 -5.08
C MET A 314 -23.48 38.73 -6.25
N ASN A 315 -22.57 37.79 -5.98
CA ASN A 315 -21.78 37.08 -6.98
C ASN A 315 -22.52 35.89 -7.64
N GLY A 316 -23.84 35.77 -7.49
CA GLY A 316 -24.67 34.81 -8.24
C GLY A 316 -24.63 33.35 -7.78
N ASN A 317 -23.74 32.97 -6.87
CA ASN A 317 -23.60 31.60 -6.32
C ASN A 317 -24.73 31.20 -5.34
N GLY A 318 -25.93 31.75 -5.49
CA GLY A 318 -27.07 31.66 -4.56
C GLY A 318 -27.76 30.30 -4.46
N ASN A 319 -27.10 29.19 -4.81
CA ASN A 319 -27.71 27.87 -4.94
C ASN A 319 -26.98 26.73 -4.18
N GLN A 320 -26.43 27.03 -2.98
CA GLN A 320 -26.16 26.02 -1.95
C GLN A 320 -26.46 26.53 -0.53
N MET A 321 -26.86 25.61 0.35
CA MET A 321 -27.10 25.81 1.80
C MET A 321 -28.08 26.91 2.27
N LYS A 322 -29.34 26.86 1.82
CA LYS A 322 -30.45 27.18 2.74
C LYS A 322 -30.63 26.04 3.75
N ARG A 323 -29.88 26.04 4.86
CA ARG A 323 -30.20 25.21 6.04
C ARG A 323 -31.40 25.83 6.78
N PRO A 324 -32.56 25.15 6.90
CA PRO A 324 -33.68 25.68 7.67
C PRO A 324 -33.34 25.74 9.17
N GLY A 325 -33.62 26.86 9.84
CA GLY A 325 -33.70 26.91 11.30
C GLY A 325 -32.43 27.28 12.08
N SER A 326 -31.43 27.93 11.48
CA SER A 326 -30.35 28.54 12.28
C SER A 326 -30.92 29.71 13.09
N LYS A 327 -31.02 29.55 14.41
CA LYS A 327 -31.18 30.67 15.34
C LYS A 327 -29.96 31.59 15.22
N SER A 328 -30.11 32.88 15.51
CA SER A 328 -28.98 33.82 15.53
C SER A 328 -27.97 33.38 16.59
N ASN A 329 -26.68 33.30 16.21
CA ASN A 329 -25.63 32.85 17.11
C ASN A 329 -25.46 33.84 18.27
N LEU A 330 -24.98 33.37 19.42
CA LEU A 330 -24.76 34.23 20.60
C LEU A 330 -23.88 35.45 20.26
N VAL A 331 -22.83 35.23 19.46
CA VAL A 331 -21.94 36.25 18.88
C VAL A 331 -22.72 37.34 18.12
N ASP A 332 -23.60 36.96 17.20
CA ASP A 332 -24.39 37.91 16.39
C ASP A 332 -25.37 38.72 17.25
N ARG A 333 -25.92 38.10 18.30
CA ARG A 333 -26.84 38.78 19.24
C ARG A 333 -26.08 39.75 20.14
N VAL A 334 -24.90 39.39 20.64
CA VAL A 334 -24.02 40.32 21.38
C VAL A 334 -23.56 41.48 20.49
N ARG A 335 -23.16 41.23 19.24
CA ARG A 335 -22.79 42.28 18.26
C ARG A 335 -23.90 43.30 17.96
N ARG A 336 -25.17 42.95 18.19
CA ARG A 336 -26.36 43.79 17.96
C ARG A 336 -26.97 44.38 19.25
N SER A 337 -26.54 43.87 20.40
CA SER A 337 -27.03 44.24 21.73
C SER A 337 -26.13 45.30 22.38
N LYS A 338 -26.64 45.97 23.42
CA LYS A 338 -25.82 46.78 24.34
C LYS A 338 -24.70 45.96 25.02
N ALA A 339 -24.83 44.64 25.11
CA ALA A 339 -23.85 43.76 25.74
C ALA A 339 -22.42 43.88 25.17
N ILE A 340 -22.25 44.35 23.93
CA ILE A 340 -20.91 44.66 23.38
C ILE A 340 -20.18 45.79 24.11
N GLY A 341 -20.90 46.64 24.86
CA GLY A 341 -20.30 47.61 25.78
C GLY A 341 -19.45 46.92 26.86
N PHE A 342 -19.93 45.79 27.40
CA PHE A 342 -19.22 45.01 28.40
C PHE A 342 -17.98 44.31 27.81
N VAL A 343 -18.07 43.87 26.54
CA VAL A 343 -16.91 43.29 25.82
C VAL A 343 -15.77 44.30 25.67
N ARG A 344 -16.09 45.61 25.55
CA ARG A 344 -15.10 46.69 25.51
C ARG A 344 -14.53 47.02 26.90
N ALA A 345 -15.32 46.87 27.96
CA ALA A 345 -14.92 47.15 29.33
C ALA A 345 -13.87 46.15 29.90
N TYR A 346 -13.56 45.06 29.19
CA TYR A 346 -12.37 44.24 29.51
C TYR A 346 -11.04 44.99 29.37
N GLY A 347 -11.00 46.16 28.71
CA GLY A 347 -9.85 47.08 28.75
C GLY A 347 -8.74 46.86 27.73
N ILE A 348 -8.75 45.71 27.04
CA ILE A 348 -7.78 45.38 25.99
C ILE A 348 -8.46 44.50 24.95
N THR A 349 -8.17 44.70 23.66
CA THR A 349 -8.75 43.88 22.59
C THR A 349 -8.07 42.50 22.53
N PRO A 350 -8.79 41.43 22.10
CA PRO A 350 -8.20 40.09 22.00
C PRO A 350 -6.90 40.02 21.19
N ASP A 351 -6.77 40.82 20.11
CA ASP A 351 -5.54 40.86 19.31
C ASP A 351 -4.39 41.61 20.03
N ARG A 352 -4.65 42.72 20.74
CA ARG A 352 -3.61 43.39 21.53
C ARG A 352 -3.14 42.54 22.71
N PHE A 353 -4.04 41.79 23.34
CA PHE A 353 -3.66 40.78 24.31
C PHE A 353 -2.78 39.68 23.67
N ALA A 354 -3.14 39.19 22.47
CA ALA A 354 -2.30 38.23 21.75
C ALA A 354 -0.91 38.79 21.40
N GLN A 355 -0.81 40.04 20.95
CA GLN A 355 0.46 40.74 20.71
C GLN A 355 1.33 40.84 21.97
N ASN A 356 0.75 41.16 23.14
CA ASN A 356 1.48 41.10 24.43
C ASN A 356 2.10 39.71 24.65
N THR A 357 1.32 38.63 24.45
CA THR A 357 1.80 37.25 24.66
C THR A 357 2.89 36.81 23.68
N LEU A 358 2.86 37.31 22.43
CA LEU A 358 3.94 37.12 21.46
C LEU A 358 5.13 38.07 21.67
N ARG A 359 5.00 39.07 22.55
CA ARG A 359 5.95 40.18 22.77
C ARG A 359 6.17 41.04 21.52
N GLU A 360 5.11 41.19 20.72
CA GLU A 360 5.10 41.98 19.49
C GLU A 360 4.88 43.47 19.82
N GLY A 361 5.97 44.18 20.09
CA GLY A 361 5.98 45.61 20.39
C GLY A 361 6.01 45.94 21.89
N ASN A 362 5.50 47.11 22.25
CA ASN A 362 5.42 47.55 23.64
C ASN A 362 4.18 46.94 24.32
N LYS A 363 4.35 46.38 25.52
CA LYS A 363 3.23 45.87 26.33
C LYS A 363 2.19 46.97 26.59
N VAL A 364 0.92 46.63 26.34
CA VAL A 364 -0.24 47.46 26.68
C VAL A 364 -0.97 46.79 27.84
N TRP A 365 -1.21 47.51 28.94
CA TRP A 365 -2.02 47.03 30.06
C TRP A 365 -3.52 47.19 29.74
N ALA A 366 -4.38 46.44 30.42
CA ALA A 366 -5.82 46.57 30.26
C ALA A 366 -6.38 47.76 31.05
N ASP A 367 -7.14 48.65 30.40
CA ASP A 367 -7.84 49.75 31.08
C ASP A 367 -9.02 49.22 31.90
N ASP A 368 -9.12 49.58 33.18
CA ASP A 368 -10.24 49.20 34.05
C ASP A 368 -11.39 50.21 33.97
N ASP A 369 -12.65 49.76 33.84
CA ASP A 369 -13.79 50.67 33.88
C ASP A 369 -13.99 51.26 35.29
N SER A 370 -14.45 52.51 35.32
CA SER A 370 -14.92 53.23 36.50
C SER A 370 -16.00 52.52 37.34
N GLN A 371 -16.77 51.62 36.74
CA GLN A 371 -17.84 50.86 37.40
C GLN A 371 -17.41 49.43 37.72
N LEU A 372 -17.97 48.85 38.79
CA LEU A 372 -17.82 47.42 39.06
C LEU A 372 -18.44 46.60 37.92
N PRO A 373 -17.90 45.39 37.63
CA PRO A 373 -18.44 44.53 36.58
C PRO A 373 -19.95 44.26 36.70
N ASP A 374 -20.45 44.06 37.91
CA ASP A 374 -21.86 43.72 38.15
C ASP A 374 -22.78 44.93 37.88
N ASP A 375 -22.39 46.11 38.40
CA ASP A 375 -23.10 47.38 38.19
C ASP A 375 -23.16 47.77 36.69
N LEU A 376 -22.04 47.63 35.99
CA LEU A 376 -21.94 47.94 34.56
C LEU A 376 -22.82 46.99 33.75
N ALA A 377 -22.82 45.69 34.08
CA ALA A 377 -23.60 44.69 33.36
C ALA A 377 -25.12 44.91 33.48
N ASP A 378 -25.63 45.26 34.67
CA ASP A 378 -27.04 45.61 34.84
C ASP A 378 -27.42 46.87 34.05
N SER A 379 -26.52 47.86 33.95
CA SER A 379 -26.74 49.07 33.13
C SER A 379 -26.84 48.80 31.62
N LEU A 380 -26.26 47.70 31.16
CA LEU A 380 -26.19 47.29 29.75
C LEU A 380 -27.27 46.28 29.33
N THR A 381 -28.29 46.06 30.16
CA THR A 381 -29.43 45.17 29.84
C THR A 381 -30.33 45.70 28.71
N ASP A 382 -30.91 44.78 27.93
CA ASP A 382 -31.85 45.04 26.84
C ASP A 382 -32.83 43.87 26.60
N GLU A 383 -33.56 43.89 25.48
CA GLU A 383 -34.57 42.87 25.14
C GLU A 383 -33.97 41.48 24.86
N GLU A 384 -32.71 41.41 24.41
CA GLU A 384 -31.97 40.17 24.15
C GLU A 384 -31.27 39.61 25.41
N PHE A 385 -30.84 40.50 26.33
CA PHE A 385 -30.17 40.15 27.58
C PHE A 385 -30.76 40.91 28.78
N GLN A 386 -31.68 40.25 29.49
CA GLN A 386 -32.60 40.87 30.45
C GLN A 386 -32.05 41.02 31.88
N THR A 387 -30.81 40.57 32.15
CA THR A 387 -30.15 40.63 33.48
C THR A 387 -28.64 40.82 33.35
N GLY A 388 -27.99 41.48 34.31
CA GLY A 388 -26.53 41.64 34.34
C GLY A 388 -25.78 40.32 34.22
N ASP A 389 -26.18 39.27 34.95
CA ASP A 389 -25.64 37.91 34.82
C ASP A 389 -25.64 37.41 33.35
N THR A 390 -26.73 37.61 32.62
CA THR A 390 -26.81 37.22 31.20
C THR A 390 -25.94 38.10 30.29
N VAL A 391 -25.76 39.37 30.61
CA VAL A 391 -24.84 40.28 29.89
C VAL A 391 -23.39 39.86 30.13
N MET A 392 -22.97 39.67 31.39
CA MET A 392 -21.62 39.21 31.74
C MET A 392 -21.30 37.86 31.11
N TYR A 393 -22.22 36.90 31.20
CA TYR A 393 -22.05 35.58 30.56
C TYR A 393 -21.90 35.70 29.05
N ALA A 394 -22.77 36.46 28.38
CA ALA A 394 -22.73 36.61 26.93
C ALA A 394 -21.46 37.33 26.44
N ALA A 395 -21.03 38.37 27.16
CA ALA A 395 -19.81 39.11 26.86
C ALA A 395 -18.54 38.29 27.15
N ARG A 396 -18.52 37.47 28.21
CA ARG A 396 -17.43 36.53 28.51
C ARG A 396 -17.30 35.46 27.42
N GLN A 397 -18.42 34.92 26.94
CA GLN A 397 -18.43 34.01 25.79
C GLN A 397 -17.95 34.71 24.51
N MET A 398 -18.44 35.93 24.23
CA MET A 398 -18.03 36.72 23.05
C MET A 398 -16.51 36.93 22.99
N TYR A 399 -15.91 37.46 24.06
CA TYR A 399 -14.46 37.69 24.13
C TYR A 399 -13.67 36.37 24.02
N ALA A 400 -14.17 35.29 24.63
CA ALA A 400 -13.54 33.97 24.52
C ALA A 400 -13.60 33.40 23.10
N GLU A 401 -14.68 33.60 22.33
CA GLU A 401 -14.74 33.20 20.91
C GLU A 401 -13.84 34.08 20.02
N GLU A 402 -13.80 35.41 20.23
CA GLU A 402 -12.86 36.29 19.51
C GLU A 402 -11.41 35.85 19.74
N LEU A 403 -11.06 35.52 20.98
CA LEU A 403 -9.73 35.01 21.34
C LEU A 403 -9.47 33.57 20.87
N PHE A 404 -10.50 32.73 20.72
CA PHE A 404 -10.41 31.37 20.15
C PHE A 404 -10.01 31.38 18.68
N VAL A 405 -10.48 32.40 17.95
CA VAL A 405 -10.27 32.51 16.50
C VAL A 405 -9.09 33.43 16.15
N ASN A 406 -8.65 34.30 17.06
CA ASN A 406 -7.51 35.19 16.84
C ASN A 406 -6.23 34.42 16.39
N PRO A 407 -5.67 34.71 15.20
CA PRO A 407 -4.54 33.96 14.66
C PRO A 407 -3.24 34.12 15.47
N ARG A 408 -2.98 35.29 16.06
CA ARG A 408 -1.80 35.53 16.93
C ARG A 408 -1.85 34.65 18.18
N MET A 409 -3.02 34.52 18.81
CA MET A 409 -3.18 33.67 19.99
C MET A 409 -3.03 32.18 19.64
N ARG A 410 -3.61 31.71 18.52
CA ARG A 410 -3.38 30.35 18.02
C ARG A 410 -1.89 30.09 17.73
N LYS A 411 -1.19 31.05 17.12
CA LYS A 411 0.26 31.01 16.88
C LYS A 411 1.07 30.94 18.18
N HIS A 412 0.71 31.72 19.21
CA HIS A 412 1.36 31.67 20.52
C HIS A 412 1.25 30.28 21.16
N PHE A 413 0.04 29.70 21.20
CA PHE A 413 -0.15 28.33 21.68
C PHE A 413 0.65 27.31 20.86
N ARG A 414 0.59 27.38 19.52
CA ARG A 414 1.30 26.48 18.60
C ARG A 414 2.81 26.47 18.85
N VAL A 415 3.43 27.64 19.01
CA VAL A 415 4.87 27.77 19.31
C VAL A 415 5.22 27.14 20.66
N ASN A 416 4.43 27.39 21.71
CA ASN A 416 4.67 26.79 23.03
C ASN A 416 4.53 25.25 22.98
N PHE A 417 3.56 24.70 22.25
CA PHE A 417 3.44 23.25 22.06
C PHE A 417 4.61 22.63 21.29
N TYR A 418 5.19 23.31 20.28
CA TYR A 418 6.39 22.82 19.60
C TYR A 418 7.68 22.94 20.42
N GLN A 419 7.74 23.85 21.40
CA GLN A 419 8.92 24.08 22.25
C GLN A 419 8.92 23.32 23.58
N MET A 420 7.74 23.13 24.20
CA MET A 420 7.57 22.57 25.55
C MET A 420 6.50 21.48 25.61
N GLY A 421 6.20 20.86 24.46
CA GLY A 421 5.23 19.77 24.32
C GLY A 421 5.81 18.42 24.71
N GLU A 422 5.17 17.77 25.68
CA GLU A 422 5.43 16.39 26.11
C GLU A 422 4.30 15.47 25.65
N ILE A 423 4.66 14.30 25.14
CA ILE A 423 3.74 13.26 24.69
C ILE A 423 3.78 12.09 25.69
N SER A 424 2.60 11.64 26.12
CA SER A 424 2.45 10.52 27.07
C SER A 424 1.30 9.61 26.66
N CYS A 425 1.56 8.31 26.65
CA CYS A 425 0.59 7.27 26.35
C CYS A 425 -0.12 6.81 27.63
N ARG A 426 -1.42 6.52 27.54
CA ARG A 426 -2.18 5.86 28.62
C ARG A 426 -2.96 4.68 28.07
N ARG A 427 -2.73 3.49 28.62
CA ARG A 427 -3.47 2.27 28.25
C ARG A 427 -4.97 2.42 28.53
N THR A 428 -5.82 1.98 27.59
CA THR A 428 -7.26 1.83 27.84
C THR A 428 -7.56 0.48 28.51
N GLU A 429 -8.80 0.22 28.91
CA GLU A 429 -9.22 -1.13 29.31
C GLU A 429 -9.08 -2.19 28.20
N LYS A 430 -9.16 -1.76 26.93
CA LYS A 430 -8.94 -2.60 25.76
C LYS A 430 -7.45 -2.89 25.60
N GLY A 431 -6.60 -1.88 25.77
CA GLY A 431 -5.14 -2.03 25.76
C GLY A 431 -4.61 -2.92 26.89
N LEU A 432 -5.15 -2.81 28.11
CA LEU A 432 -4.78 -3.68 29.23
C LEU A 432 -4.93 -5.17 28.88
N LYS A 433 -6.02 -5.52 28.19
CA LYS A 433 -6.42 -6.91 27.87
C LYS A 433 -5.83 -7.44 26.56
N LYS A 434 -5.45 -6.56 25.61
CA LYS A 434 -4.93 -6.93 24.29
C LYS A 434 -3.42 -6.80 24.12
N ILE A 435 -2.79 -5.85 24.80
CA ILE A 435 -1.35 -5.61 24.66
C ILE A 435 -0.62 -6.37 25.78
N ASP A 436 -0.27 -7.63 25.51
CA ASP A 436 0.66 -8.42 26.33
C ASP A 436 2.13 -8.12 26.01
N ASP A 437 3.06 -8.72 26.77
CA ASP A 437 4.51 -8.54 26.64
C ASP A 437 5.10 -8.97 25.26
N SER A 438 4.31 -9.58 24.37
CA SER A 438 4.69 -9.97 22.99
C SER A 438 4.06 -9.09 21.89
N HIS A 439 2.97 -8.39 22.21
CA HIS A 439 2.21 -7.57 21.27
C HIS A 439 3.05 -6.39 20.73
N PRO A 440 3.04 -6.06 19.42
CA PRO A 440 3.90 -4.99 18.86
C PRO A 440 3.81 -3.66 19.61
N PHE A 441 2.59 -3.17 19.86
CA PHE A 441 2.37 -1.92 20.62
C PHE A 441 2.71 -1.98 22.12
N TYR A 442 3.31 -3.05 22.65
CA TYR A 442 3.79 -3.08 24.03
C TYR A 442 4.87 -2.01 24.27
N GLU A 443 5.74 -1.77 23.28
CA GLU A 443 6.79 -0.74 23.33
C GLU A 443 6.25 0.70 23.50
N VAL A 444 4.97 0.95 23.24
CA VAL A 444 4.31 2.26 23.48
C VAL A 444 3.33 2.26 24.66
N LYS A 445 3.08 1.11 25.30
CA LYS A 445 1.98 0.94 26.28
C LYS A 445 2.13 1.80 27.54
N TYR A 446 3.37 2.05 27.96
CA TYR A 446 3.73 2.78 29.19
C TYR A 446 4.70 3.96 28.95
N LEU A 447 4.87 4.40 27.70
CA LEU A 447 5.73 5.56 27.39
C LEU A 447 5.12 6.86 27.90
N ILE A 448 5.93 7.64 28.60
CA ILE A 448 5.59 8.95 29.16
C ILE A 448 6.72 9.96 28.86
N ASN A 449 6.41 11.25 29.03
CA ASN A 449 7.39 12.35 29.00
C ASN A 449 8.28 12.34 27.74
N GLN A 450 7.70 12.02 26.58
CA GLN A 450 8.39 12.01 25.29
C GLN A 450 8.41 13.43 24.73
N THR A 451 9.59 14.02 24.55
CA THR A 451 9.68 15.34 23.92
C THR A 451 9.49 15.22 22.40
N ILE A 452 9.11 16.32 21.76
CA ILE A 452 9.06 16.38 20.29
C ILE A 452 10.43 16.07 19.65
N ALA A 453 11.54 16.36 20.35
CA ALA A 453 12.88 15.99 19.91
C ALA A 453 13.21 14.50 20.07
N ASP A 454 12.51 13.76 20.95
CA ASP A 454 12.59 12.29 21.04
C ASP A 454 11.77 11.65 19.91
N VAL A 455 10.56 12.15 19.66
CA VAL A 455 9.71 11.72 18.53
C VAL A 455 10.43 11.93 17.19
N ALA A 456 11.13 13.05 17.00
CA ALA A 456 11.94 13.29 15.81
C ALA A 456 13.14 12.34 15.66
N ARG A 457 13.58 11.68 16.74
CA ARG A 457 14.63 10.63 16.72
C ARG A 457 14.06 9.21 16.53
N GLN A 458 12.78 8.99 16.84
CA GLN A 458 12.08 7.70 16.72
C GLN A 458 10.70 7.87 16.07
N PRO A 459 10.62 8.24 14.78
CA PRO A 459 9.35 8.53 14.12
C PRO A 459 8.45 7.29 13.99
N ASP A 460 9.03 6.09 13.88
CA ASP A 460 8.30 4.83 13.83
C ASP A 460 7.51 4.58 15.13
N LEU A 461 8.10 4.90 16.27
CA LEU A 461 7.53 4.78 17.61
C LEU A 461 6.27 5.65 17.73
N TYR A 462 6.31 6.87 17.20
CA TYR A 462 5.15 7.76 17.15
C TYR A 462 4.06 7.28 16.19
N LEU A 463 4.41 6.69 15.03
CA LEU A 463 3.42 6.06 14.15
C LEU A 463 2.73 4.86 14.84
N LYS A 464 3.46 4.06 15.63
CA LYS A 464 2.90 2.99 16.47
C LYS A 464 1.96 3.56 17.56
N MET A 465 2.33 4.67 18.22
CA MET A 465 1.45 5.36 19.18
C MET A 465 0.12 5.77 18.52
N MET A 466 0.19 6.47 17.39
CA MET A 466 -0.99 6.91 16.64
C MET A 466 -1.86 5.72 16.21
N LYS A 467 -1.25 4.62 15.76
CA LYS A 467 -2.00 3.43 15.35
C LYS A 467 -2.70 2.73 16.52
N ALA A 468 -2.02 2.60 17.65
CA ALA A 468 -2.59 2.01 18.86
C ALA A 468 -3.74 2.88 19.44
N GLU A 469 -3.74 4.19 19.18
CA GLU A 469 -4.87 5.07 19.50
C GLU A 469 -6.05 4.94 18.52
N GLU A 470 -5.80 4.85 17.21
CA GLU A 470 -6.85 4.56 16.20
C GLU A 470 -7.59 3.25 16.54
N GLU A 471 -6.86 2.25 17.03
CA GLU A 471 -7.44 0.99 17.50
C GLU A 471 -8.06 1.07 18.90
N GLY A 472 -8.00 2.22 19.59
CA GLY A 472 -8.55 2.44 20.92
C GLY A 472 -7.87 1.62 22.03
N LEU A 473 -6.61 1.23 21.83
CA LEU A 473 -5.82 0.46 22.79
C LEU A 473 -5.09 1.39 23.78
N ILE A 474 -4.66 2.57 23.32
CA ILE A 474 -4.09 3.63 24.16
C ILE A 474 -4.79 4.98 23.87
N GLU A 475 -4.55 5.95 24.73
CA GLU A 475 -4.86 7.37 24.55
C GLU A 475 -3.53 8.14 24.59
N VAL A 476 -3.20 8.87 23.53
CA VAL A 476 -1.93 9.59 23.37
C VAL A 476 -2.16 11.07 23.66
N LYS A 477 -1.67 11.56 24.80
CA LYS A 477 -1.86 12.94 25.24
C LYS A 477 -0.62 13.77 24.94
N LEU A 478 -0.84 14.93 24.32
CA LEU A 478 0.16 16.00 24.19
C LEU A 478 -0.22 17.09 25.20
N THR A 479 0.71 17.42 26.10
CA THR A 479 0.56 18.42 27.17
C THR A 479 1.78 19.33 27.23
N LEU A 480 1.67 20.49 27.90
CA LEU A 480 2.82 21.35 28.17
C LEU A 480 3.47 20.94 29.48
N GLU A 481 4.81 20.81 29.50
CA GLU A 481 5.62 20.46 30.69
C GLU A 481 5.26 21.34 31.92
N ASN A 482 5.00 22.63 31.66
CA ASN A 482 4.69 23.63 32.69
C ASN A 482 3.39 24.40 32.38
N ASP A 483 2.30 23.67 32.16
CA ASP A 483 0.94 24.20 31.90
C ASP A 483 0.50 25.29 32.91
N GLU A 484 0.82 25.14 34.21
CA GLU A 484 0.52 26.14 35.24
C GLU A 484 1.39 27.40 35.16
N GLY A 485 2.65 27.27 34.73
CA GLY A 485 3.52 28.41 34.41
C GLY A 485 3.04 29.16 33.17
N PHE A 486 2.62 28.43 32.14
CA PHE A 486 2.05 28.98 30.91
C PHE A 486 0.76 29.78 31.18
N LYS A 487 -0.22 29.20 31.90
CA LYS A 487 -1.43 29.91 32.35
C LYS A 487 -1.11 31.17 33.14
N ARG A 488 -0.12 31.12 34.04
CA ARG A 488 0.32 32.28 34.82
C ARG A 488 0.91 33.39 33.95
N SER A 489 1.68 33.02 32.92
CA SER A 489 2.19 33.98 31.94
C SER A 489 1.06 34.63 31.14
N LEU A 490 0.09 33.85 30.66
CA LEU A 490 -1.10 34.40 29.97
C LEU A 490 -1.88 35.37 30.87
N ARG A 491 -2.07 35.03 32.15
CA ARG A 491 -2.71 35.93 33.14
C ARG A 491 -1.94 37.24 33.30
N GLN A 492 -0.61 37.18 33.41
CA GLN A 492 0.25 38.37 33.57
C GLN A 492 0.23 39.31 32.36
N GLU A 493 -0.15 38.83 31.17
CA GLU A 493 -0.28 39.65 29.96
C GLU A 493 -1.71 40.18 29.71
N PHE A 494 -2.70 39.77 30.52
CA PHE A 494 -4.10 40.20 30.41
C PHE A 494 -4.56 41.16 31.53
N ILE A 495 -4.00 41.05 32.74
CA ILE A 495 -4.38 41.91 33.88
C ILE A 495 -3.99 43.39 33.67
N SER A 496 -4.63 44.28 34.41
CA SER A 496 -4.22 45.68 34.54
C SER A 496 -3.01 45.83 35.49
N ASP A 497 -2.35 47.00 35.48
CA ASP A 497 -1.29 47.38 36.43
C ASP A 497 -1.80 48.15 37.66
N ASN A 498 -3.13 48.22 37.84
CA ASN A 498 -3.80 48.83 38.98
C ASN A 498 -3.85 47.90 40.21
N TYR A 499 -3.84 48.50 41.40
CA TYR A 499 -3.85 47.81 42.70
C TYR A 499 -5.09 48.19 43.55
N SER A 500 -6.27 48.23 42.92
CA SER A 500 -7.53 48.59 43.57
C SER A 500 -8.50 47.41 43.61
N GLU A 501 -9.42 47.41 44.59
CA GLU A 501 -10.48 46.39 44.67
C GLU A 501 -11.34 46.33 43.40
N LEU A 502 -11.52 47.48 42.72
CA LEU A 502 -12.15 47.59 41.41
C LEU A 502 -11.35 46.86 40.31
N ALA A 503 -10.03 47.03 40.29
CA ALA A 503 -9.14 46.33 39.36
C ALA A 503 -9.09 44.82 39.65
N ASP A 504 -9.07 44.41 40.92
CA ASP A 504 -9.15 42.99 41.32
C ASP A 504 -10.45 42.35 40.79
N ARG A 505 -11.59 43.04 40.92
CA ARG A 505 -12.90 42.58 40.41
C ARG A 505 -12.92 42.44 38.88
N TRP A 506 -12.28 43.36 38.15
CA TRP A 506 -12.10 43.24 36.69
C TRP A 506 -11.11 42.12 36.30
N ASN A 507 -10.02 41.97 37.03
CA ASN A 507 -9.02 40.92 36.85
C ASN A 507 -9.57 39.51 37.14
N ASP A 508 -10.55 39.38 38.04
CA ASP A 508 -11.30 38.14 38.27
C ASP A 508 -12.19 37.77 37.07
N GLU A 509 -12.82 38.72 36.38
CA GLU A 509 -13.56 38.43 35.15
C GLU A 509 -12.63 38.10 33.97
N ARG A 510 -11.50 38.82 33.84
CA ARG A 510 -10.43 38.47 32.89
C ARG A 510 -9.91 37.05 33.13
N GLN A 511 -9.78 36.62 34.40
CA GLN A 511 -9.43 35.22 34.71
C GLN A 511 -10.50 34.22 34.24
N LYS A 512 -11.79 34.49 34.46
CA LYS A 512 -12.89 33.60 34.03
C LYS A 512 -12.99 33.47 32.50
N VAL A 513 -12.54 34.47 31.73
CA VAL A 513 -12.32 34.34 30.28
C VAL A 513 -11.21 33.32 29.99
N LEU A 514 -10.05 33.42 30.67
CA LEU A 514 -8.92 32.49 30.50
C LEU A 514 -9.30 31.04 30.86
N ASP A 515 -10.02 30.84 31.97
CA ASP A 515 -10.46 29.52 32.44
C ASP A 515 -11.38 28.81 31.43
N LEU A 516 -12.17 29.57 30.67
CA LEU A 516 -13.05 29.07 29.61
C LEU A 516 -12.27 28.74 28.31
N ILE A 517 -11.30 29.57 27.94
CA ILE A 517 -10.65 29.51 26.62
C ILE A 517 -9.38 28.66 26.56
N VAL A 518 -8.53 28.71 27.59
CA VAL A 518 -7.24 27.99 27.59
C VAL A 518 -7.43 26.48 27.38
N PRO A 519 -8.38 25.78 28.05
CA PRO A 519 -8.61 24.36 27.79
C PRO A 519 -9.10 24.05 26.37
N ARG A 520 -9.84 24.98 25.74
CA ARG A 520 -10.34 24.84 24.37
C ARG A 520 -9.22 25.00 23.34
N LEU A 521 -8.41 26.06 23.48
CA LEU A 521 -7.24 26.30 22.63
C LEU A 521 -6.21 25.17 22.78
N SER A 522 -5.84 24.80 24.01
CA SER A 522 -4.92 23.69 24.25
C SER A 522 -5.37 22.40 23.59
N LYS A 523 -6.67 22.05 23.68
CA LYS A 523 -7.21 20.84 23.05
C LYS A 523 -7.17 20.87 21.52
N ILE A 524 -7.48 22.00 20.88
CA ILE A 524 -7.53 22.07 19.41
C ILE A 524 -6.13 22.20 18.80
N ILE A 525 -5.25 22.99 19.42
CA ILE A 525 -3.85 23.14 18.99
C ILE A 525 -3.06 21.85 19.22
N ALA A 526 -3.23 21.17 20.37
CA ALA A 526 -2.60 19.87 20.59
C ALA A 526 -3.06 18.82 19.57
N LYS A 527 -4.33 18.85 19.12
CA LYS A 527 -4.79 17.99 18.02
C LYS A 527 -4.09 18.34 16.69
N GLY A 528 -3.95 19.63 16.38
CA GLY A 528 -3.24 20.09 15.17
C GLY A 528 -1.78 19.65 15.16
N VAL A 529 -1.03 19.99 16.21
CA VAL A 529 0.38 19.61 16.39
C VAL A 529 0.56 18.08 16.30
N LYS A 530 -0.33 17.30 16.90
CA LYS A 530 -0.30 15.83 16.85
C LYS A 530 -0.42 15.27 15.42
N GLU A 531 -1.24 15.87 14.55
CA GLU A 531 -1.41 15.47 13.15
C GLU A 531 -0.26 15.99 12.25
N SER A 532 0.25 17.19 12.52
CA SER A 532 1.43 17.74 11.85
C SER A 532 2.69 16.92 12.19
N LEU A 533 2.86 16.48 13.44
CA LEU A 533 3.88 15.52 13.85
C LEU A 533 3.68 14.15 13.18
N ARG A 534 2.44 13.67 13.03
CA ARG A 534 2.13 12.41 12.32
C ARG A 534 2.61 12.51 10.86
N THR A 535 2.29 13.62 10.20
CA THR A 535 2.71 13.87 8.81
C THR A 535 4.23 13.93 8.68
N ALA A 536 4.93 14.62 9.60
CA ALA A 536 6.38 14.65 9.62
C ALA A 536 7.01 13.26 9.85
N CYS A 537 6.49 12.48 10.80
CA CYS A 537 6.97 11.11 11.04
C CYS A 537 6.71 10.17 9.84
N GLN A 538 5.61 10.37 9.12
CA GLN A 538 5.37 9.68 7.85
C GLN A 538 6.39 10.08 6.78
N GLU A 539 6.72 11.38 6.63
CA GLU A 539 7.73 11.85 5.67
C GLU A 539 9.13 11.26 5.93
N GLU A 540 9.59 11.20 7.19
CA GLU A 540 10.90 10.59 7.50
C GLU A 540 10.92 9.06 7.26
N VAL A 541 9.84 8.35 7.60
CA VAL A 541 9.77 6.89 7.37
C VAL A 541 9.57 6.56 5.88
N LEU A 542 8.88 7.41 5.11
CA LEU A 542 8.84 7.34 3.65
C LEU A 542 10.24 7.55 3.04
N LYS A 543 11.04 8.48 3.58
CA LYS A 543 12.44 8.65 3.18
C LYS A 543 13.28 7.40 3.47
N ALA A 544 13.12 6.79 4.65
CA ALA A 544 13.81 5.54 4.98
C ALA A 544 13.42 4.38 4.02
N CYS A 545 12.15 4.27 3.64
CA CYS A 545 11.73 3.29 2.62
C CYS A 545 12.39 3.55 1.26
N ARG A 546 12.46 4.82 0.82
CA ARG A 546 13.12 5.22 -0.44
C ARG A 546 14.63 4.94 -0.40
N GLU A 547 15.30 5.26 0.71
CA GLU A 547 16.74 4.98 0.89
C GLU A 547 17.04 3.48 0.85
N GLU A 548 16.20 2.66 1.49
CA GLU A 548 16.35 1.21 1.47
C GLU A 548 16.08 0.61 0.08
N TYR A 549 15.04 1.08 -0.62
CA TYR A 549 14.78 0.67 -2.00
C TYR A 549 15.92 1.10 -2.94
N SER A 550 16.42 2.33 -2.80
CA SER A 550 17.54 2.84 -3.60
C SER A 550 18.79 1.95 -3.50
N LYS A 551 19.13 1.41 -2.32
CA LYS A 551 20.24 0.43 -2.17
C LYS A 551 20.01 -0.86 -2.94
N ARG A 552 18.76 -1.29 -3.10
CA ARG A 552 18.39 -2.50 -3.84
C ARG A 552 18.38 -2.27 -5.35
N LEU A 553 18.14 -1.04 -5.79
CA LEU A 553 18.26 -0.62 -7.19
C LEU A 553 19.73 -0.33 -7.59
N ASP A 554 20.54 0.19 -6.66
CA ASP A 554 21.98 0.44 -6.78
C ASP A 554 22.79 -0.87 -6.72
N GLN A 555 22.49 -1.76 -7.68
CA GLN A 555 23.13 -3.05 -7.88
C GLN A 555 23.35 -3.27 -9.39
N ALA A 556 24.62 -3.37 -9.76
CA ALA A 556 25.09 -3.88 -11.04
C ALA A 556 24.72 -5.37 -11.21
N PRO A 557 24.84 -5.93 -12.44
CA PRO A 557 24.83 -7.37 -12.66
C PRO A 557 25.78 -8.11 -11.72
N TYR A 558 25.48 -9.37 -11.40
CA TYR A 558 26.43 -10.21 -10.70
C TYR A 558 27.72 -10.32 -11.53
N LYS A 559 28.86 -10.00 -10.92
CA LYS A 559 30.18 -10.06 -11.55
C LYS A 559 30.96 -11.27 -11.01
N PRO A 560 31.09 -12.36 -11.80
CA PRO A 560 32.09 -13.39 -11.56
C PRO A 560 33.50 -12.79 -11.54
N LYS A 561 34.43 -13.46 -10.85
CA LYS A 561 35.83 -13.04 -10.83
C LYS A 561 36.40 -12.95 -12.26
N GLY A 562 37.16 -11.89 -12.50
CA GLY A 562 37.77 -11.61 -13.80
C GLY A 562 36.90 -10.90 -14.84
N MET A 563 35.57 -10.98 -14.76
CA MET A 563 34.68 -10.26 -15.69
C MET A 563 34.71 -8.74 -15.47
N ILE A 564 34.33 -7.98 -16.50
CA ILE A 564 34.15 -6.51 -16.38
C ILE A 564 32.85 -6.23 -15.61
N LEU A 565 32.77 -5.10 -14.90
CA LEU A 565 31.54 -4.72 -14.20
C LEU A 565 30.49 -4.25 -15.21
N GLY A 566 29.26 -4.76 -15.12
CA GLY A 566 28.20 -4.51 -16.10
C GLY A 566 28.03 -5.60 -17.17
N THR A 567 29.01 -6.50 -17.34
CA THR A 567 28.84 -7.69 -18.21
C THR A 567 27.77 -8.62 -17.63
N LEU A 568 26.83 -9.08 -18.46
CA LEU A 568 25.76 -9.99 -18.04
C LEU A 568 26.28 -11.44 -18.01
N PRO A 569 26.28 -12.14 -16.85
CA PRO A 569 26.78 -13.51 -16.77
C PRO A 569 25.74 -14.54 -17.25
N ARG A 570 26.21 -15.69 -17.72
CA ARG A 570 25.39 -16.88 -18.01
C ARG A 570 25.20 -17.66 -16.73
N ILE A 571 23.96 -17.94 -16.35
CA ILE A 571 23.62 -18.46 -15.02
C ILE A 571 22.80 -19.74 -15.13
N ILE A 572 23.15 -20.71 -14.29
CA ILE A 572 22.24 -21.79 -13.92
C ILE A 572 21.66 -21.50 -12.53
N THR A 573 20.35 -21.61 -12.38
CA THR A 573 19.67 -21.45 -11.09
C THR A 573 19.00 -22.73 -10.62
N LEU A 574 19.03 -22.98 -9.31
CA LEU A 574 18.43 -24.16 -8.68
C LEU A 574 17.51 -23.80 -7.51
N SER A 575 16.43 -24.56 -7.33
CA SER A 575 15.58 -24.46 -6.13
C SER A 575 14.83 -25.75 -5.79
N ASN A 576 14.64 -25.96 -4.49
CA ASN A 576 13.71 -26.92 -3.87
C ASN A 576 12.41 -26.24 -3.34
N GLY A 577 12.33 -24.90 -3.33
CA GLY A 577 11.21 -24.14 -2.76
C GLY A 577 11.03 -24.41 -1.26
N MET A 578 10.03 -25.23 -0.92
CA MET A 578 9.74 -25.72 0.44
C MET A 578 10.14 -27.18 0.70
N ALA A 579 10.51 -27.92 -0.35
CA ALA A 579 10.63 -29.37 -0.33
C ALA A 579 11.94 -29.87 0.32
N ASP A 580 12.01 -31.13 0.75
CA ASP A 580 13.22 -31.72 1.34
C ASP A 580 14.17 -32.13 0.21
N PRO A 581 15.33 -31.46 -0.01
CA PRO A 581 16.22 -31.76 -1.13
C PRO A 581 16.84 -33.17 -1.04
N ALA A 582 16.68 -33.88 0.08
CA ALA A 582 17.06 -35.28 0.20
C ALA A 582 15.99 -36.27 -0.31
N ARG A 583 14.78 -35.80 -0.66
CA ARG A 583 13.62 -36.61 -1.06
C ARG A 583 12.99 -36.15 -2.36
N ASP A 584 12.84 -34.85 -2.51
CA ASP A 584 12.08 -34.19 -3.56
C ASP A 584 13.04 -33.64 -4.63
N PRO A 585 12.64 -33.62 -5.91
CA PRO A 585 13.55 -33.23 -7.00
C PRO A 585 13.83 -31.72 -6.99
N THR A 586 15.10 -31.35 -7.14
CA THR A 586 15.52 -29.95 -7.34
C THR A 586 15.19 -29.50 -8.76
N LEU A 587 14.48 -28.40 -8.90
CA LEU A 587 14.19 -27.77 -10.19
C LEU A 587 15.31 -26.79 -10.57
N TRP A 588 15.67 -26.74 -11.86
CA TRP A 588 16.70 -25.84 -12.37
C TRP A 588 16.34 -25.20 -13.72
N ALA A 589 16.97 -24.06 -14.01
CA ALA A 589 16.91 -23.35 -15.29
C ALA A 589 18.31 -22.83 -15.68
N SER A 590 18.55 -22.64 -16.99
CA SER A 590 19.78 -22.06 -17.56
C SER A 590 19.40 -20.86 -18.44
N VAL A 591 20.03 -19.73 -18.18
CA VAL A 591 19.79 -18.44 -18.84
C VAL A 591 21.10 -17.89 -19.40
N GLU A 592 21.09 -17.49 -20.66
CA GLU A 592 22.25 -16.90 -21.35
C GLU A 592 22.37 -15.39 -21.12
N GLU A 593 23.44 -14.78 -21.62
CA GLU A 593 23.78 -13.35 -21.50
C GLU A 593 22.65 -12.42 -21.98
N ASP A 594 21.86 -12.85 -22.97
CA ASP A 594 20.72 -12.13 -23.55
C ASP A 594 19.40 -12.30 -22.77
N GLY A 595 19.46 -12.91 -21.58
CA GLY A 595 18.31 -13.18 -20.72
C GLY A 595 17.41 -14.32 -21.21
N ARG A 596 17.72 -15.02 -22.31
CA ARG A 596 16.88 -16.11 -22.82
C ARG A 596 17.08 -17.40 -22.04
N VAL A 597 15.96 -18.02 -21.69
CA VAL A 597 15.92 -19.34 -21.05
C VAL A 597 16.16 -20.42 -22.10
N ILE A 598 17.33 -21.05 -22.11
CA ILE A 598 17.69 -22.10 -23.09
C ILE A 598 17.28 -23.50 -22.61
N GLU A 599 17.41 -23.80 -21.32
CA GLU A 599 17.12 -25.13 -20.80
C GLU A 599 16.57 -25.09 -19.37
N GLN A 600 15.80 -26.10 -19.02
CA GLN A 600 15.31 -26.35 -17.66
C GLN A 600 15.24 -27.86 -17.41
N GLY A 601 15.22 -28.26 -16.14
CA GLY A 601 15.08 -29.66 -15.79
C GLY A 601 14.86 -29.93 -14.32
N LYS A 602 14.85 -31.21 -13.95
CA LYS A 602 14.66 -31.72 -12.59
C LYS A 602 15.80 -32.67 -12.26
N LEU A 603 16.53 -32.39 -11.20
CA LEU A 603 17.62 -33.23 -10.69
C LEU A 603 17.14 -34.04 -9.48
N GLY A 604 17.76 -35.19 -9.27
CA GLY A 604 17.56 -36.02 -8.08
C GLY A 604 18.30 -35.49 -6.84
N ASN A 605 18.51 -36.35 -5.85
CA ASN A 605 19.21 -36.02 -4.62
C ASN A 605 20.72 -35.82 -4.86
N LEU A 606 21.15 -34.58 -5.10
CA LEU A 606 22.56 -34.23 -5.38
C LEU A 606 23.55 -34.59 -4.24
N ALA A 607 23.06 -34.81 -3.02
CA ALA A 607 23.90 -35.17 -1.88
C ALA A 607 24.28 -36.67 -1.83
N ARG A 608 23.57 -37.55 -2.57
CA ARG A 608 23.76 -39.02 -2.47
C ARG A 608 23.53 -39.82 -3.75
N ASP A 609 22.76 -39.32 -4.70
CA ASP A 609 22.49 -40.01 -5.96
C ASP A 609 23.56 -39.65 -6.98
N GLU A 610 24.55 -40.53 -7.15
CA GLU A 610 25.67 -40.31 -8.06
C GLU A 610 25.21 -40.07 -9.51
N ARG A 611 24.06 -40.62 -9.93
CA ARG A 611 23.50 -40.35 -11.25
C ARG A 611 23.05 -38.90 -11.38
N ALA A 612 22.41 -38.33 -10.36
CA ALA A 612 22.01 -36.93 -10.37
C ALA A 612 23.23 -35.99 -10.31
N ARG A 613 24.31 -36.43 -9.66
CA ARG A 613 25.61 -35.72 -9.63
C ARG A 613 26.30 -35.73 -11.00
N GLU A 614 26.30 -36.88 -11.69
CA GLU A 614 26.78 -37.00 -13.07
C GLU A 614 25.95 -36.16 -14.05
N GLU A 615 24.62 -36.18 -13.93
CA GLU A 615 23.70 -35.38 -14.76
C GLU A 615 23.93 -33.86 -14.57
N PHE A 616 24.10 -33.40 -13.32
CA PHE A 616 24.47 -32.02 -13.03
C PHE A 616 25.84 -31.63 -13.62
N VAL A 617 26.83 -32.51 -13.51
CA VAL A 617 28.17 -32.31 -14.11
C VAL A 617 28.09 -32.24 -15.64
N GLU A 618 27.24 -33.04 -16.29
CA GLU A 618 27.01 -32.93 -17.74
C GLU A 618 26.41 -31.56 -18.11
N ILE A 619 25.37 -31.13 -17.39
CA ILE A 619 24.70 -29.84 -17.63
C ILE A 619 25.70 -28.67 -17.48
N VAL A 620 26.49 -28.63 -16.41
CA VAL A 620 27.50 -27.57 -16.19
C VAL A 620 28.56 -27.58 -17.28
N ASN A 621 29.10 -28.74 -17.67
CA ASN A 621 30.09 -28.82 -18.76
C ASN A 621 29.52 -28.45 -20.14
N ARG A 622 28.23 -28.71 -20.36
CA ARG A 622 27.50 -28.42 -21.62
C ARG A 622 27.11 -26.95 -21.75
N ARG A 623 26.72 -26.29 -20.65
CA ARG A 623 26.26 -24.89 -20.62
C ARG A 623 27.37 -23.90 -20.28
N ARG A 624 28.40 -24.33 -19.53
CA ARG A 624 29.50 -23.50 -19.04
C ARG A 624 29.02 -22.19 -18.37
N PRO A 625 28.13 -22.24 -17.38
CA PRO A 625 27.68 -21.04 -16.67
C PRO A 625 28.86 -20.34 -15.98
N ASP A 626 28.77 -19.02 -15.85
CA ASP A 626 29.79 -18.20 -15.20
C ASP A 626 29.55 -18.10 -13.68
N ALA A 627 28.30 -18.30 -13.24
CA ALA A 627 27.91 -18.43 -11.83
C ALA A 627 26.70 -19.35 -11.66
N ILE A 628 26.51 -19.89 -10.45
CA ILE A 628 25.31 -20.66 -10.08
C ILE A 628 24.51 -19.89 -9.02
N GLY A 629 23.25 -19.60 -9.32
CA GLY A 629 22.29 -19.06 -8.35
C GLY A 629 21.53 -20.18 -7.62
N ILE A 630 21.29 -20.01 -6.33
CA ILE A 630 20.43 -20.91 -5.54
C ILE A 630 19.58 -20.09 -4.58
N SER A 631 18.30 -20.43 -4.46
CA SER A 631 17.45 -19.88 -3.39
C SER A 631 16.24 -20.77 -3.11
N GLY A 632 15.52 -20.45 -2.06
CA GLY A 632 14.34 -21.17 -1.59
C GLY A 632 13.73 -20.50 -0.36
N TRP A 633 12.69 -21.10 0.20
CA TRP A 633 11.98 -20.57 1.36
C TRP A 633 11.75 -21.63 2.44
N SER A 634 12.76 -22.49 2.63
CA SER A 634 12.85 -23.50 3.68
C SER A 634 14.26 -23.59 4.27
N ALA A 635 14.36 -23.84 5.58
CA ALA A 635 15.62 -24.08 6.29
C ALA A 635 16.45 -25.22 5.67
N ASP A 636 15.81 -26.22 5.07
CA ASP A 636 16.50 -27.35 4.45
C ASP A 636 17.18 -26.97 3.11
N THR A 637 16.86 -25.82 2.49
CA THR A 637 17.58 -25.29 1.30
C THR A 637 19.06 -25.02 1.59
N GLN A 638 19.42 -24.63 2.82
CA GLN A 638 20.82 -24.42 3.20
C GLN A 638 21.67 -25.71 3.13
N ARG A 639 21.04 -26.89 3.12
CA ARG A 639 21.74 -28.17 2.88
C ARG A 639 22.13 -28.29 1.41
N LEU A 640 21.17 -28.07 0.52
CA LEU A 640 21.37 -28.08 -0.94
C LEU A 640 22.51 -27.14 -1.37
N VAL A 641 22.65 -25.95 -0.74
CA VAL A 641 23.81 -25.06 -0.94
C VAL A 641 25.13 -25.77 -0.66
N ARG A 642 25.28 -26.40 0.52
CA ARG A 642 26.53 -27.08 0.93
C ARG A 642 26.81 -28.35 0.13
N ASP A 643 25.76 -29.10 -0.20
CA ASP A 643 25.84 -30.30 -1.03
C ASP A 643 26.33 -29.94 -2.45
N LEU A 644 25.92 -28.77 -2.96
CA LEU A 644 26.33 -28.22 -4.25
C LEU A 644 27.76 -27.64 -4.23
N GLU A 645 28.12 -26.84 -3.21
CA GLU A 645 29.50 -26.38 -2.94
C GLU A 645 30.48 -27.58 -2.89
N SER A 646 30.09 -28.64 -2.17
CA SER A 646 30.89 -29.87 -2.06
C SER A 646 30.96 -30.65 -3.36
N LEU A 647 29.89 -30.67 -4.17
CA LEU A 647 29.86 -31.33 -5.48
C LEU A 647 30.80 -30.63 -6.48
N ILE A 648 30.76 -29.30 -6.52
CA ILE A 648 31.66 -28.47 -7.35
C ILE A 648 33.12 -28.72 -6.98
N SER A 649 33.44 -28.71 -5.67
CA SER A 649 34.80 -28.97 -5.19
C SER A 649 35.26 -30.42 -5.37
N GLU A 650 34.37 -31.41 -5.35
CA GLU A 650 34.73 -32.82 -5.58
C GLU A 650 34.99 -33.12 -7.05
N LYS A 651 34.17 -32.54 -7.94
CA LYS A 651 34.21 -32.80 -9.39
C LYS A 651 35.14 -31.85 -10.16
N GLY A 652 35.67 -30.82 -9.50
CA GLY A 652 36.56 -29.84 -10.13
C GLY A 652 35.86 -28.96 -11.16
N LEU A 653 34.63 -28.54 -10.88
CA LEU A 653 33.88 -27.64 -11.77
C LEU A 653 34.41 -26.21 -11.60
N MET A 654 35.02 -25.69 -12.66
CA MET A 654 35.64 -24.36 -12.67
C MET A 654 34.73 -23.32 -13.31
N GLY A 655 34.85 -22.07 -12.88
CA GLY A 655 34.24 -20.89 -13.51
C GLY A 655 35.06 -20.38 -14.72
N PRO A 656 34.83 -19.13 -15.16
CA PRO A 656 35.52 -18.54 -16.31
C PRO A 656 37.03 -18.39 -16.07
N GLU A 657 37.79 -18.36 -17.17
CA GLU A 657 39.23 -18.04 -17.16
C GLU A 657 39.43 -16.52 -17.05
N PHE A 658 40.41 -16.09 -16.25
CA PHE A 658 40.75 -14.67 -16.09
C PHE A 658 42.26 -14.44 -15.93
N ASP A 659 42.73 -13.27 -16.32
CA ASP A 659 44.13 -12.85 -16.12
C ASP A 659 44.34 -12.40 -14.65
N ASP A 660 45.33 -12.98 -13.96
CA ASP A 660 45.65 -12.70 -12.56
C ASP A 660 46.75 -11.61 -12.47
N PRO A 661 46.42 -10.35 -12.10
CA PRO A 661 47.37 -9.24 -12.21
C PRO A 661 48.58 -9.31 -11.26
N GLU A 662 48.54 -10.19 -10.25
CA GLU A 662 49.69 -10.42 -9.35
C GLU A 662 50.68 -11.44 -9.93
N LEU A 663 50.26 -12.24 -10.92
CA LEU A 663 51.03 -13.37 -11.46
C LEU A 663 51.32 -13.25 -12.98
N GLY A 664 50.45 -12.58 -13.75
CA GLY A 664 50.56 -12.48 -15.21
C GLY A 664 50.28 -13.80 -15.94
N GLU A 665 49.43 -14.66 -15.37
CA GLU A 665 49.00 -15.93 -15.95
C GLU A 665 47.47 -16.05 -15.90
N TYR A 666 46.90 -16.68 -16.94
CA TYR A 666 45.47 -17.02 -16.97
C TYR A 666 45.15 -18.11 -15.94
N ARG A 667 44.13 -17.86 -15.13
CA ARG A 667 43.72 -18.69 -14.01
C ARG A 667 42.22 -18.97 -14.03
N THR A 668 41.83 -20.09 -13.44
CA THR A 668 40.45 -20.42 -13.12
C THR A 668 40.30 -20.62 -11.60
N GLU A 669 39.10 -20.39 -11.09
CA GLU A 669 38.69 -20.78 -9.74
C GLU A 669 37.46 -21.71 -9.79
N PRO A 670 37.14 -22.46 -8.73
CA PRO A 670 35.91 -23.24 -8.66
C PRO A 670 34.66 -22.37 -8.87
N LEU A 671 33.67 -22.91 -9.58
CA LEU A 671 32.45 -22.20 -9.95
C LEU A 671 31.66 -21.72 -8.71
N GLU A 672 31.32 -20.44 -8.67
CA GLU A 672 30.73 -19.81 -7.47
C GLU A 672 29.24 -20.12 -7.32
N VAL A 673 28.83 -20.47 -6.09
CA VAL A 673 27.43 -20.71 -5.69
C VAL A 673 26.93 -19.54 -4.87
N ILE A 674 25.94 -18.82 -5.38
CA ILE A 674 25.43 -17.57 -4.80
C ILE A 674 24.02 -17.76 -4.30
N VAL A 675 23.77 -17.42 -3.02
CA VAL A 675 22.42 -17.40 -2.47
C VAL A 675 21.73 -16.09 -2.87
N VAL A 676 20.72 -16.22 -3.74
CA VAL A 676 20.07 -15.07 -4.41
C VAL A 676 18.89 -14.54 -3.59
N ASN A 677 18.76 -13.21 -3.48
CA ASN A 677 17.55 -12.57 -2.93
C ASN A 677 16.33 -12.95 -3.77
N ASP A 678 15.37 -13.63 -3.18
CA ASP A 678 14.24 -14.21 -3.90
C ASP A 678 12.93 -13.43 -3.74
N GLU A 679 12.95 -12.24 -3.12
CA GLU A 679 11.73 -11.49 -2.82
C GLU A 679 10.91 -11.12 -4.08
N VAL A 680 11.59 -10.78 -5.19
CA VAL A 680 10.93 -10.56 -6.50
C VAL A 680 10.46 -11.89 -7.10
N ALA A 681 11.31 -12.93 -7.08
CA ALA A 681 10.98 -14.24 -7.63
C ALA A 681 9.78 -14.90 -6.92
N ARG A 682 9.56 -14.62 -5.62
CA ARG A 682 8.38 -15.05 -4.84
C ARG A 682 7.08 -14.42 -5.32
N LEU A 683 7.11 -13.16 -5.78
CA LEU A 683 5.96 -12.48 -6.39
C LEU A 683 5.76 -12.94 -7.84
N TYR A 684 6.85 -13.02 -8.61
CA TYR A 684 6.82 -13.36 -10.03
C TYR A 684 6.21 -14.74 -10.32
N LYS A 685 6.68 -15.81 -9.66
CA LYS A 685 6.42 -17.22 -10.01
C LYS A 685 4.96 -17.61 -10.31
N ASP A 686 4.02 -17.00 -9.60
CA ASP A 686 2.57 -17.27 -9.63
C ASP A 686 1.78 -16.06 -10.21
N SER A 687 2.47 -15.03 -10.68
CA SER A 687 1.88 -13.82 -11.26
C SER A 687 1.29 -14.05 -12.67
N PRO A 688 0.30 -13.22 -13.10
CA PRO A 688 -0.21 -13.25 -14.47
C PRO A 688 0.88 -13.02 -15.53
N ARG A 689 1.88 -12.17 -15.23
CA ARG A 689 3.07 -11.91 -16.06
C ARG A 689 3.82 -13.21 -16.36
N ALA A 690 4.22 -13.93 -15.31
CA ALA A 690 4.95 -15.19 -15.44
C ALA A 690 4.13 -16.31 -16.13
N VAL A 691 2.80 -16.32 -15.92
CA VAL A 691 1.90 -17.24 -16.62
C VAL A 691 1.82 -16.92 -18.12
N ALA A 692 1.87 -15.64 -18.52
CA ALA A 692 1.86 -15.23 -19.92
C ALA A 692 3.21 -15.45 -20.62
N GLU A 693 4.32 -15.08 -19.97
CA GLU A 693 5.69 -15.25 -20.49
C GLU A 693 6.06 -16.73 -20.62
N HIS A 694 5.69 -17.55 -19.62
CA HIS A 694 6.09 -18.97 -19.54
C HIS A 694 4.91 -19.91 -19.22
N PRO A 695 3.90 -20.05 -20.12
CA PRO A 695 2.66 -20.77 -19.82
C PRO A 695 2.86 -22.25 -19.43
N THR A 696 3.81 -22.92 -20.08
CA THR A 696 4.08 -24.36 -19.92
C THR A 696 4.98 -24.72 -18.73
N LEU A 697 5.62 -23.73 -18.09
CA LEU A 697 6.56 -23.97 -17.00
C LEU A 697 5.86 -23.99 -15.63
N SER A 698 6.38 -24.80 -14.71
CA SER A 698 5.87 -24.84 -13.33
C SER A 698 6.29 -23.59 -12.55
N SER A 699 5.51 -23.17 -11.54
CA SER A 699 5.83 -21.99 -10.72
C SER A 699 7.25 -22.03 -10.14
N LEU A 700 7.73 -23.19 -9.69
CA LEU A 700 9.09 -23.32 -9.16
C LEU A 700 10.17 -23.27 -10.27
N THR A 701 9.84 -23.61 -11.52
CA THR A 701 10.72 -23.35 -12.68
C THR A 701 10.76 -21.86 -13.01
N ARG A 702 9.61 -21.16 -13.00
CA ARG A 702 9.52 -19.71 -13.22
C ARG A 702 10.24 -18.93 -12.13
N TYR A 703 10.15 -19.39 -10.89
CA TYR A 703 10.95 -18.88 -9.77
C TYR A 703 12.46 -18.95 -10.06
N CYS A 704 12.98 -20.10 -10.51
CA CYS A 704 14.40 -20.23 -10.88
C CYS A 704 14.79 -19.25 -12.01
N ILE A 705 13.92 -19.01 -13.00
CA ILE A 705 14.16 -18.05 -14.07
C ILE A 705 14.28 -16.62 -13.51
N ALA A 706 13.36 -16.19 -12.65
CA ALA A 706 13.44 -14.87 -11.99
C ALA A 706 14.66 -14.71 -11.06
N LEU A 707 15.18 -15.79 -10.45
CA LEU A 707 16.47 -15.73 -9.74
C LEU A 707 17.64 -15.43 -10.71
N ALA A 708 17.60 -15.95 -11.93
CA ALA A 708 18.63 -15.70 -12.94
C ALA A 708 18.53 -14.26 -13.46
N HIS A 709 17.33 -13.81 -13.82
CA HIS A 709 17.06 -12.43 -14.25
C HIS A 709 17.40 -11.41 -13.16
N TYR A 710 17.19 -11.74 -11.88
CA TYR A 710 17.64 -10.92 -10.75
C TYR A 710 19.17 -10.85 -10.66
N MET A 711 19.89 -11.96 -10.81
CA MET A 711 21.36 -11.96 -10.85
C MET A 711 21.91 -11.18 -12.06
N GLN A 712 21.20 -11.17 -13.20
CA GLN A 712 21.60 -10.42 -14.39
C GLN A 712 21.30 -8.93 -14.26
N ASN A 713 20.11 -8.52 -13.81
CA ASN A 713 19.79 -7.10 -13.64
C ASN A 713 18.66 -6.88 -12.61
N PRO A 714 18.98 -6.63 -11.32
CA PRO A 714 17.98 -6.37 -10.28
C PRO A 714 17.02 -5.23 -10.63
N LEU A 715 17.51 -4.19 -11.33
CA LEU A 715 16.73 -3.01 -11.71
C LEU A 715 15.56 -3.35 -12.64
N LYS A 716 15.78 -4.18 -13.66
CA LYS A 716 14.71 -4.63 -14.57
C LYS A 716 13.65 -5.46 -13.81
N GLU A 717 14.07 -6.32 -12.88
CA GLU A 717 13.14 -7.13 -12.07
C GLU A 717 12.26 -6.28 -11.13
N TYR A 718 12.85 -5.32 -10.41
CA TYR A 718 12.06 -4.41 -9.56
C TYR A 718 11.12 -3.51 -10.36
N ALA A 719 11.55 -3.02 -11.54
CA ALA A 719 10.70 -2.21 -12.41
C ALA A 719 9.48 -3.01 -12.92
N ALA A 720 9.69 -4.28 -13.26
CA ALA A 720 8.67 -5.19 -13.77
C ALA A 720 7.69 -5.74 -12.70
N LEU A 721 7.79 -5.31 -11.43
CA LEU A 721 6.75 -5.49 -10.41
C LEU A 721 5.66 -4.40 -10.44
N GLY A 722 5.95 -3.22 -10.99
CA GLY A 722 5.00 -2.11 -11.05
C GLY A 722 4.38 -1.76 -9.69
N LYS A 723 3.07 -1.99 -9.52
CA LYS A 723 2.33 -1.69 -8.27
C LYS A 723 2.65 -2.66 -7.14
N ASP A 724 3.04 -3.90 -7.44
CA ASP A 724 3.23 -4.96 -6.45
C ASP A 724 4.50 -4.74 -5.60
N ILE A 725 5.35 -3.77 -5.98
CA ILE A 725 6.52 -3.32 -5.22
C ILE A 725 6.17 -2.92 -3.78
N ALA A 726 4.97 -2.40 -3.53
CA ALA A 726 4.51 -2.05 -2.18
C ALA A 726 4.27 -3.27 -1.26
N SER A 727 4.32 -4.49 -1.80
CA SER A 727 4.27 -5.76 -1.06
C SER A 727 5.63 -6.17 -0.48
N LEU A 728 6.74 -5.62 -1.01
CA LEU A 728 8.08 -5.86 -0.48
C LEU A 728 8.31 -5.08 0.82
N ALA A 729 9.12 -5.62 1.73
CA ALA A 729 9.39 -5.02 3.02
C ALA A 729 10.65 -4.13 2.99
N PHE A 730 10.46 -2.82 2.95
CA PHE A 730 11.51 -1.80 3.07
C PHE A 730 11.64 -1.26 4.50
N HIS A 731 10.54 -1.23 5.27
CA HIS A 731 10.57 -0.77 6.66
C HIS A 731 9.49 -1.45 7.52
N PRO A 732 9.77 -1.87 8.78
CA PRO A 732 8.79 -2.58 9.62
C PRO A 732 7.46 -1.84 9.86
N CYS A 733 7.47 -0.50 9.76
CA CYS A 733 6.26 0.33 9.91
C CYS A 733 5.68 0.85 8.58
N GLN A 734 6.09 0.33 7.41
CA GLN A 734 5.59 0.81 6.12
C GLN A 734 4.05 0.70 5.98
N ASN A 735 3.46 -0.31 6.62
CA ASN A 735 2.01 -0.53 6.66
C ASN A 735 1.23 0.53 7.47
N LEU A 736 1.91 1.51 8.08
CA LEU A 736 1.33 2.67 8.77
C LEU A 736 1.38 3.95 7.91
N LEU A 737 1.88 3.86 6.67
CA LEU A 737 2.03 4.96 5.72
C LEU A 737 0.86 4.98 4.70
N PRO A 738 0.52 6.15 4.12
CA PRO A 738 -0.40 6.21 2.99
C PRO A 738 0.24 5.57 1.74
N GLN A 739 -0.41 4.56 1.16
CA GLN A 739 0.14 3.76 0.05
C GLN A 739 0.51 4.60 -1.17
N GLU A 740 -0.29 5.61 -1.52
CA GLU A 740 -0.01 6.54 -2.63
C GLU A 740 1.30 7.32 -2.42
N LYS A 741 1.56 7.78 -1.18
CA LYS A 741 2.84 8.43 -0.84
C LYS A 741 4.00 7.44 -0.93
N LEU A 742 3.82 6.21 -0.43
CA LEU A 742 4.86 5.18 -0.51
C LEU A 742 5.24 4.89 -1.96
N LEU A 743 4.25 4.66 -2.83
CA LEU A 743 4.48 4.44 -4.25
C LEU A 743 5.21 5.61 -4.91
N LYS A 744 4.83 6.86 -4.65
CA LYS A 744 5.53 8.04 -5.20
C LYS A 744 6.98 8.16 -4.71
N HIS A 745 7.25 7.86 -3.44
CA HIS A 745 8.61 7.84 -2.91
C HIS A 745 9.46 6.71 -3.53
N LEU A 746 8.89 5.52 -3.75
CA LEU A 746 9.57 4.42 -4.44
C LEU A 746 9.80 4.74 -5.93
N GLU A 747 8.82 5.35 -6.61
CA GLU A 747 8.93 5.82 -8.00
C GLU A 747 10.12 6.77 -8.17
N SER A 748 10.31 7.75 -7.27
CA SER A 748 11.43 8.68 -7.38
C SER A 748 12.81 8.00 -7.32
N ALA A 749 12.98 6.92 -6.54
CA ALA A 749 14.23 6.14 -6.53
C ALA A 749 14.40 5.27 -7.78
N MET A 750 13.30 4.78 -8.36
CA MET A 750 13.33 4.08 -9.65
C MET A 750 13.71 5.05 -10.78
N VAL A 751 13.12 6.25 -10.81
CA VAL A 751 13.51 7.34 -11.72
C VAL A 751 14.98 7.69 -11.55
N ASP A 752 15.47 7.86 -10.33
CA ASP A 752 16.89 8.17 -10.07
C ASP A 752 17.83 7.08 -10.61
N MET A 753 17.50 5.80 -10.46
CA MET A 753 18.36 4.70 -10.92
C MET A 753 18.27 4.43 -12.43
N VAL A 754 17.06 4.48 -13.01
CA VAL A 754 16.87 4.26 -14.46
C VAL A 754 17.58 5.32 -15.29
N ASN A 755 17.57 6.59 -14.85
CA ASN A 755 18.29 7.65 -15.55
C ASN A 755 19.81 7.66 -15.24
N LEU A 756 20.29 6.94 -14.21
CA LEU A 756 21.72 6.67 -14.02
C LEU A 756 22.22 5.58 -14.98
N CYS A 757 21.44 4.49 -15.12
CA CYS A 757 21.78 3.36 -15.97
C CYS A 757 21.60 3.67 -17.46
N GLY A 758 20.59 4.47 -17.82
CA GLY A 758 20.09 4.63 -19.18
C GLY A 758 19.20 3.46 -19.62
N VAL A 759 18.56 3.62 -20.77
CA VAL A 759 17.74 2.60 -21.43
C VAL A 759 18.10 2.54 -22.91
N ASN A 760 18.47 1.36 -23.40
CA ASN A 760 18.64 1.13 -24.83
C ASN A 760 17.26 1.18 -25.49
N ILE A 761 17.04 2.14 -26.40
CA ILE A 761 15.71 2.37 -26.98
C ILE A 761 15.29 1.26 -27.96
N ASN A 762 16.25 0.62 -28.63
CA ASN A 762 15.97 -0.48 -29.55
C ASN A 762 15.71 -1.79 -28.80
N GLU A 763 16.45 -2.07 -27.71
CA GLU A 763 16.13 -3.16 -26.77
C GLU A 763 14.71 -2.98 -26.21
N ALA A 764 14.37 -1.77 -25.72
CA ALA A 764 13.06 -1.47 -25.12
C ALA A 764 11.86 -1.49 -26.10
N VAL A 765 12.10 -1.54 -27.41
CA VAL A 765 11.05 -1.73 -28.44
C VAL A 765 10.88 -3.21 -28.79
N GLY A 766 11.96 -4.00 -28.78
CA GLY A 766 11.93 -5.44 -29.05
C GLY A 766 11.58 -6.32 -27.84
N ASP A 767 11.91 -5.87 -26.63
CA ASP A 767 11.73 -6.61 -25.38
C ASP A 767 10.80 -5.87 -24.39
N SER A 768 9.71 -6.54 -24.02
CA SER A 768 8.73 -6.03 -23.05
C SER A 768 9.25 -6.00 -21.61
N TYR A 769 10.32 -6.72 -21.27
CA TYR A 769 10.92 -6.68 -19.93
C TYR A 769 11.69 -5.36 -19.75
N THR A 770 12.50 -4.98 -20.74
CA THR A 770 13.21 -3.70 -20.82
C THR A 770 12.28 -2.50 -21.02
N ALA A 771 11.17 -2.67 -21.76
CA ALA A 771 10.14 -1.64 -21.91
C ALA A 771 9.60 -1.11 -20.57
N ASN A 772 9.62 -1.91 -19.51
CA ASN A 772 9.20 -1.50 -18.16
C ASN A 772 10.08 -0.40 -17.53
N LEU A 773 11.28 -0.13 -18.08
CA LEU A 773 12.13 0.98 -17.62
C LEU A 773 11.66 2.33 -18.16
N LEU A 774 11.10 2.38 -19.38
CA LEU A 774 10.75 3.63 -20.06
C LEU A 774 9.80 4.58 -19.30
N PRO A 775 8.82 4.12 -18.50
CA PRO A 775 8.00 5.01 -17.66
C PRO A 775 8.79 5.84 -16.64
N TYR A 776 9.99 5.38 -16.25
CA TYR A 776 10.83 6.02 -15.24
C TYR A 776 11.92 6.93 -15.84
N VAL A 777 12.07 6.97 -17.16
CA VAL A 777 12.94 7.93 -17.85
C VAL A 777 12.40 9.35 -17.67
N ALA A 778 13.28 10.34 -17.48
CA ALA A 778 12.92 11.75 -17.34
C ALA A 778 12.11 12.25 -18.57
N GLY A 779 11.10 13.10 -18.33
CA GLY A 779 10.14 13.55 -19.35
C GLY A 779 9.04 12.53 -19.66
N LEU A 780 9.33 11.23 -19.56
CA LEU A 780 8.38 10.15 -19.80
C LEU A 780 7.55 9.81 -18.55
N GLY A 781 6.58 8.93 -18.76
CA GLY A 781 5.70 8.34 -17.77
C GLY A 781 4.94 7.17 -18.41
N PRO A 782 4.05 6.46 -17.69
CA PRO A 782 3.38 5.28 -18.22
C PRO A 782 2.60 5.53 -19.53
N ARG A 783 1.97 6.71 -19.68
CA ARG A 783 1.21 7.06 -20.89
C ARG A 783 2.13 7.42 -22.06
N LYS A 784 3.17 8.21 -21.79
CA LYS A 784 4.15 8.64 -22.79
C LYS A 784 5.05 7.51 -23.27
N ALA A 785 5.56 6.65 -22.37
CA ALA A 785 6.36 5.47 -22.74
C ALA A 785 5.59 4.54 -23.70
N THR A 786 4.31 4.27 -23.40
CA THR A 786 3.40 3.53 -24.31
C THR A 786 3.24 4.21 -25.67
N SER A 787 3.32 5.55 -25.72
CA SER A 787 3.22 6.32 -26.97
C SER A 787 4.53 6.28 -27.77
N VAL A 788 5.69 6.36 -27.09
CA VAL A 788 7.03 6.27 -27.68
C VAL A 788 7.22 4.96 -28.43
N ILE A 789 6.95 3.82 -27.77
CA ILE A 789 7.05 2.49 -28.41
C ILE A 789 6.13 2.40 -29.64
N LYS A 790 4.90 2.94 -29.58
CA LYS A 790 3.96 2.93 -30.71
C LYS A 790 4.44 3.80 -31.88
N ALA A 791 4.99 4.98 -31.60
CA ALA A 791 5.49 5.89 -32.63
C ALA A 791 6.77 5.35 -33.29
N ILE A 792 7.70 4.74 -32.54
CA ILE A 792 8.89 4.08 -33.12
C ILE A 792 8.46 2.91 -34.03
N ASN A 793 7.50 2.08 -33.59
CA ASN A 793 6.95 1.01 -34.42
C ASN A 793 6.27 1.52 -35.69
N ALA A 794 5.59 2.67 -35.65
CA ALA A 794 5.04 3.32 -36.85
C ALA A 794 6.14 3.89 -37.78
N ASN A 795 7.26 4.37 -37.24
CA ASN A 795 8.42 4.87 -37.99
C ASN A 795 9.35 3.77 -38.54
N GLY A 796 9.05 2.48 -38.32
CA GLY A 796 9.81 1.34 -38.84
C GLY A 796 10.39 0.37 -37.80
N GLY A 797 10.19 0.61 -36.50
CA GLY A 797 10.54 -0.33 -35.43
C GLY A 797 11.99 -0.30 -34.95
N ALA A 798 12.84 0.56 -35.51
CA ALA A 798 14.21 0.79 -35.06
C ALA A 798 14.59 2.26 -35.18
N VAL A 799 15.47 2.72 -34.27
CA VAL A 799 15.99 4.10 -34.20
C VAL A 799 17.48 4.07 -34.52
N GLY A 800 17.89 4.82 -35.55
CA GLY A 800 19.28 4.84 -36.04
C GLY A 800 20.17 5.93 -35.41
N SER A 801 19.56 7.01 -34.93
CA SER A 801 20.22 8.07 -34.15
C SER A 801 19.19 8.79 -33.27
N ARG A 802 19.65 9.41 -32.19
CA ARG A 802 18.84 10.15 -31.21
C ARG A 802 17.93 11.19 -31.86
N ASP A 803 18.43 11.95 -32.85
CA ASP A 803 17.66 13.02 -33.50
C ASP A 803 16.38 12.51 -34.20
N GLU A 804 16.33 11.24 -34.61
CA GLU A 804 15.13 10.64 -35.23
C GLU A 804 13.91 10.62 -34.29
N LEU A 805 14.12 10.73 -32.97
CA LEU A 805 13.05 10.77 -31.97
C LEU A 805 12.29 12.11 -31.96
N VAL A 806 12.91 13.18 -32.47
CA VAL A 806 12.26 14.48 -32.72
C VAL A 806 11.44 14.46 -34.03
N GLY A 807 11.65 13.44 -34.87
CA GLY A 807 11.07 13.32 -36.20
C GLY A 807 11.86 14.14 -37.24
N ASP A 808 11.72 13.74 -38.51
CA ASP A 808 12.42 14.36 -39.63
C ASP A 808 11.45 14.52 -40.83
N PRO A 809 11.13 15.76 -41.25
CA PRO A 809 10.29 16.02 -42.42
C PRO A 809 10.85 15.48 -43.74
N ASP A 810 12.18 15.39 -43.89
CA ASP A 810 12.82 15.06 -45.17
C ASP A 810 12.92 13.53 -45.41
N SER A 811 13.13 12.73 -44.35
CA SER A 811 12.95 11.26 -44.40
C SER A 811 11.52 10.79 -44.13
N GLY A 812 10.62 11.69 -43.72
CA GLY A 812 9.20 11.41 -43.48
C GLY A 812 8.89 10.69 -42.16
N LYS A 813 9.83 10.69 -41.20
CA LYS A 813 9.64 10.10 -39.86
C LYS A 813 8.81 11.03 -38.97
N LEU A 814 7.75 10.51 -38.35
CA LEU A 814 6.89 11.28 -37.44
C LEU A 814 7.62 11.56 -36.11
N PRO A 815 7.34 12.71 -35.45
CA PRO A 815 7.89 13.00 -34.13
C PRO A 815 7.45 11.95 -33.10
N VAL A 816 8.43 11.33 -32.41
CA VAL A 816 8.18 10.33 -31.36
C VAL A 816 7.94 11.01 -30.01
N VAL A 817 8.63 12.13 -29.75
CA VAL A 817 8.47 13.00 -28.58
C VAL A 817 8.44 14.49 -28.98
N GLY A 818 7.80 15.32 -28.15
CA GLY A 818 7.85 16.78 -28.31
C GLY A 818 9.17 17.39 -27.78
N PRO A 819 9.55 18.62 -28.20
CA PRO A 819 10.84 19.21 -27.87
C PRO A 819 11.18 19.34 -26.36
N ARG A 820 10.18 19.57 -25.49
CA ARG A 820 10.41 19.68 -24.03
C ARG A 820 10.56 18.30 -23.38
N VAL A 821 9.78 17.32 -23.83
CA VAL A 821 9.98 15.91 -23.43
C VAL A 821 11.32 15.39 -23.96
N TRP A 822 11.71 15.77 -25.18
CA TRP A 822 12.99 15.44 -25.79
C TRP A 822 14.18 15.90 -24.95
N ASN A 823 14.23 17.20 -24.62
CA ASN A 823 15.28 17.77 -23.77
C ASN A 823 15.34 17.14 -22.36
N ASN A 824 14.28 16.45 -21.91
CA ASN A 824 14.32 15.69 -20.67
C ASN A 824 14.87 14.26 -20.86
N CYS A 825 14.50 13.54 -21.92
CA CYS A 825 14.81 12.12 -22.08
C CYS A 825 16.09 11.82 -22.88
N ALA A 826 16.55 12.73 -23.74
CA ALA A 826 17.50 12.43 -24.82
C ALA A 826 18.79 11.73 -24.37
N SER A 827 19.44 12.21 -23.30
CA SER A 827 20.69 11.60 -22.77
C SER A 827 20.50 10.22 -22.15
N PHE A 828 19.29 9.90 -21.70
CA PHE A 828 18.96 8.70 -20.91
C PHE A 828 18.42 7.57 -21.78
N LEU A 829 18.01 7.88 -23.01
CA LEU A 829 17.77 6.90 -24.07
C LEU A 829 19.07 6.77 -24.88
N PHE A 830 19.58 5.56 -25.08
CA PHE A 830 20.80 5.32 -25.84
C PHE A 830 20.60 4.33 -26.98
N ILE A 831 21.50 4.38 -27.94
CA ILE A 831 21.52 3.56 -29.16
C ILE A 831 22.94 3.02 -29.31
N ASP A 832 23.09 1.72 -29.52
CA ASP A 832 24.41 1.10 -29.67
C ASP A 832 25.14 1.67 -30.90
N TYR A 833 26.42 2.02 -30.75
CA TYR A 833 27.21 2.60 -31.82
C TYR A 833 27.64 1.55 -32.86
N ASP A 834 27.18 1.70 -34.10
CA ASP A 834 27.58 0.86 -35.24
C ASP A 834 28.66 1.54 -36.08
N ALA A 835 29.91 1.08 -35.91
CA ALA A 835 31.05 1.58 -36.66
C ALA A 835 31.02 1.28 -38.17
N THR A 836 30.10 0.44 -38.65
CA THR A 836 29.88 0.19 -40.08
C THR A 836 28.89 1.17 -40.72
N ASN A 837 28.09 1.88 -39.91
CA ASN A 837 27.09 2.83 -40.37
C ASN A 837 27.57 4.30 -40.21
N PRO A 838 27.82 5.04 -41.32
CA PRO A 838 28.23 6.44 -41.25
C PRO A 838 27.23 7.40 -40.59
N THR A 839 25.95 7.02 -40.45
CA THR A 839 24.94 7.83 -39.76
C THR A 839 24.88 7.59 -38.25
N SER A 840 25.60 6.60 -37.71
CA SER A 840 25.72 6.38 -36.27
C SER A 840 26.76 7.36 -35.68
N ASP A 841 26.35 8.21 -34.74
CA ASP A 841 27.24 9.07 -33.95
C ASP A 841 27.58 8.33 -32.64
N PRO A 842 28.87 8.13 -32.28
CA PRO A 842 29.23 7.45 -31.04
C PRO A 842 28.65 8.09 -29.78
N LEU A 843 28.35 9.39 -29.81
CA LEU A 843 27.78 10.11 -28.68
C LEU A 843 26.36 9.66 -28.35
N ASP A 844 25.63 9.05 -29.29
CA ASP A 844 24.31 8.42 -29.03
C ASP A 844 24.43 7.18 -28.13
N ASN A 845 25.62 6.59 -28.04
CA ASN A 845 26.00 5.55 -27.08
C ASN A 845 26.73 6.12 -25.84
N THR A 846 26.40 7.35 -25.43
CA THR A 846 26.94 7.96 -24.19
C THR A 846 25.86 8.67 -23.38
N ARG A 847 26.13 8.92 -22.09
CA ARG A 847 25.31 9.79 -21.22
C ARG A 847 25.46 11.28 -21.54
N VAL A 848 26.26 11.68 -22.52
CA VAL A 848 26.35 13.07 -22.98
C VAL A 848 25.00 13.49 -23.57
N HIS A 849 24.51 14.68 -23.22
CA HIS A 849 23.27 15.21 -23.78
C HIS A 849 23.52 15.85 -25.16
N PRO A 850 22.60 15.78 -26.14
CA PRO A 850 22.76 16.40 -27.46
C PRO A 850 23.13 17.90 -27.44
N GLU A 851 22.75 18.65 -26.41
CA GLU A 851 23.17 20.06 -26.22
C GLU A 851 24.69 20.25 -26.02
N ASP A 852 25.40 19.18 -25.67
CA ASP A 852 26.83 19.13 -25.35
C ASP A 852 27.64 18.29 -26.36
N TYR A 853 27.01 17.80 -27.44
CA TYR A 853 27.71 17.00 -28.47
C TYR A 853 28.87 17.76 -29.12
N GLU A 854 28.68 19.05 -29.40
CA GLU A 854 29.73 19.89 -29.96
C GLU A 854 30.90 20.10 -28.98
N LEU A 855 30.62 20.03 -27.67
CA LEU A 855 31.63 20.08 -26.63
C LEU A 855 32.45 18.79 -26.58
N GLY A 856 31.79 17.63 -26.71
CA GLY A 856 32.45 16.31 -26.82
C GLY A 856 33.27 16.15 -28.10
N ARG A 857 32.73 16.57 -29.26
CA ARG A 857 33.44 16.58 -30.55
C ARG A 857 34.68 17.47 -30.49
N LYS A 858 34.57 18.66 -29.88
CA LYS A 858 35.73 19.53 -29.72
C LYS A 858 36.75 18.95 -28.73
N MET A 859 36.35 18.37 -27.60
CA MET A 859 37.27 17.67 -26.70
C MET A 859 38.02 16.52 -27.41
N ALA A 860 37.36 15.77 -28.29
CA ALA A 860 38.01 14.77 -29.12
C ALA A 860 38.99 15.37 -30.15
N ALA A 861 38.67 16.52 -30.75
CA ALA A 861 39.58 17.24 -31.66
C ALA A 861 40.83 17.76 -30.92
N ASP A 862 40.62 18.43 -29.79
CA ASP A 862 41.68 18.99 -28.95
C ASP A 862 42.61 17.88 -28.42
N ALA A 863 42.08 16.70 -28.07
CA ALA A 863 42.86 15.53 -27.62
C ALA A 863 43.61 14.77 -28.74
N LEU A 864 43.19 14.95 -30.00
CA LEU A 864 43.86 14.40 -31.18
C LEU A 864 44.86 15.39 -31.83
N GLU A 865 45.07 16.57 -31.20
CA GLU A 865 45.90 17.68 -31.70
C GLU A 865 45.53 18.18 -33.12
N LEU A 866 44.26 18.03 -33.54
CA LEU A 866 43.80 18.42 -34.88
C LEU A 866 43.57 19.94 -34.99
N ASP A 867 43.91 20.52 -36.15
CA ASP A 867 43.65 21.93 -36.44
C ASP A 867 42.25 22.19 -37.07
N GLU A 868 41.88 23.46 -37.24
CA GLU A 868 40.57 23.85 -37.79
C GLU A 868 40.38 23.44 -39.26
N GLU A 869 41.46 23.22 -40.03
CA GLU A 869 41.38 22.74 -41.42
C GLU A 869 41.20 21.21 -41.44
N ASP A 870 41.94 20.45 -40.63
CA ASP A 870 41.81 18.99 -40.49
C ASP A 870 40.45 18.58 -39.91
N VAL A 871 40.00 19.20 -38.81
CA VAL A 871 38.67 18.93 -38.20
C VAL A 871 37.56 19.17 -39.21
N LYS A 872 37.65 20.26 -39.98
CA LYS A 872 36.67 20.56 -41.01
C LYS A 872 36.74 19.58 -42.18
N ALA A 873 37.94 19.21 -42.63
CA ALA A 873 38.11 18.25 -43.72
C ALA A 873 37.48 16.89 -43.39
N GLU A 874 37.69 16.37 -42.19
CA GLU A 874 37.04 15.13 -41.73
C GLU A 874 35.51 15.30 -41.60
N THR A 875 35.06 16.42 -41.03
CA THR A 875 33.62 16.68 -40.83
C THR A 875 32.86 16.83 -42.15
N ASP A 876 33.41 17.55 -43.14
CA ASP A 876 32.79 17.77 -44.45
C ASP A 876 32.71 16.48 -45.29
N HIS A 877 33.58 15.48 -45.06
CA HIS A 877 33.57 14.20 -45.77
C HIS A 877 32.78 13.09 -45.05
N ASN A 878 32.89 13.01 -43.72
CA ASN A 878 32.40 11.89 -42.92
C ASN A 878 31.20 12.25 -42.01
N GLY A 879 30.85 13.54 -41.89
CA GLY A 879 29.75 14.02 -41.04
C GLY A 879 30.16 14.34 -39.59
N PRO A 880 29.25 14.88 -38.76
CA PRO A 880 29.61 15.52 -37.48
C PRO A 880 30.23 14.59 -36.43
N GLY A 881 29.87 13.30 -36.42
CA GLY A 881 30.50 12.31 -35.54
C GLY A 881 31.92 11.89 -35.92
N ALA A 882 32.49 12.40 -37.04
CA ALA A 882 33.76 11.92 -37.60
C ALA A 882 34.93 11.92 -36.60
N ILE A 883 35.10 13.00 -35.83
CA ILE A 883 36.25 13.16 -34.92
C ILE A 883 36.19 12.17 -33.75
N VAL A 884 35.01 11.95 -33.16
CA VAL A 884 34.83 10.97 -32.07
C VAL A 884 35.00 9.54 -32.59
N ARG A 885 34.54 9.26 -33.82
CA ARG A 885 34.79 7.97 -34.50
C ARG A 885 36.26 7.75 -34.83
N LYS A 886 37.03 8.80 -35.10
CA LYS A 886 38.49 8.71 -35.27
C LYS A 886 39.15 8.34 -33.95
N LEU A 887 38.86 9.07 -32.87
CA LEU A 887 39.36 8.78 -31.51
C LEU A 887 39.15 7.29 -31.13
N PHE A 888 37.90 6.81 -31.23
CA PHE A 888 37.53 5.42 -30.87
C PHE A 888 38.12 4.35 -31.80
N LYS A 889 38.54 4.71 -33.01
CA LYS A 889 39.10 3.79 -34.02
C LYS A 889 40.63 3.72 -33.98
N GLU A 890 41.27 4.78 -33.50
CA GLU A 890 42.72 4.87 -33.34
C GLU A 890 43.17 4.41 -31.93
N ASP A 891 42.21 4.08 -31.06
CA ASP A 891 42.37 3.60 -29.68
C ASP A 891 43.09 4.60 -28.76
N GLU A 892 42.86 5.89 -29.00
CA GLU A 892 43.53 7.01 -28.33
C GLU A 892 42.68 7.67 -27.22
N GLN A 893 41.60 7.02 -26.77
CA GLN A 893 40.68 7.52 -25.72
C GLN A 893 41.40 8.01 -24.44
N GLU A 894 42.54 7.43 -24.08
CA GLU A 894 43.32 7.86 -22.91
C GLU A 894 43.84 9.31 -23.02
N LYS A 895 44.08 9.84 -24.23
CA LYS A 895 44.57 11.22 -24.44
C LYS A 895 43.63 12.29 -23.90
N VAL A 896 42.34 12.00 -23.75
CA VAL A 896 41.36 12.93 -23.15
C VAL A 896 41.70 13.24 -21.68
N ASN A 897 42.58 12.46 -21.03
CA ASN A 897 43.14 12.78 -19.71
C ASN A 897 44.14 13.95 -19.72
N GLU A 898 44.81 14.22 -20.85
CA GLU A 898 45.82 15.28 -20.96
C GLU A 898 45.19 16.69 -21.04
N LEU A 899 43.88 16.77 -21.29
CA LEU A 899 43.12 18.02 -21.35
C LEU A 899 42.96 18.68 -19.97
N ILE A 900 43.42 19.93 -19.85
CA ILE A 900 43.29 20.76 -18.65
C ILE A 900 41.87 21.35 -18.55
N LEU A 901 40.94 20.58 -17.97
CA LEU A 901 39.51 20.93 -17.90
C LEU A 901 39.22 22.25 -17.16
N GLU A 902 40.06 22.66 -16.19
CA GLU A 902 39.96 23.96 -15.51
C GLU A 902 40.10 25.15 -16.48
N GLU A 903 41.07 25.11 -17.40
CA GLU A 903 41.26 26.20 -18.36
C GLU A 903 40.13 26.24 -19.38
N TYR A 904 39.67 25.07 -19.83
CA TYR A 904 38.54 24.92 -20.74
C TYR A 904 37.24 25.46 -20.12
N ALA A 905 36.96 25.10 -18.87
CA ALA A 905 35.82 25.62 -18.11
C ALA A 905 35.90 27.13 -17.89
N GLU A 906 37.09 27.69 -17.62
CA GLU A 906 37.25 29.14 -17.53
C GLU A 906 37.06 29.86 -18.87
N GLN A 907 37.45 29.26 -20.00
CA GLN A 907 37.13 29.80 -21.33
C GLN A 907 35.62 29.81 -21.58
N LEU A 908 34.90 28.75 -21.21
CA LEU A 908 33.43 28.67 -21.35
C LEU A 908 32.70 29.70 -20.46
N GLU A 909 33.11 29.88 -19.21
CA GLU A 909 32.50 30.89 -18.32
C GLU A 909 32.82 32.31 -18.81
N ARG A 910 34.03 32.58 -19.30
CA ARG A 910 34.42 33.91 -19.83
C ARG A 910 33.72 34.26 -21.15
N ASN A 911 33.63 33.32 -22.09
CA ASN A 911 33.15 33.59 -23.45
C ASN A 911 31.64 33.44 -23.59
N TYR A 912 31.03 32.48 -22.88
CA TYR A 912 29.61 32.12 -23.02
C TYR A 912 28.80 32.23 -21.72
N SER A 913 29.43 32.61 -20.59
CA SER A 913 28.80 32.62 -19.26
C SER A 913 28.22 31.27 -18.82
N GLN A 914 28.69 30.16 -19.41
CA GLN A 914 28.26 28.81 -19.06
C GLN A 914 29.20 28.17 -18.03
N ARG A 915 28.64 27.47 -17.05
CA ARG A 915 29.39 26.65 -16.10
C ARG A 915 29.18 25.18 -16.43
N LYS A 916 30.26 24.53 -16.88
CA LYS A 916 30.26 23.15 -17.36
C LYS A 916 31.49 22.35 -16.88
N ARG A 917 32.15 22.74 -15.78
CA ARG A 917 33.38 22.04 -15.31
C ARG A 917 33.08 20.60 -14.87
N ALA A 918 31.93 20.36 -14.23
CA ALA A 918 31.45 19.02 -13.89
C ALA A 918 30.81 18.30 -15.09
N THR A 919 30.26 19.03 -16.07
CA THR A 919 29.82 18.46 -17.35
C THR A 919 31.00 17.93 -18.17
N LEU A 920 32.08 18.70 -18.32
CA LEU A 920 33.33 18.31 -19.01
C LEU A 920 33.98 17.07 -18.38
N GLU A 921 33.98 16.98 -17.05
CA GLU A 921 34.42 15.78 -16.31
C GLU A 921 33.61 14.53 -16.72
N THR A 922 32.30 14.70 -16.92
CA THR A 922 31.38 13.62 -17.32
C THR A 922 31.58 13.26 -18.80
N ILE A 923 31.79 14.26 -19.68
CA ILE A 923 32.12 14.04 -21.09
C ILE A 923 33.46 13.29 -21.24
N ARG A 924 34.49 13.62 -20.43
CA ARG A 924 35.76 12.88 -20.43
C ARG A 924 35.57 11.41 -20.08
N ALA A 925 34.82 11.11 -19.02
CA ALA A 925 34.56 9.72 -18.61
C ALA A 925 33.80 8.95 -19.70
N GLU A 926 32.75 9.53 -20.26
CA GLU A 926 31.95 8.90 -21.33
C GLU A 926 32.70 8.76 -22.67
N LEU A 927 33.71 9.60 -22.95
CA LEU A 927 34.62 9.42 -24.09
C LEU A 927 35.69 8.35 -23.85
N GLN A 928 35.90 7.92 -22.60
CA GLN A 928 36.84 6.86 -22.22
C GLN A 928 36.15 5.50 -22.12
N ALA A 929 35.03 5.45 -21.41
CA ALA A 929 34.20 4.26 -21.23
C ALA A 929 32.72 4.62 -21.46
N PRO A 930 32.25 4.61 -22.73
CA PRO A 930 30.88 4.91 -23.09
C PRO A 930 29.88 4.05 -22.28
N TYR A 931 28.95 4.72 -21.59
CA TYR A 931 27.92 4.06 -20.78
C TYR A 931 28.42 3.10 -19.66
N GLU A 932 29.60 3.35 -19.08
CA GLU A 932 30.16 2.50 -18.00
C GLU A 932 29.17 2.18 -16.85
N GLU A 933 29.31 1.03 -16.19
CA GLU A 933 28.43 0.62 -15.08
C GLU A 933 28.75 1.39 -13.79
N LEU A 934 27.89 2.37 -13.48
CA LEU A 934 28.03 3.28 -12.34
C LEU A 934 27.41 2.74 -11.03
N ARG A 935 26.66 1.63 -11.06
CA ARG A 935 26.07 1.01 -9.86
C ARG A 935 27.12 0.24 -9.05
N ARG A 936 26.84 0.04 -7.76
CA ARG A 936 27.66 -0.83 -6.90
C ARG A 936 27.61 -2.28 -7.35
N ASN A 937 28.66 -3.04 -7.03
CA ASN A 937 28.68 -4.50 -7.12
C ASN A 937 27.42 -5.12 -6.48
N PHE A 938 26.90 -6.17 -7.12
CA PHE A 938 25.76 -6.97 -6.67
C PHE A 938 25.81 -7.33 -5.18
N SER A 939 24.70 -7.14 -4.45
CA SER A 939 24.63 -7.31 -3.01
C SER A 939 24.48 -8.80 -2.64
N SER A 940 25.58 -9.42 -2.21
CA SER A 940 25.58 -10.80 -1.72
C SER A 940 25.05 -10.87 -0.30
N LEU A 941 24.00 -11.67 -0.07
CA LEU A 941 23.32 -11.79 1.22
C LEU A 941 24.25 -12.30 2.34
N GLY A 942 24.22 -11.63 3.49
CA GLY A 942 24.92 -12.07 4.70
C GLY A 942 24.22 -13.26 5.37
N PRO A 943 24.93 -14.04 6.23
CA PRO A 943 24.35 -15.23 6.88
C PRO A 943 23.08 -14.98 7.70
N ASN A 944 22.90 -13.78 8.25
CA ASN A 944 21.68 -13.40 8.97
C ASN A 944 20.48 -13.22 8.01
N GLU A 945 20.73 -12.72 6.81
CA GLU A 945 19.71 -12.42 5.80
C GLU A 945 19.29 -13.70 5.09
N ILE A 946 20.26 -14.55 4.71
CA ILE A 946 20.00 -15.93 4.22
C ILE A 946 19.16 -16.71 5.25
N PHE A 947 19.52 -16.64 6.53
CA PHE A 947 18.74 -17.26 7.61
C PHE A 947 17.31 -16.72 7.67
N THR A 948 17.12 -15.40 7.64
CA THR A 948 15.79 -14.77 7.69
C THR A 948 14.96 -15.14 6.45
N MET A 949 15.57 -15.17 5.26
CA MET A 949 14.93 -15.48 3.98
C MET A 949 14.47 -16.95 3.91
N PHE A 950 15.28 -17.89 4.39
CA PHE A 950 14.97 -19.33 4.37
C PHE A 950 14.08 -19.80 5.54
N THR A 951 14.04 -19.10 6.67
CA THR A 951 13.27 -19.53 7.87
C THR A 951 12.06 -18.66 8.19
N GLY A 952 12.03 -17.42 7.72
CA GLY A 952 11.10 -16.38 8.19
C GLY A 952 11.45 -15.77 9.56
N GLU A 953 12.46 -16.30 10.25
CA GLU A 953 12.83 -15.88 11.61
C GLU A 953 13.87 -14.76 11.62
N THR A 954 13.60 -13.73 12.41
CA THR A 954 14.51 -12.60 12.65
C THR A 954 15.23 -12.75 13.98
N LYS A 955 16.22 -11.89 14.24
CA LYS A 955 16.90 -11.78 15.54
C LYS A 955 15.96 -11.42 16.70
N ASP A 956 14.79 -10.84 16.41
CA ASP A 956 13.76 -10.48 17.39
C ASP A 956 12.74 -11.60 17.64
N THR A 957 12.52 -12.51 16.68
CA THR A 957 11.55 -13.61 16.80
C THR A 957 12.19 -14.93 17.24
N LEU A 958 13.47 -15.16 16.93
CA LEU A 958 14.27 -16.27 17.46
C LEU A 958 15.51 -15.75 18.23
N ALA A 959 15.24 -15.04 19.34
CA ALA A 959 16.27 -14.40 20.16
C ALA A 959 16.92 -15.35 21.19
N GLN A 960 18.15 -15.03 21.59
CA GLN A 960 18.83 -15.72 22.69
C GLN A 960 18.05 -15.57 24.00
N GLY A 961 17.88 -16.67 24.73
CA GLY A 961 17.15 -16.71 26.00
C GLY A 961 15.63 -16.90 25.87
N MET A 962 15.07 -16.91 24.66
CA MET A 962 13.68 -17.29 24.42
C MET A 962 13.40 -18.74 24.83
N ILE A 963 12.15 -19.05 25.20
CA ILE A 963 11.68 -20.40 25.50
C ILE A 963 10.72 -20.80 24.40
N ILE A 964 11.00 -21.92 23.74
CA ILE A 964 10.29 -22.38 22.54
C ILE A 964 9.95 -23.89 22.65
N PRO A 965 8.83 -24.33 22.04
CA PRO A 965 8.59 -25.75 21.83
C PRO A 965 9.58 -26.29 20.79
N VAL A 966 10.14 -27.49 21.03
CA VAL A 966 11.02 -28.18 20.08
C VAL A 966 10.69 -29.67 20.02
N ASN A 967 10.70 -30.25 18.82
CA ASN A 967 10.35 -31.66 18.61
C ASN A 967 11.60 -32.55 18.52
N ILE A 968 11.69 -33.57 19.38
CA ILE A 968 12.88 -34.44 19.50
C ILE A 968 12.94 -35.41 18.32
N ARG A 969 13.99 -35.30 17.50
CA ARG A 969 14.19 -36.14 16.30
C ARG A 969 15.12 -37.32 16.53
N VAL A 970 16.18 -37.14 17.32
CA VAL A 970 17.15 -38.20 17.63
C VAL A 970 17.59 -38.08 19.09
N VAL A 971 17.58 -39.18 19.83
CA VAL A 971 18.14 -39.27 21.18
C VAL A 971 19.37 -40.18 21.17
N LYS A 972 20.48 -39.70 21.73
CA LYS A 972 21.70 -40.46 22.04
C LYS A 972 21.94 -40.40 23.55
N ASP A 973 22.96 -41.09 24.05
CA ASP A 973 23.29 -41.12 25.48
C ASP A 973 23.75 -39.73 25.98
N ASP A 974 24.55 -39.04 25.18
CA ASP A 974 25.22 -37.78 25.56
C ASP A 974 24.56 -36.51 25.01
N PHE A 975 23.61 -36.62 24.06
CA PHE A 975 22.89 -35.48 23.46
C PHE A 975 21.57 -35.89 22.79
N ALA A 976 20.71 -34.91 22.53
CA ALA A 976 19.57 -35.04 21.62
C ALA A 976 19.64 -34.02 20.47
N ILE A 977 19.15 -34.42 19.30
CA ILE A 977 18.85 -33.54 18.16
C ILE A 977 17.33 -33.31 18.13
N VAL A 978 16.93 -32.06 18.00
CA VAL A 978 15.54 -31.62 17.86
C VAL A 978 15.38 -30.84 16.56
N LYS A 979 14.15 -30.65 16.07
CA LYS A 979 13.83 -29.68 15.00
C LYS A 979 12.87 -28.64 15.58
N LEU A 980 13.14 -27.37 15.31
CA LEU A 980 12.27 -26.24 15.65
C LEU A 980 11.14 -26.14 14.63
N ASP A 981 10.07 -25.40 14.96
CA ASP A 981 8.92 -25.21 14.07
C ASP A 981 9.31 -24.42 12.81
N CYS A 982 10.28 -23.50 12.89
CA CYS A 982 10.91 -22.80 11.75
C CYS A 982 11.87 -23.66 10.90
N GLY A 983 11.90 -24.97 11.14
CA GLY A 983 12.61 -25.95 10.31
C GLY A 983 14.09 -26.18 10.67
N ILE A 984 14.74 -25.31 11.43
CA ILE A 984 16.16 -25.47 11.79
C ILE A 984 16.38 -26.62 12.80
N GLU A 985 17.59 -27.17 12.84
CA GLU A 985 17.95 -28.22 13.80
C GLU A 985 18.54 -27.63 15.09
N GLY A 986 18.04 -28.12 16.22
CA GLY A 986 18.52 -27.79 17.56
C GLY A 986 19.28 -28.94 18.19
N ARG A 987 20.22 -28.63 19.08
CA ARG A 987 21.02 -29.60 19.83
C ARG A 987 20.94 -29.32 21.33
N ILE A 988 20.59 -30.34 22.10
CA ILE A 988 20.55 -30.35 23.56
C ILE A 988 21.65 -31.30 24.04
N GLU A 989 22.68 -30.78 24.71
CA GLU A 989 23.73 -31.60 25.33
C GLU A 989 23.25 -32.25 26.63
N SER A 990 23.89 -33.35 27.03
CA SER A 990 23.55 -34.11 28.25
C SER A 990 23.48 -33.27 29.53
N HIS A 991 24.37 -32.29 29.68
CA HIS A 991 24.35 -31.40 30.84
C HIS A 991 23.14 -30.44 30.82
N ASP A 992 22.60 -30.14 29.63
CA ASP A 992 21.46 -29.24 29.38
C ASP A 992 20.13 -29.98 29.15
N GLY A 993 20.11 -31.31 29.29
CA GLY A 993 18.90 -32.09 29.43
C GLY A 993 18.15 -31.81 30.74
N PRO A 994 16.91 -32.32 30.90
CA PRO A 994 16.19 -32.24 32.16
C PRO A 994 17.01 -32.90 33.28
N ASP A 995 17.01 -32.27 34.46
CA ASP A 995 17.75 -32.67 35.66
C ASP A 995 19.28 -32.87 35.52
N GLY A 996 19.87 -32.59 34.35
CA GLY A 996 21.31 -32.71 34.09
C GLY A 996 21.85 -34.15 34.07
N VAL A 997 20.99 -35.14 33.78
CA VAL A 997 21.32 -36.56 33.74
C VAL A 997 21.14 -37.11 32.30
N ARG A 998 21.73 -38.29 32.01
CA ARG A 998 21.72 -38.97 30.69
C ARG A 998 20.40 -38.82 29.93
N VAL A 999 20.48 -38.22 28.74
CA VAL A 999 19.33 -37.82 27.91
C VAL A 999 18.43 -39.00 27.57
N ARG A 1000 19.05 -40.15 27.28
CA ARG A 1000 18.42 -41.42 26.83
C ARG A 1000 17.51 -42.10 27.85
N GLY A 1001 17.36 -41.55 29.06
CA GLY A 1001 16.39 -42.02 30.06
C GLY A 1001 15.15 -41.13 30.24
N ILE A 1002 15.16 -39.91 29.69
CA ILE A 1002 14.16 -38.86 30.02
C ILE A 1002 13.47 -38.31 28.76
N LEU A 1003 14.22 -38.15 27.66
CA LEU A 1003 13.69 -37.66 26.39
C LEU A 1003 13.37 -38.81 25.44
N THR A 1004 12.24 -38.71 24.74
CA THR A 1004 11.78 -39.71 23.76
C THR A 1004 11.65 -39.11 22.36
N THR A 1005 11.94 -39.90 21.31
CA THR A 1005 11.78 -39.44 19.92
C THR A 1005 10.31 -39.18 19.59
N GLY A 1006 10.05 -38.04 18.92
CA GLY A 1006 8.70 -37.55 18.59
C GLY A 1006 8.06 -36.66 19.66
N GLN A 1007 8.62 -36.64 20.88
CA GLN A 1007 8.13 -35.79 21.98
C GLN A 1007 8.46 -34.31 21.72
N THR A 1008 7.50 -33.42 21.98
CA THR A 1008 7.72 -31.98 22.03
C THR A 1008 8.03 -31.55 23.46
N VAL A 1009 9.08 -30.75 23.64
CA VAL A 1009 9.58 -30.25 24.94
C VAL A 1009 9.77 -28.73 24.86
N GLN A 1010 9.54 -28.02 25.96
CA GLN A 1010 9.90 -26.61 26.08
C GLN A 1010 11.40 -26.49 26.36
N ALA A 1011 12.13 -25.80 25.48
CA ALA A 1011 13.57 -25.61 25.61
C ALA A 1011 13.92 -24.12 25.46
N LYS A 1012 14.95 -23.69 26.18
CA LYS A 1012 15.47 -22.33 26.13
C LYS A 1012 16.59 -22.22 25.10
N VAL A 1013 16.52 -21.21 24.24
CA VAL A 1013 17.57 -20.89 23.27
C VAL A 1013 18.80 -20.37 24.01
N LEU A 1014 19.93 -21.09 23.92
CA LEU A 1014 21.22 -20.67 24.47
C LEU A 1014 22.05 -19.89 23.46
N GLU A 1015 21.99 -20.28 22.18
CA GLU A 1015 22.78 -19.70 21.08
C GLU A 1015 22.15 -20.09 19.74
N VAL A 1016 22.19 -19.20 18.74
CA VAL A 1016 21.76 -19.49 17.36
C VAL A 1016 22.94 -19.21 16.43
N ASN A 1017 23.33 -20.21 15.65
CA ASN A 1017 24.33 -20.07 14.59
C ASN A 1017 23.60 -19.91 13.25
N TYR A 1018 23.49 -18.65 12.82
CA TYR A 1018 22.80 -18.25 11.59
C TYR A 1018 23.46 -18.78 10.31
N LYS A 1019 24.78 -19.02 10.30
CA LYS A 1019 25.47 -19.61 9.14
C LYS A 1019 25.19 -21.11 9.01
N ASP A 1020 25.26 -21.83 10.13
CA ASP A 1020 25.13 -23.28 10.10
C ASP A 1020 23.67 -23.77 10.18
N PHE A 1021 22.71 -22.88 10.48
CA PHE A 1021 21.29 -23.18 10.72
C PHE A 1021 21.10 -24.13 11.90
N LEU A 1022 21.85 -23.88 12.99
CA LEU A 1022 21.89 -24.70 14.19
C LEU A 1022 21.63 -23.88 15.45
N ALA A 1023 20.78 -24.39 16.35
CA ALA A 1023 20.53 -23.80 17.66
C ALA A 1023 21.08 -24.68 18.80
N LYS A 1024 21.71 -24.06 19.80
CA LYS A 1024 22.04 -24.72 21.09
C LYS A 1024 20.91 -24.44 22.07
N LEU A 1025 20.42 -25.48 22.74
CA LEU A 1025 19.19 -25.43 23.51
C LEU A 1025 19.34 -26.10 24.89
N SER A 1026 18.63 -25.58 25.90
CA SER A 1026 18.55 -26.17 27.24
C SER A 1026 17.12 -26.55 27.62
N ALA A 1027 16.92 -27.81 27.99
CA ALA A 1027 15.66 -28.34 28.54
C ALA A 1027 15.69 -28.41 30.09
N ARG A 1028 16.66 -27.74 30.73
CA ARG A 1028 16.76 -27.64 32.19
C ARG A 1028 15.56 -26.89 32.78
N GLU A 1029 14.87 -27.52 33.71
CA GLU A 1029 13.70 -26.94 34.39
C GLU A 1029 14.00 -25.57 35.05
N ALA A 1030 15.20 -25.41 35.60
CA ALA A 1030 15.65 -24.16 36.22
C ALA A 1030 15.84 -22.98 35.23
N GLU A 1031 16.13 -23.26 33.96
CA GLU A 1031 16.24 -22.24 32.91
C GLU A 1031 14.91 -21.96 32.22
N VAL A 1032 14.09 -23.00 32.00
CA VAL A 1032 12.72 -22.87 31.46
C VAL A 1032 11.80 -22.14 32.46
N LYS A 1033 12.07 -22.21 33.77
CA LYS A 1033 11.39 -21.39 34.80
C LYS A 1033 11.75 -19.90 34.79
N ARG A 1034 12.75 -19.47 34.02
CA ARG A 1034 13.18 -18.07 33.89
C ARG A 1034 12.62 -17.48 32.59
N PRO A 1035 11.47 -16.78 32.61
CA PRO A 1035 10.85 -16.27 31.40
C PRO A 1035 11.77 -15.30 30.67
N TYR A 1036 11.73 -15.35 29.34
CA TYR A 1036 12.37 -14.35 28.49
C TYR A 1036 11.76 -12.97 28.76
N LYS A 1037 12.61 -11.93 28.68
CA LYS A 1037 12.19 -10.53 28.67
C LYS A 1037 12.84 -9.87 27.46
N ARG A 1038 12.05 -9.30 26.55
CA ARG A 1038 12.57 -8.43 25.49
C ARG A 1038 13.14 -7.17 26.14
N GLN A 1039 14.40 -6.86 25.87
CA GLN A 1039 15.07 -5.68 26.39
C GLN A 1039 14.61 -4.46 25.57
N LEU A 1040 13.65 -3.70 26.10
CA LEU A 1040 13.23 -2.43 25.50
C LEU A 1040 14.15 -1.30 26.00
N TYR A 1041 14.58 -0.44 25.08
CA TYR A 1041 15.36 0.76 25.40
C TYR A 1041 14.45 1.98 25.40
N HIS A 1042 14.26 2.55 26.59
CA HIS A 1042 13.58 3.84 26.81
C HIS A 1042 14.51 4.75 27.63
N GLY A 1043 14.30 6.07 27.58
CA GLY A 1043 15.03 7.01 28.41
C GLY A 1043 14.75 6.83 29.92
N HIS A 1044 15.61 7.42 30.75
CA HIS A 1044 15.41 7.45 32.18
C HIS A 1044 14.21 8.34 32.54
N GLY A 1045 13.19 7.78 33.21
CA GLY A 1045 11.95 8.52 33.56
C GLY A 1045 10.95 8.67 32.41
N GLN A 1046 11.17 7.98 31.29
CA GLN A 1046 10.29 7.96 30.11
C GLN A 1046 9.33 6.76 30.05
N TRP A 1047 9.31 5.91 31.09
CA TRP A 1047 8.49 4.71 31.19
C TRP A 1047 7.79 4.66 32.55
N ASP A 1048 6.48 4.41 32.58
CA ASP A 1048 5.72 4.27 33.81
C ASP A 1048 5.84 2.84 34.39
N GLU A 1049 7.01 2.54 34.96
CA GLU A 1049 7.29 1.29 35.69
C GLU A 1049 6.24 1.00 36.78
N ARG A 1050 5.65 2.04 37.37
CA ARG A 1050 4.66 1.92 38.43
C ARG A 1050 3.31 1.48 37.87
N LEU A 1051 2.89 2.00 36.72
CA LEU A 1051 1.70 1.56 36.01
C LEU A 1051 1.89 0.16 35.40
N GLU A 1052 3.07 -0.18 34.88
CA GLU A 1052 3.37 -1.55 34.44
C GLU A 1052 3.24 -2.55 35.60
N ALA A 1053 3.85 -2.24 36.76
CA ALA A 1053 3.76 -3.10 37.95
C ALA A 1053 2.32 -3.23 38.47
N ALA A 1054 1.55 -2.13 38.46
CA ALA A 1054 0.14 -2.13 38.85
C ALA A 1054 -0.73 -2.95 37.89
N ASP A 1055 -0.57 -2.77 36.57
CA ASP A 1055 -1.26 -3.54 35.53
C ASP A 1055 -0.96 -5.04 35.63
N LYS A 1056 0.30 -5.41 35.86
CA LYS A 1056 0.71 -6.82 35.95
C LYS A 1056 0.18 -7.48 37.22
N GLU A 1057 0.01 -6.76 38.34
CA GLU A 1057 -0.70 -7.32 39.49
C GLU A 1057 -2.23 -7.24 39.35
N GLU A 1058 -2.80 -6.25 38.63
CA GLU A 1058 -4.24 -6.21 38.30
C GLU A 1058 -4.65 -7.42 37.45
N LEU A 1059 -3.81 -7.82 36.49
CA LEU A 1059 -3.99 -9.03 35.69
C LEU A 1059 -3.86 -10.30 36.55
N ARG A 1060 -2.79 -10.43 37.36
CA ARG A 1060 -2.63 -11.57 38.28
C ARG A 1060 -3.77 -11.70 39.29
N GLU A 1061 -4.25 -10.60 39.86
CA GLU A 1061 -5.41 -10.61 40.77
C GLU A 1061 -6.68 -11.04 40.03
N LYS A 1062 -6.86 -10.67 38.75
CA LYS A 1062 -7.96 -11.19 37.92
C LYS A 1062 -7.82 -12.67 37.60
N ASP A 1063 -6.61 -13.17 37.34
CA ASP A 1063 -6.36 -14.59 37.13
C ASP A 1063 -6.63 -15.41 38.41
N LYS A 1064 -6.22 -14.90 39.58
CA LYS A 1064 -6.54 -15.47 40.90
C LYS A 1064 -8.05 -15.46 41.19
N THR A 1065 -8.70 -14.31 41.02
CA THR A 1065 -10.10 -14.10 41.47
C THR A 1065 -11.15 -14.66 40.53
N THR A 1066 -10.86 -14.81 39.23
CA THR A 1066 -11.79 -15.48 38.29
C THR A 1066 -11.83 -17.00 38.45
N GLY A 1067 -10.86 -17.60 39.16
CA GLY A 1067 -10.74 -19.06 39.32
C GLY A 1067 -10.54 -19.81 37.98
N ARG A 1068 -10.27 -19.09 36.89
CA ARG A 1068 -10.14 -19.62 35.54
C ARG A 1068 -8.70 -19.50 35.05
N THR A 1069 -7.82 -20.27 35.68
CA THR A 1069 -6.69 -20.85 34.94
C THR A 1069 -7.24 -21.46 33.64
N GLN A 1070 -6.76 -21.03 32.47
CA GLN A 1070 -7.20 -21.63 31.21
C GLN A 1070 -6.93 -23.14 31.27
N ARG A 1071 -8.00 -23.93 31.32
CA ARG A 1071 -7.94 -25.39 31.45
C ARG A 1071 -7.54 -26.00 30.10
N VAL A 1072 -6.23 -26.06 29.85
CA VAL A 1072 -5.67 -26.65 28.62
C VAL A 1072 -5.90 -28.17 28.63
N ILE A 1073 -6.95 -28.60 27.92
CA ILE A 1073 -7.20 -30.01 27.66
C ILE A 1073 -6.25 -30.47 26.55
N LYS A 1074 -5.57 -31.61 26.77
CA LYS A 1074 -4.65 -32.22 25.79
C LYS A 1074 -5.45 -32.95 24.70
N HIS A 1075 -6.06 -32.20 23.79
CA HIS A 1075 -6.84 -32.71 22.67
C HIS A 1075 -6.62 -31.82 21.43
N PRO A 1076 -6.39 -32.36 20.20
CA PRO A 1076 -6.02 -31.54 19.03
C PRO A 1076 -7.04 -30.44 18.70
N LEU A 1077 -8.34 -30.76 18.79
CA LEU A 1077 -9.43 -29.82 18.55
C LEU A 1077 -9.73 -28.88 19.74
N PHE A 1078 -8.98 -28.94 20.84
CA PHE A 1078 -9.19 -28.02 21.97
C PHE A 1078 -8.49 -26.68 21.72
N LYS A 1079 -9.26 -25.60 21.79
CA LYS A 1079 -8.76 -24.22 21.80
C LYS A 1079 -9.40 -23.45 22.97
N PRO A 1080 -8.67 -22.58 23.68
CA PRO A 1080 -9.19 -21.86 24.84
C PRO A 1080 -10.10 -20.66 24.47
N PHE A 1081 -10.84 -20.75 23.37
CA PHE A 1081 -11.65 -19.68 22.81
C PHE A 1081 -12.95 -19.46 23.58
N ASN A 1082 -13.47 -18.23 23.52
CA ASN A 1082 -14.87 -17.92 23.86
C ASN A 1082 -15.83 -18.33 22.71
N GLY A 1083 -17.13 -18.08 22.85
CA GLY A 1083 -18.13 -18.44 21.83
C GLY A 1083 -17.92 -17.75 20.49
N LEU A 1084 -17.75 -16.43 20.52
CA LEU A 1084 -17.58 -15.58 19.34
C LEU A 1084 -16.24 -15.85 18.63
N GLU A 1085 -15.16 -16.08 19.39
CA GLU A 1085 -13.86 -16.47 18.85
C GLU A 1085 -13.94 -17.82 18.11
N ALA A 1086 -14.72 -18.78 18.63
CA ALA A 1086 -14.94 -20.06 17.96
C ALA A 1086 -15.80 -19.92 16.69
N GLU A 1087 -16.82 -19.04 16.68
CA GLU A 1087 -17.60 -18.71 15.47
C GLU A 1087 -16.74 -18.03 14.41
N GLN A 1088 -15.90 -17.06 14.80
CA GLN A 1088 -14.99 -16.36 13.90
C GLN A 1088 -13.94 -17.31 13.30
N TRP A 1089 -13.34 -18.18 14.11
CA TRP A 1089 -12.36 -19.16 13.64
C TRP A 1089 -12.99 -20.24 12.75
N LEU A 1090 -14.18 -20.76 13.10
CA LEU A 1090 -14.90 -21.71 12.25
C LEU A 1090 -15.46 -21.07 10.97
N GLY A 1091 -15.66 -19.75 10.93
CA GLY A 1091 -16.22 -19.05 9.78
C GLY A 1091 -15.48 -19.34 8.47
N THR A 1092 -14.15 -19.36 8.51
CA THR A 1092 -13.26 -19.66 7.37
C THR A 1092 -13.06 -21.16 7.11
N GLN A 1093 -13.59 -22.04 7.95
CA GLN A 1093 -13.45 -23.50 7.81
C GLN A 1093 -14.59 -24.13 7.00
N ALA A 1094 -14.44 -25.40 6.65
CA ALA A 1094 -15.50 -26.18 6.00
C ALA A 1094 -16.70 -26.42 6.94
N ALA A 1095 -17.87 -26.72 6.37
CA ALA A 1095 -18.98 -27.26 7.16
C ALA A 1095 -18.60 -28.63 7.73
N GLY A 1096 -19.13 -28.95 8.92
CA GLY A 1096 -18.78 -30.12 9.71
C GLY A 1096 -17.62 -29.91 10.69
N GLU A 1097 -16.75 -28.90 10.48
CA GLU A 1097 -15.56 -28.67 11.33
C GLU A 1097 -15.90 -28.33 12.80
N VAL A 1098 -15.07 -28.85 13.71
CA VAL A 1098 -15.38 -28.96 15.15
C VAL A 1098 -14.27 -28.37 16.03
N ILE A 1099 -14.67 -27.64 17.08
CA ILE A 1099 -13.76 -27.07 18.08
C ILE A 1099 -14.28 -27.30 19.51
N ILE A 1100 -13.42 -27.80 20.39
CA ILE A 1100 -13.71 -27.95 21.82
C ILE A 1100 -13.18 -26.71 22.56
N ARG A 1101 -14.02 -26.12 23.41
CA ARG A 1101 -13.65 -24.96 24.23
C ARG A 1101 -14.24 -25.03 25.65
N PRO A 1102 -13.72 -24.25 26.61
CA PRO A 1102 -14.36 -24.12 27.92
C PRO A 1102 -15.83 -23.67 27.80
N SER A 1103 -16.72 -24.26 28.59
CA SER A 1103 -18.10 -23.78 28.66
C SER A 1103 -18.19 -22.56 29.57
N SER A 1104 -19.06 -21.61 29.23
CA SER A 1104 -19.37 -20.47 30.09
C SER A 1104 -20.08 -20.88 31.37
N LYS A 1105 -20.74 -22.06 31.39
CA LYS A 1105 -21.62 -22.58 32.44
C LYS A 1105 -20.93 -23.03 33.74
N GLY A 1106 -19.65 -23.39 33.70
CA GLY A 1106 -18.90 -23.84 34.89
C GLY A 1106 -17.73 -24.77 34.56
N ASN A 1107 -16.93 -25.12 35.58
CA ASN A 1107 -15.72 -25.93 35.40
C ASN A 1107 -16.02 -27.39 34.99
N ASP A 1108 -17.23 -27.88 35.29
CA ASP A 1108 -17.71 -29.24 34.93
C ASP A 1108 -18.51 -29.27 33.62
N HIS A 1109 -18.37 -28.24 32.80
CA HIS A 1109 -18.96 -28.16 31.47
C HIS A 1109 -17.91 -27.85 30.40
N LEU A 1110 -17.97 -28.57 29.30
CA LEU A 1110 -17.29 -28.23 28.04
C LEU A 1110 -18.31 -27.81 26.99
N ALA A 1111 -17.89 -26.94 26.08
CA ALA A 1111 -18.70 -26.51 24.95
C ALA A 1111 -18.00 -26.92 23.65
N ILE A 1112 -18.64 -27.80 22.89
CA ILE A 1112 -18.19 -28.21 21.56
C ILE A 1112 -18.95 -27.34 20.57
N THR A 1113 -18.25 -26.55 19.78
CA THR A 1113 -18.85 -25.74 18.70
C THR A 1113 -18.52 -26.36 17.36
N TRP A 1114 -19.47 -26.40 16.44
CA TRP A 1114 -19.21 -26.88 15.07
C TRP A 1114 -19.99 -26.08 14.03
N LYS A 1115 -19.48 -26.02 12.80
CA LYS A 1115 -20.09 -25.30 11.67
C LYS A 1115 -21.14 -26.18 10.99
N VAL A 1116 -22.42 -25.84 11.16
CA VAL A 1116 -23.55 -26.56 10.55
C VAL A 1116 -23.70 -26.17 9.07
N ALA A 1117 -23.53 -24.88 8.77
CA ALA A 1117 -23.51 -24.30 7.44
C ALA A 1117 -22.82 -22.93 7.49
N ASP A 1118 -22.66 -22.25 6.36
CA ASP A 1118 -22.14 -20.88 6.34
C ASP A 1118 -23.02 -19.93 7.16
N GLY A 1119 -22.41 -19.24 8.13
CA GLY A 1119 -23.11 -18.39 9.10
C GLY A 1119 -23.95 -19.12 10.16
N VAL A 1120 -23.92 -20.45 10.24
CA VAL A 1120 -24.73 -21.23 11.19
C VAL A 1120 -23.84 -22.18 12.01
N PHE A 1121 -23.61 -21.84 13.28
CA PHE A 1121 -22.78 -22.60 14.22
C PHE A 1121 -23.61 -23.17 15.37
N GLN A 1122 -23.39 -24.42 15.75
CA GLN A 1122 -24.08 -25.05 16.89
C GLN A 1122 -23.11 -25.23 18.07
N HIS A 1123 -23.48 -24.70 19.24
CA HIS A 1123 -22.76 -24.97 20.49
C HIS A 1123 -23.45 -26.09 21.29
N VAL A 1124 -22.83 -27.25 21.34
CA VAL A 1124 -23.24 -28.41 22.14
C VAL A 1124 -22.62 -28.30 23.53
N ASP A 1125 -23.48 -28.29 24.55
CA ASP A 1125 -23.06 -28.28 25.96
C ASP A 1125 -22.90 -29.71 26.49
N VAL A 1126 -21.69 -29.99 26.99
CA VAL A 1126 -21.26 -31.30 27.48
C VAL A 1126 -21.05 -31.20 28.99
N LEU A 1127 -21.90 -31.89 29.77
CA LEU A 1127 -21.71 -32.03 31.21
C LEU A 1127 -20.67 -33.12 31.50
N GLU A 1128 -19.64 -32.79 32.23
CA GLU A 1128 -18.60 -33.73 32.67
C GLU A 1128 -18.94 -34.36 34.02
N LEU A 1129 -18.78 -35.67 34.12
CA LEU A 1129 -19.02 -36.43 35.34
C LEU A 1129 -17.81 -37.34 35.61
N GLN A 1130 -17.61 -37.71 36.89
CA GLN A 1130 -16.50 -38.56 37.34
C GLN A 1130 -15.10 -38.02 36.94
N LYS A 1131 -14.87 -36.73 37.20
CA LYS A 1131 -13.57 -36.06 37.06
C LYS A 1131 -12.63 -36.47 38.21
N GLU A 1132 -11.35 -36.69 37.92
CA GLU A 1132 -10.35 -37.02 38.96
C GLU A 1132 -9.83 -35.76 39.67
N THR A 1133 -9.77 -34.66 38.93
CA THR A 1133 -9.48 -33.28 39.38
C THR A 1133 -10.33 -32.31 38.57
N GLU A 1134 -10.52 -31.07 39.04
CA GLU A 1134 -11.28 -30.05 38.30
C GLU A 1134 -10.71 -29.76 36.90
N PHE A 1135 -9.41 -29.97 36.71
CA PHE A 1135 -8.68 -29.77 35.45
C PHE A 1135 -8.71 -30.99 34.51
N SER A 1136 -8.78 -32.21 35.04
CA SER A 1136 -8.94 -33.43 34.23
C SER A 1136 -10.26 -33.45 33.45
N VAL A 1137 -10.30 -34.13 32.30
CA VAL A 1137 -11.56 -34.41 31.59
C VAL A 1137 -12.35 -35.47 32.37
N GLY A 1138 -13.68 -35.32 32.45
CA GLY A 1138 -14.55 -36.29 33.12
C GLY A 1138 -14.57 -37.64 32.39
N LYS A 1139 -14.51 -38.74 33.14
CA LYS A 1139 -14.58 -40.12 32.60
C LYS A 1139 -15.96 -40.51 32.04
N LEU A 1140 -16.93 -39.60 32.13
CA LEU A 1140 -18.28 -39.79 31.62
C LEU A 1140 -18.83 -38.42 31.18
N LEU A 1141 -19.04 -38.27 29.88
CA LEU A 1141 -19.46 -37.02 29.23
C LEU A 1141 -20.92 -37.13 28.80
N ARG A 1142 -21.76 -36.17 29.18
CA ARG A 1142 -23.23 -36.26 28.99
C ARG A 1142 -23.77 -35.09 28.18
N VAL A 1143 -24.43 -35.40 27.06
CA VAL A 1143 -24.99 -34.42 26.11
C VAL A 1143 -26.50 -34.43 26.13
N GLY A 1144 -27.11 -33.23 26.22
CA GLY A 1144 -28.56 -33.03 26.18
C GLY A 1144 -29.36 -33.80 27.25
N GLY A 1145 -28.69 -34.23 28.32
CA GLY A 1145 -29.26 -35.09 29.37
C GLY A 1145 -29.57 -36.53 28.95
N LYS A 1146 -29.35 -36.92 27.69
CA LYS A 1146 -29.77 -38.22 27.12
C LYS A 1146 -28.59 -39.08 26.66
N PHE A 1147 -27.63 -38.49 25.96
CA PHE A 1147 -26.49 -39.22 25.38
C PHE A 1147 -25.33 -39.20 26.37
N THR A 1148 -24.56 -40.29 26.42
CA THR A 1148 -23.48 -40.48 27.40
C THR A 1148 -22.31 -41.20 26.73
N TYR A 1149 -21.12 -40.62 26.85
CA TYR A 1149 -19.88 -41.03 26.20
C TYR A 1149 -18.76 -41.16 27.24
N LYS A 1150 -17.69 -41.89 26.93
CA LYS A 1150 -16.55 -42.16 27.84
C LYS A 1150 -15.43 -41.13 27.71
N ASP A 1151 -15.20 -40.66 26.48
CA ASP A 1151 -14.15 -39.72 26.10
C ASP A 1151 -14.63 -38.76 25.00
N LEU A 1152 -13.76 -37.83 24.61
CA LEU A 1152 -14.09 -36.75 23.67
C LEU A 1152 -14.14 -37.23 22.21
N ASP A 1153 -13.30 -38.19 21.83
CA ASP A 1153 -13.25 -38.74 20.47
C ASP A 1153 -14.51 -39.59 20.17
N GLU A 1154 -14.95 -40.43 21.12
CA GLU A 1154 -16.21 -41.16 21.06
C GLU A 1154 -17.40 -40.19 20.92
N LEU A 1155 -17.41 -39.10 21.69
CA LEU A 1155 -18.44 -38.06 21.61
C LEU A 1155 -18.43 -37.35 20.25
N ILE A 1156 -17.27 -36.94 19.73
CA ILE A 1156 -17.17 -36.25 18.44
C ILE A 1156 -17.68 -37.15 17.31
N HIS A 1157 -17.21 -38.40 17.24
CA HIS A 1157 -17.58 -39.32 16.17
C HIS A 1157 -19.06 -39.76 16.24
N GLU A 1158 -19.53 -40.19 17.41
CA GLU A 1158 -20.90 -40.72 17.60
C GLU A 1158 -21.97 -39.62 17.77
N HIS A 1159 -21.60 -38.37 18.06
CA HIS A 1159 -22.55 -37.26 18.21
C HIS A 1159 -22.42 -36.21 17.11
N ILE A 1160 -21.24 -35.61 16.95
CA ILE A 1160 -21.06 -34.41 16.10
C ILE A 1160 -20.95 -34.79 14.63
N GLU A 1161 -19.99 -35.66 14.27
CA GLU A 1161 -19.84 -36.15 12.89
C GLU A 1161 -21.07 -36.95 12.44
N ALA A 1162 -21.73 -37.64 13.36
CA ALA A 1162 -23.00 -38.32 13.10
C ALA A 1162 -24.13 -37.33 12.73
N MET A 1163 -24.20 -36.17 13.40
CA MET A 1163 -25.14 -35.09 13.02
C MET A 1163 -24.69 -34.36 11.74
N SER A 1164 -23.40 -34.11 11.52
CA SER A 1164 -22.91 -33.47 10.29
C SER A 1164 -23.30 -34.29 9.07
N ARG A 1165 -22.99 -35.59 9.05
CA ARG A 1165 -23.37 -36.51 7.97
C ARG A 1165 -24.88 -36.49 7.66
N LYS A 1166 -25.74 -36.19 8.64
CA LYS A 1166 -27.19 -36.03 8.45
C LYS A 1166 -27.62 -34.63 8.01
N VAL A 1167 -26.87 -33.58 8.35
CA VAL A 1167 -26.99 -32.25 7.73
C VAL A 1167 -26.64 -32.34 6.25
N ASP A 1168 -25.54 -32.99 5.92
CA ASP A 1168 -25.08 -33.20 4.54
C ASP A 1168 -26.09 -34.03 3.72
N GLU A 1169 -26.60 -35.15 4.26
CA GLU A 1169 -27.66 -35.96 3.65
C GLU A 1169 -28.93 -35.14 3.34
N MET A 1170 -29.30 -34.19 4.22
CA MET A 1170 -30.44 -33.32 3.98
C MET A 1170 -30.13 -32.24 2.94
N MET A 1171 -28.95 -31.62 2.99
CA MET A 1171 -28.57 -30.51 2.10
C MET A 1171 -28.24 -30.94 0.67
N GLN A 1172 -27.89 -32.21 0.45
CA GLN A 1172 -27.65 -32.79 -0.88
C GLN A 1172 -28.92 -33.36 -1.55
N HIS A 1173 -30.04 -33.45 -0.83
CA HIS A 1173 -31.28 -34.05 -1.34
C HIS A 1173 -32.00 -33.12 -2.34
N GLU A 1174 -32.58 -33.66 -3.41
CA GLU A 1174 -33.35 -32.96 -4.48
C GLU A 1174 -34.57 -32.11 -4.02
N LYS A 1175 -34.81 -32.00 -2.72
CA LYS A 1175 -35.93 -31.27 -2.14
C LYS A 1175 -35.44 -30.24 -1.13
N PHE A 1176 -34.13 -30.07 -0.97
CA PHE A 1176 -33.52 -28.98 -0.23
C PHE A 1176 -33.29 -27.77 -1.15
N GLU A 1177 -33.59 -26.59 -0.65
CA GLU A 1177 -33.52 -25.32 -1.35
C GLU A 1177 -32.65 -24.35 -0.53
N LYS A 1178 -31.61 -23.78 -1.14
CA LYS A 1178 -30.67 -22.83 -0.50
C LYS A 1178 -31.29 -21.45 -0.20
N ARG A 1179 -32.63 -21.35 -0.18
CA ARG A 1179 -33.41 -20.10 -0.04
C ARG A 1179 -33.74 -19.81 1.42
N SER A 1180 -34.07 -18.55 1.72
CA SER A 1180 -34.71 -18.21 3.00
C SER A 1180 -36.08 -18.89 3.09
N LYS A 1181 -36.55 -19.16 4.33
CA LYS A 1181 -37.90 -19.69 4.56
C LYS A 1181 -38.99 -18.88 3.85
N THR A 1182 -38.92 -17.55 3.95
CA THR A 1182 -39.90 -16.65 3.33
C THR A 1182 -39.89 -16.70 1.81
N ASP A 1183 -38.73 -16.94 1.19
CA ASP A 1183 -38.63 -17.03 -0.28
C ASP A 1183 -38.97 -18.43 -0.79
N LEU A 1184 -38.77 -19.47 0.03
CA LEU A 1184 -39.30 -20.80 -0.23
C LEU A 1184 -40.84 -20.84 -0.13
N GLU A 1185 -41.44 -20.15 0.84
CA GLU A 1185 -42.89 -20.04 0.97
C GLU A 1185 -43.53 -19.24 -0.19
N LYS A 1186 -42.83 -18.22 -0.73
CA LYS A 1186 -43.18 -17.56 -2.01
C LYS A 1186 -43.07 -18.52 -3.20
N TRP A 1187 -41.92 -19.18 -3.36
CA TRP A 1187 -41.66 -20.09 -4.49
C TRP A 1187 -42.66 -21.26 -4.54
N LEU A 1188 -42.98 -21.88 -3.39
CA LEU A 1188 -44.03 -22.90 -3.29
C LEU A 1188 -45.42 -22.39 -3.71
N THR A 1189 -45.68 -21.09 -3.55
CA THR A 1189 -46.92 -20.46 -4.01
C THR A 1189 -46.88 -20.29 -5.53
N THR A 1190 -45.86 -19.62 -6.09
CA THR A 1190 -45.68 -19.44 -7.54
C THR A 1190 -45.68 -20.77 -8.31
N TYR A 1191 -44.99 -21.80 -7.79
CA TYR A 1191 -44.91 -23.12 -8.41
C TYR A 1191 -46.29 -23.79 -8.53
N ILE A 1192 -47.16 -23.64 -7.52
CA ILE A 1192 -48.52 -24.22 -7.51
C ILE A 1192 -49.53 -23.32 -8.23
N ASP A 1193 -49.33 -22.00 -8.29
CA ASP A 1193 -50.12 -21.14 -9.19
C ASP A 1193 -49.84 -21.47 -10.67
N ALA A 1194 -48.60 -21.84 -11.02
CA ALA A 1194 -48.23 -22.39 -12.33
C ALA A 1194 -48.65 -23.87 -12.53
N ASN A 1195 -48.79 -24.64 -11.45
CA ASN A 1195 -49.20 -26.06 -11.48
C ASN A 1195 -50.41 -26.34 -10.57
N PRO A 1196 -51.63 -25.85 -10.88
CA PRO A 1196 -52.77 -25.85 -9.93
C PRO A 1196 -53.18 -27.22 -9.39
N ASN A 1197 -52.92 -28.29 -10.15
CA ASN A 1197 -53.27 -29.68 -9.83
C ASN A 1197 -52.17 -30.44 -9.08
N ARG A 1198 -51.03 -29.80 -8.76
CA ARG A 1198 -49.89 -30.43 -8.05
C ARG A 1198 -49.76 -29.90 -6.62
N SER A 1199 -49.29 -30.77 -5.72
CA SER A 1199 -48.87 -30.41 -4.36
C SER A 1199 -47.35 -30.44 -4.28
N ALA A 1200 -46.73 -29.52 -3.55
CA ALA A 1200 -45.29 -29.36 -3.48
C ALA A 1200 -44.79 -29.23 -2.03
N TYR A 1201 -43.60 -29.76 -1.77
CA TYR A 1201 -42.88 -29.63 -0.50
C TYR A 1201 -41.37 -29.55 -0.72
N ALA A 1202 -40.69 -28.82 0.15
CA ALA A 1202 -39.24 -28.60 0.13
C ALA A 1202 -38.71 -28.31 1.54
N PHE A 1203 -37.39 -28.41 1.71
CA PHE A 1203 -36.65 -28.16 2.94
C PHE A 1203 -35.76 -26.92 2.78
N CYS A 1204 -35.61 -26.12 3.84
CA CYS A 1204 -34.53 -25.13 3.96
C CYS A 1204 -34.01 -25.10 5.41
N ILE A 1205 -32.79 -24.59 5.61
CA ILE A 1205 -32.17 -24.52 6.95
C ILE A 1205 -32.85 -23.46 7.85
N ASP A 1206 -32.84 -23.65 9.17
CA ASP A 1206 -33.19 -22.60 10.13
C ASP A 1206 -31.92 -21.94 10.74
N PRO A 1207 -31.47 -20.78 10.23
CA PRO A 1207 -30.30 -20.11 10.75
C PRO A 1207 -30.49 -19.58 12.20
N LYS A 1208 -31.73 -19.54 12.72
CA LYS A 1208 -32.00 -19.15 14.12
C LYS A 1208 -31.90 -20.32 15.09
N HIS A 1209 -31.93 -21.56 14.60
CA HIS A 1209 -31.89 -22.77 15.42
C HIS A 1209 -30.92 -23.79 14.80
N PRO A 1210 -29.60 -23.64 15.03
CA PRO A 1210 -28.57 -24.53 14.48
C PRO A 1210 -28.89 -26.02 14.71
N GLY A 1211 -28.92 -26.80 13.63
CA GLY A 1211 -29.35 -28.21 13.63
C GLY A 1211 -30.86 -28.44 13.41
N TYR A 1212 -31.63 -27.41 13.07
CA TYR A 1212 -33.03 -27.52 12.62
C TYR A 1212 -33.21 -27.06 11.17
N PHE A 1213 -34.21 -27.64 10.52
CA PHE A 1213 -34.64 -27.34 9.16
C PHE A 1213 -36.15 -27.14 9.11
N TRP A 1214 -36.62 -26.33 8.17
CA TRP A 1214 -38.03 -26.12 7.87
C TRP A 1214 -38.46 -26.98 6.69
N LEU A 1215 -39.37 -27.92 6.93
CA LEU A 1215 -40.11 -28.63 5.89
C LEU A 1215 -41.34 -27.79 5.52
N CYS A 1216 -41.25 -27.03 4.44
CA CYS A 1216 -42.31 -26.17 3.91
C CYS A 1216 -43.13 -26.91 2.84
N PHE A 1217 -44.46 -26.80 2.87
CA PHE A 1217 -45.34 -27.48 1.92
C PHE A 1217 -46.65 -26.72 1.66
N LYS A 1218 -47.19 -26.86 0.45
CA LYS A 1218 -48.49 -26.31 0.04
C LYS A 1218 -49.29 -27.40 -0.69
N ALA A 1219 -50.55 -27.56 -0.30
CA ALA A 1219 -51.40 -28.71 -0.66
C ALA A 1219 -52.02 -28.59 -2.06
N SER A 1220 -52.46 -27.37 -2.37
CA SER A 1220 -53.20 -26.98 -3.57
C SER A 1220 -53.21 -25.45 -3.67
N ARG A 1221 -53.65 -24.91 -4.81
CA ARG A 1221 -53.68 -23.46 -5.07
C ARG A 1221 -54.34 -22.65 -3.94
N GLY A 1222 -55.53 -23.03 -3.50
CA GLY A 1222 -56.27 -22.37 -2.42
C GLY A 1222 -55.80 -22.66 -0.98
N SER A 1223 -54.80 -23.54 -0.80
CA SER A 1223 -54.27 -23.85 0.54
C SER A 1223 -53.23 -22.82 1.00
N ARG A 1224 -53.16 -22.57 2.32
CA ARG A 1224 -52.04 -21.85 2.94
C ARG A 1224 -50.78 -22.72 2.91
N VAL A 1225 -49.63 -22.10 2.72
CA VAL A 1225 -48.34 -22.77 2.94
C VAL A 1225 -48.22 -23.10 4.43
N ASN A 1226 -47.75 -24.31 4.74
CA ASN A 1226 -47.48 -24.76 6.11
C ASN A 1226 -45.99 -25.11 6.21
N SER A 1227 -45.42 -24.98 7.40
CA SER A 1227 -44.03 -25.33 7.64
C SER A 1227 -43.85 -26.06 8.98
N TRP A 1228 -43.20 -27.23 8.94
CA TRP A 1228 -42.94 -28.09 10.10
C TRP A 1228 -41.44 -28.11 10.41
N PRO A 1229 -41.03 -28.00 11.69
CA PRO A 1229 -39.63 -28.11 12.06
C PRO A 1229 -39.17 -29.58 12.08
N VAL A 1230 -38.02 -29.84 11.45
CA VAL A 1230 -37.27 -31.09 11.53
C VAL A 1230 -35.98 -30.82 12.30
N ARG A 1231 -35.63 -31.65 13.29
CA ARG A 1231 -34.36 -31.58 14.01
C ARG A 1231 -33.43 -32.69 13.54
N VAL A 1232 -32.16 -32.38 13.31
CA VAL A 1232 -31.11 -33.40 13.15
C VAL A 1232 -30.72 -33.98 14.51
N ILE A 1233 -30.60 -35.30 14.59
CA ILE A 1233 -30.11 -36.05 15.75
C ILE A 1233 -29.04 -37.06 15.27
N PRO A 1234 -28.14 -37.56 16.13
CA PRO A 1234 -27.05 -38.44 15.67
C PRO A 1234 -27.51 -39.71 14.91
N GLY A 1235 -28.72 -40.20 15.21
CA GLY A 1235 -29.33 -41.35 14.54
C GLY A 1235 -30.30 -41.03 13.39
N GLY A 1236 -30.34 -39.79 12.87
CA GLY A 1236 -31.23 -39.40 11.77
C GLY A 1236 -31.99 -38.09 12.01
N PHE A 1237 -33.29 -38.06 11.66
CA PHE A 1237 -34.12 -36.86 11.64
C PHE A 1237 -35.33 -37.01 12.57
N GLU A 1238 -35.60 -36.01 13.43
CA GLU A 1238 -36.78 -35.96 14.29
C GLU A 1238 -37.81 -34.96 13.75
N LEU A 1239 -38.94 -35.48 13.26
CA LEU A 1239 -40.11 -34.70 12.84
C LEU A 1239 -41.29 -35.02 13.78
N LEU A 1240 -41.86 -33.98 14.41
CA LEU A 1240 -43.00 -34.08 15.34
C LEU A 1240 -42.81 -35.16 16.43
N LYS A 1241 -41.60 -35.24 16.99
CA LYS A 1241 -41.16 -36.22 18.03
C LYS A 1241 -41.12 -37.70 17.58
N GLN A 1242 -41.14 -37.97 16.28
CA GLN A 1242 -40.77 -39.29 15.73
C GLN A 1242 -39.42 -39.18 15.02
N ALA A 1243 -38.56 -40.16 15.25
CA ALA A 1243 -37.27 -40.29 14.58
C ALA A 1243 -37.41 -41.12 13.27
N TYR A 1244 -36.67 -40.71 12.24
CA TYR A 1244 -36.58 -41.33 10.93
C TYR A 1244 -35.09 -41.49 10.59
N PRO A 1245 -34.62 -42.68 10.17
CA PRO A 1245 -33.18 -42.94 10.02
C PRO A 1245 -32.55 -42.22 8.83
N ASP A 1246 -33.31 -41.93 7.79
CA ASP A 1246 -32.85 -41.37 6.51
C ASP A 1246 -33.91 -40.44 5.87
N MET A 1247 -33.51 -39.67 4.85
CA MET A 1247 -34.36 -38.72 4.14
C MET A 1247 -35.54 -39.37 3.41
N ARG A 1248 -35.44 -40.63 2.96
CA ARG A 1248 -36.53 -41.35 2.28
C ARG A 1248 -37.60 -41.75 3.29
N ALA A 1249 -37.19 -42.24 4.47
CA ALA A 1249 -38.05 -42.52 5.61
C ALA A 1249 -38.71 -41.22 6.15
N LEU A 1250 -37.97 -40.11 6.22
CA LEU A 1250 -38.50 -38.80 6.59
C LEU A 1250 -39.57 -38.31 5.60
N CYS A 1251 -39.28 -38.36 4.30
CA CYS A 1251 -40.23 -37.95 3.24
C CYS A 1251 -41.49 -38.83 3.22
N ASN A 1252 -41.35 -40.15 3.39
CA ASN A 1252 -42.50 -41.06 3.46
C ASN A 1252 -43.29 -40.87 4.76
N GLY A 1253 -42.60 -40.67 5.88
CA GLY A 1253 -43.20 -40.32 7.17
C GLY A 1253 -44.00 -39.01 7.11
N PHE A 1254 -43.46 -37.99 6.46
CA PHE A 1254 -44.17 -36.75 6.14
C PHE A 1254 -45.44 -37.02 5.33
N LYS A 1255 -45.36 -37.74 4.20
CA LYS A 1255 -46.53 -38.04 3.35
C LYS A 1255 -47.64 -38.77 4.12
N ILE A 1256 -47.29 -39.78 4.92
CA ILE A 1256 -48.24 -40.55 5.76
C ILE A 1256 -48.84 -39.67 6.87
N ARG A 1257 -48.02 -38.86 7.55
CA ARG A 1257 -48.49 -37.90 8.57
C ARG A 1257 -49.41 -36.85 7.97
N TYR A 1258 -49.07 -36.32 6.80
CA TYR A 1258 -49.85 -35.32 6.08
C TYR A 1258 -51.23 -35.85 5.66
N GLN A 1259 -51.30 -37.06 5.08
CA GLN A 1259 -52.58 -37.76 4.83
C GLN A 1259 -53.39 -37.98 6.12
N THR A 1260 -52.72 -38.33 7.23
CA THR A 1260 -53.35 -38.53 8.54
C THR A 1260 -53.92 -37.22 9.09
N GLU A 1261 -53.20 -36.10 9.00
CA GLU A 1261 -53.69 -34.79 9.44
C GLU A 1261 -54.79 -34.24 8.52
N ILE A 1262 -54.76 -34.46 7.20
CA ILE A 1262 -55.89 -34.17 6.30
C ILE A 1262 -57.13 -34.95 6.75
N THR A 1263 -56.97 -36.27 7.02
CA THR A 1263 -58.07 -37.13 7.45
C THR A 1263 -58.66 -36.68 8.79
N LYS A 1264 -57.84 -36.12 9.69
CA LYS A 1264 -58.31 -35.46 10.92
C LYS A 1264 -59.04 -34.15 10.62
N MET A 1265 -58.51 -33.28 9.75
CA MET A 1265 -59.15 -32.00 9.40
C MET A 1265 -60.51 -32.21 8.73
N GLN A 1266 -60.62 -33.18 7.81
CA GLN A 1266 -61.89 -33.56 7.19
C GLN A 1266 -62.90 -34.12 8.21
N LYS A 1267 -62.45 -34.89 9.20
CA LYS A 1267 -63.31 -35.34 10.32
C LYS A 1267 -63.60 -34.24 11.36
N GLY A 1268 -62.75 -33.22 11.44
CA GLY A 1268 -62.90 -32.08 12.35
C GLY A 1268 -63.87 -31.00 11.85
N SER A 1269 -64.03 -30.87 10.53
CA SER A 1269 -64.97 -29.94 9.89
C SER A 1269 -66.42 -30.46 9.84
N GLY A 1270 -66.76 -31.45 10.67
CA GLY A 1270 -68.05 -32.14 10.71
C GLY A 1270 -68.79 -31.98 12.05
N ARG A 1271 -68.70 -30.80 12.68
CA ARG A 1271 -69.42 -30.44 13.91
C ARG A 1271 -69.62 -28.93 14.03
#